data_AF-A0A543DKI6-F1
#
_entry.id   AF-A0A543DKI6-F1
#
_cell.length_a   1.000
_cell.length_b   1.000
_cell.length_c   1.000
_cell.angle_alpha   90.00
_cell.angle_beta   90.00
_cell.angle_gamma   90.00
#
_symmetry.space_group_name_H-M   'P 1'
#
loop_
_entity.id
_entity.type
_entity.pdbx_description
1 polymer ?
#
loop_
_entity_poly.entity_id
_entity_poly.type
_entity_poly.pdbx_seq_one_letter_code
_entity_poly.pdbx_strand_id
1 'polypeptide(L)'
;MVDLRVERSATTGGFVLVAAVGAASVLNYGFGVALAWLLPQDEFGVVGVLFNLLSLAAFVLTAGFPWAVARSVAHAGVAGRSAATDIAVRGGVLGNLGLGLTLATGFVVVQSSTGRLLPGAGWGWTAAIAVALVLLSLSNVVCGALQGARRFDAIAITSVAEILVKVVLGLAFVALLGWGVSGVVVAVLLGVVVAVVVSYRSGQDKLPGPGPVAGGTALAQGLPMAIGTVSFGMLATLDVLLLNALGHGHGVTVATVAVYQAASILARAPYFLSDAISDAMFPFVAGGRTARDAHNAFMTAFQWVPLVFVPLLLVLVITPGSVVDLVFPGEYGGAADVARVIALGTIGLIVTDMLQKALFARGFARAVAIRLPCAAVLQVLTLVVLVPRLGAIGAAVGFAVGTWGAAALVGVLYLRHHRPGRPRLDTIAQWVSSLVLLGLVLAGAALASRPLDLALIAAGLTGYAALAVRLGLLPDAVLRRVKVPRPPAPPRAEPPTTPIRSVRRRRWWRLDPATVPAFCAALAFVPFWWNLGAGPDTMYDEVSYVIAAQNVAQGWSLTWTAQPVFVHPPLAFLAEAGWLGALGFRDAPVEDAVHVARILASTMSVLAVLLLALITTRLAAAAGQRRRIVLAGVVLALAATDPILLRYLRLVLIEPFALFASLLALLLAIWLRNQPAVLYVPVVGLATGIALLTKEMSVVLVAVPVLHAVLGRNGRAFARSAGALGAGVLLWLAFPLWAMQLGLWPQFSAEKFLLVERLFGLVQTTGWNRPGFSFASFLDAVLAAGSEYASSYVLLAGGLGALAWLVLHRVSEVSRWLLAWLLLSYAYACYTVLLGSLNEHLFVFVLPAAIVGTVLVTDAVVSRRVAAFRALGRGRGRRLLVVPVVALVGMLAFASASWVRSYVPDGDGVMRSAAYVRDAEESCAVNAIGDSGKWAPFMPDQLVTDYATGSAARSHGIQLYFLSGKDAATGNALPELSAWVMAKGTLEASFPSVTYRGIEVWRVPRDPYDPLADLEPVENGFYVTTEGSRCAGYYVADTPVGALSSTWRDLGGKAVVGPPATGQWTEGTRAVQVFDGAVLIAEGPQLGAARPIVADLANRAPTAYRAAQLPPLTQAARTDDDTLALLTDPTITAAYAGVNPTPEALDAARVRLGVPLGPVKEMPDGAVRQAFAGGVLEREAGATHARLAPVGKLALDVGLLRPPDEARSAEPPPPLLAEEAEEPEPTSVEPFVQTLGVLVAGFLALSAVGGVVRLRRRRFRPDLVEVTR
;
A
#
# COMPACT_ATOMS: atom_id res chain seq x y z
N MET A 1 10.92 27.84 -19.54
CA MET A 1 10.23 27.16 -20.67
C MET A 1 11.29 26.73 -21.65
N VAL A 2 11.26 25.47 -22.08
CA VAL A 2 12.10 24.97 -23.18
C VAL A 2 11.54 25.55 -24.47
N ASP A 3 12.38 26.15 -25.31
CA ASP A 3 11.95 26.63 -26.62
C ASP A 3 11.77 25.44 -27.58
N LEU A 4 10.52 25.12 -27.92
CA LEU A 4 10.15 23.97 -28.76
C LEU A 4 10.40 24.20 -30.26
N ARG A 5 10.87 25.39 -30.64
CA ARG A 5 11.15 25.74 -32.03
C ARG A 5 12.60 25.50 -32.44
N VAL A 6 13.47 25.12 -31.50
CA VAL A 6 14.90 24.91 -31.73
C VAL A 6 15.16 23.68 -32.59
N GLU A 7 15.86 23.88 -33.70
CA GLU A 7 16.35 22.78 -34.56
C GLU A 7 17.63 22.19 -33.97
N ARG A 8 17.71 20.86 -33.90
CA ARG A 8 18.91 20.17 -33.40
C ARG A 8 19.66 19.46 -34.51
N SER A 9 20.97 19.31 -34.30
CA SER A 9 21.80 18.41 -35.12
C SER A 9 21.25 16.98 -35.01
N ALA A 10 21.41 16.18 -36.07
CA ALA A 10 20.90 14.80 -36.09
C ALA A 10 21.45 13.93 -34.94
N THR A 11 22.69 14.18 -34.51
CA THR A 11 23.35 13.45 -33.42
C THR A 11 22.79 13.82 -32.04
N THR A 12 22.62 15.12 -31.74
CA THR A 12 22.06 15.57 -30.47
C THR A 12 20.55 15.34 -30.39
N GLY A 13 19.84 15.53 -31.50
CA GLY A 13 18.41 15.29 -31.61
C GLY A 13 18.04 13.80 -31.54
N GLY A 14 18.83 12.92 -32.17
CA GLY A 14 18.65 11.47 -32.08
C GLY A 14 18.78 10.96 -30.64
N PHE A 15 19.75 11.45 -29.87
CA PHE A 15 19.89 11.07 -28.46
C PHE A 15 18.68 11.49 -27.60
N VAL A 16 18.11 12.68 -27.84
CA VAL A 16 16.90 13.13 -27.14
C VAL A 16 15.71 12.24 -27.47
N LEU A 17 15.55 11.88 -28.75
CA LEU A 17 14.46 11.01 -29.19
C LEU A 17 14.57 9.62 -28.55
N VAL A 18 15.77 9.03 -28.53
CA VAL A 18 16.04 7.73 -27.88
C VAL A 18 15.71 7.78 -26.39
N ALA A 19 16.17 8.82 -25.69
CA ALA A 19 15.89 8.97 -24.25
C ALA A 19 14.38 9.15 -23.99
N ALA A 20 13.68 9.88 -24.86
CA ALA A 20 12.25 10.12 -24.74
C ALA A 20 11.42 8.86 -25.04
N VAL A 21 11.75 8.12 -26.10
CA VAL A 21 11.11 6.83 -26.44
C VAL A 21 11.37 5.81 -25.33
N GLY A 22 12.60 5.75 -24.81
CA GLY A 22 12.90 4.90 -23.65
C GLY A 22 12.07 5.25 -22.41
N ALA A 23 11.99 6.53 -22.06
CA ALA A 23 11.17 6.99 -20.92
C ALA A 23 9.68 6.73 -21.13
N ALA A 24 9.16 6.99 -22.33
CA ALA A 24 7.80 6.70 -22.75
C ALA A 24 7.46 5.21 -22.60
N SER A 25 8.33 4.32 -23.10
CA SER A 25 8.13 2.87 -22.99
C SER A 25 8.12 2.41 -21.54
N VAL A 26 9.05 2.89 -20.70
CA VAL A 26 9.09 2.55 -19.27
C VAL A 26 7.80 2.99 -18.56
N LEU A 27 7.33 4.21 -18.80
CA LEU A 27 6.08 4.71 -18.23
C LEU A 27 4.87 3.88 -18.70
N ASN A 28 4.81 3.56 -20.00
CA ASN A 28 3.69 2.83 -20.58
C ASN A 28 3.60 1.38 -20.09
N TYR A 29 4.74 0.71 -19.91
CA TYR A 29 4.79 -0.65 -19.37
C TYR A 29 4.56 -0.68 -17.86
N GLY A 30 5.14 0.26 -17.12
CA GLY A 30 4.87 0.43 -15.69
C GLY A 30 3.38 0.67 -15.42
N PHE A 31 2.70 1.39 -16.32
CA PHE A 31 1.24 1.55 -16.25
C PHE A 31 0.50 0.23 -16.47
N GLY A 32 0.91 -0.59 -17.43
CA GLY A 32 0.35 -1.94 -17.61
C GLY A 32 0.53 -2.84 -16.39
N VAL A 33 1.72 -2.82 -15.75
CA VAL A 33 1.98 -3.56 -14.50
C VAL A 33 1.08 -3.04 -13.38
N ALA A 34 1.02 -1.71 -13.18
CA ALA A 34 0.19 -1.12 -12.14
C ALA A 34 -1.31 -1.44 -12.34
N LEU A 35 -1.80 -1.45 -13.58
CA LEU A 35 -3.18 -1.84 -13.86
C LEU A 35 -3.47 -3.32 -13.58
N ALA A 36 -2.48 -4.21 -13.71
CA ALA A 36 -2.64 -5.62 -13.34
C ALA A 36 -2.77 -5.82 -11.82
N TRP A 37 -2.27 -4.88 -11.01
CA TRP A 37 -2.46 -4.89 -9.55
C TRP A 37 -3.77 -4.22 -9.12
N LEU A 38 -4.29 -3.29 -9.93
CA LEU A 38 -5.43 -2.44 -9.57
C LEU A 38 -6.76 -2.92 -10.14
N LEU A 39 -6.73 -3.67 -11.24
CA LEU A 39 -7.94 -4.17 -11.91
C LEU A 39 -8.11 -5.67 -11.67
N PRO A 40 -9.36 -6.15 -11.56
CA PRO A 40 -9.66 -7.56 -11.69
C PRO A 40 -9.05 -8.16 -12.98
N GLN A 41 -8.68 -9.44 -12.92
CA GLN A 41 -7.98 -10.12 -14.01
C GLN A 41 -8.74 -10.04 -15.36
N ASP A 42 -10.07 -10.14 -15.35
CA ASP A 42 -10.92 -10.00 -16.54
C ASP A 42 -10.93 -8.57 -17.10
N GLU A 43 -11.04 -7.55 -16.24
CA GLU A 43 -10.94 -6.15 -16.65
C GLU A 43 -9.56 -5.82 -17.25
N PHE A 44 -8.48 -6.34 -16.64
CA PHE A 44 -7.13 -6.18 -17.17
C PHE A 44 -6.96 -6.85 -18.54
N GLY A 45 -7.62 -7.99 -18.77
CA GLY A 45 -7.67 -8.64 -20.08
C GLY A 45 -8.27 -7.74 -21.17
N VAL A 46 -9.37 -7.04 -20.86
CA VAL A 46 -9.99 -6.07 -21.78
C VAL A 46 -9.03 -4.91 -22.09
N VAL A 47 -8.33 -4.39 -21.07
CA VAL A 47 -7.32 -3.35 -21.24
C VAL A 47 -6.16 -3.84 -22.12
N GLY A 48 -5.73 -5.08 -21.95
CA GLY A 48 -4.72 -5.73 -22.80
C GLY A 48 -5.12 -5.71 -24.28
N VAL A 49 -6.36 -6.09 -24.59
CA VAL A 49 -6.89 -6.03 -25.96
C VAL A 49 -6.95 -4.59 -26.48
N LEU A 50 -7.43 -3.65 -25.67
CA LEU A 50 -7.46 -2.22 -26.00
C LEU A 50 -6.07 -1.67 -26.37
N PHE A 51 -5.05 -1.94 -25.56
CA PHE A 51 -3.70 -1.45 -25.82
C PHE A 51 -3.07 -2.06 -27.06
N ASN A 52 -3.29 -3.35 -27.33
CA ASN A 52 -2.79 -3.99 -28.54
C ASN A 52 -3.52 -3.49 -29.79
N LEU A 53 -4.83 -3.23 -29.71
CA LEU A 53 -5.62 -2.62 -30.79
C LEU A 53 -5.09 -1.23 -31.16
N LEU A 54 -4.90 -0.38 -30.15
CA LEU A 54 -4.37 0.97 -30.33
C LEU A 54 -2.91 0.96 -30.82
N SER A 55 -2.12 0.00 -30.37
CA SER A 55 -0.74 -0.18 -30.85
C SER A 55 -0.71 -0.57 -32.33
N LEU A 56 -1.55 -1.51 -32.75
CA LEU A 56 -1.68 -1.88 -34.16
C LEU A 56 -2.12 -0.68 -35.01
N ALA A 57 -3.11 0.07 -34.53
CA ALA A 57 -3.53 1.29 -35.21
C ALA A 57 -2.41 2.35 -35.28
N ALA A 58 -1.62 2.52 -34.22
CA ALA A 58 -0.48 3.43 -34.20
C ALA A 58 0.57 3.03 -35.25
N PHE A 59 0.88 1.73 -35.40
CA PHE A 59 1.76 1.25 -36.48
C PHE A 59 1.19 1.62 -37.85
N VAL A 60 -0.11 1.38 -38.10
CA VAL A 60 -0.75 1.72 -39.38
C VAL A 60 -0.71 3.22 -39.66
N LEU A 61 -1.03 4.04 -38.66
CA LEU A 61 -1.11 5.50 -38.78
C LEU A 61 0.25 6.20 -38.85
N THR A 62 1.34 5.53 -38.48
CA THR A 62 2.73 6.03 -38.59
C THR A 62 3.45 5.57 -39.85
N ALA A 63 3.03 4.43 -40.43
CA ALA A 63 3.74 3.72 -41.48
C ALA A 63 3.81 4.43 -42.86
N GLY A 64 2.84 5.26 -43.23
CA GLY A 64 2.69 5.80 -44.60
C GLY A 64 2.84 7.32 -44.71
N PHE A 65 1.75 8.04 -44.48
CA PHE A 65 1.66 9.49 -44.71
C PHE A 65 2.66 10.31 -43.88
N PRO A 66 2.90 10.03 -42.58
CA PRO A 66 3.86 10.79 -41.78
C PRO A 66 5.29 10.75 -42.35
N TRP A 67 5.74 9.61 -42.85
CA TRP A 67 7.07 9.48 -43.48
C TRP A 67 7.16 10.25 -44.81
N ALA A 68 6.10 10.24 -45.61
CA ALA A 68 6.04 11.04 -46.84
C ALA A 68 6.14 12.53 -46.52
N VAL A 69 5.41 12.99 -45.51
CA VAL A 69 5.47 14.38 -45.02
C VAL A 69 6.84 14.72 -44.47
N ALA A 70 7.43 13.86 -43.63
CA ALA A 70 8.76 14.06 -43.07
C ALA A 70 9.82 14.25 -44.18
N ARG A 71 9.75 13.43 -45.23
CA ARG A 71 10.64 13.53 -46.39
C ARG A 71 10.45 14.84 -47.16
N SER A 72 9.21 15.22 -47.45
CA SER A 72 8.91 16.48 -48.17
C SER A 72 9.37 17.72 -47.39
N VAL A 73 9.17 17.75 -46.07
CA VAL A 73 9.62 18.85 -45.21
C VAL A 73 11.15 18.88 -45.09
N ALA A 74 11.81 17.73 -44.98
CA ALA A 74 13.27 17.64 -44.92
C ALA A 74 13.95 18.17 -46.19
N HIS A 75 13.38 17.89 -47.37
CA HIS A 75 13.89 18.43 -48.64
C HIS A 75 13.69 19.95 -48.77
N ALA A 76 12.61 20.50 -48.19
CA ALA A 76 12.35 21.94 -48.19
C ALA A 76 13.32 22.75 -47.32
N GLY A 77 13.81 22.17 -46.21
CA GLY A 77 14.79 22.82 -45.32
C GLY A 77 16.14 23.15 -46.00
N VAL A 78 16.43 22.56 -47.16
CA VAL A 78 17.64 22.82 -47.96
C VAL A 78 17.41 23.88 -49.04
N ALA A 79 16.16 24.05 -49.52
CA ALA A 79 15.81 24.88 -50.68
C ALA A 79 14.83 26.03 -50.40
N GLY A 80 14.33 26.17 -49.16
CA GLY A 80 13.22 27.06 -48.81
C GLY A 80 11.84 26.38 -48.97
N ARG A 81 10.82 26.90 -48.27
CA ARG A 81 9.47 26.34 -48.30
C ARG A 81 8.84 26.52 -49.68
N SER A 82 8.54 25.41 -50.37
CA SER A 82 8.00 25.38 -51.73
C SER A 82 6.51 25.02 -51.74
N ALA A 83 5.77 25.47 -52.76
CA ALA A 83 4.39 25.06 -53.01
C ALA A 83 4.24 23.51 -53.07
N ALA A 84 5.26 22.81 -53.56
CA ALA A 84 5.28 21.34 -53.59
C ALA A 84 5.31 20.72 -52.18
N THR A 85 5.97 21.36 -51.22
CA THR A 85 6.01 20.93 -49.81
C THR A 85 4.66 21.11 -49.15
N ASP A 86 4.02 22.26 -49.37
CA ASP A 86 2.69 22.55 -48.80
C ASP A 86 1.62 21.60 -49.37
N ILE A 87 1.68 21.29 -50.67
CA ILE A 87 0.84 20.29 -51.33
C ILE A 87 1.01 18.89 -50.70
N ALA A 88 2.26 18.48 -50.44
CA ALA A 88 2.58 17.21 -49.80
C ALA A 88 2.11 17.13 -48.34
N VAL A 89 2.27 18.20 -47.56
CA VAL A 89 1.79 18.24 -46.16
C VAL A 89 0.26 18.17 -46.11
N ARG A 90 -0.47 18.88 -46.99
CA ARG A 90 -1.94 18.78 -47.09
C ARG A 90 -2.40 17.36 -47.45
N GLY A 91 -1.76 16.75 -48.45
CA GLY A 91 -2.04 15.37 -48.86
C GLY A 91 -1.77 14.37 -47.75
N GLY A 92 -0.70 14.58 -46.98
CA GLY A 92 -0.39 13.79 -45.79
C GLY A 92 -1.46 13.90 -44.70
N VAL A 93 -1.90 15.12 -44.38
CA VAL A 93 -2.93 15.36 -43.34
C VAL A 93 -4.26 14.75 -43.76
N LEU A 94 -4.75 15.06 -44.96
CA LEU A 94 -6.04 14.54 -45.44
C LEU A 94 -6.01 13.01 -45.61
N GLY A 95 -4.90 12.48 -46.13
CA GLY A 95 -4.74 11.05 -46.33
C GLY A 95 -4.68 10.26 -45.03
N ASN A 96 -3.92 10.72 -44.03
CA ASN A 96 -3.86 10.03 -42.74
C ASN A 96 -5.15 10.20 -41.95
N LEU A 97 -5.81 11.35 -42.04
CA LEU A 97 -7.13 11.55 -41.44
C LEU A 97 -8.17 10.61 -42.06
N GLY A 98 -8.15 10.46 -43.39
CA GLY A 98 -8.96 9.47 -44.09
C GLY A 98 -8.69 8.05 -43.60
N LEU A 99 -7.42 7.66 -43.47
CA LEU A 99 -7.02 6.36 -42.91
C LEU A 99 -7.51 6.18 -41.47
N GLY A 100 -7.38 7.20 -40.63
CA GLY A 100 -7.91 7.21 -39.25
C GLY A 100 -9.42 7.04 -39.20
N LEU A 101 -10.17 7.73 -40.07
CA LEU A 101 -11.63 7.58 -40.20
C LEU A 101 -12.03 6.20 -40.71
N THR A 102 -11.25 5.60 -41.63
CA THR A 102 -11.48 4.22 -42.09
C THR A 102 -11.25 3.23 -40.96
N LEU A 103 -10.18 3.36 -40.18
CA LEU A 103 -9.91 2.51 -39.03
C LEU A 103 -10.98 2.68 -37.94
N ALA A 104 -11.39 3.92 -37.65
CA ALA A 104 -12.44 4.22 -36.68
C ALA A 104 -13.80 3.65 -37.10
N THR A 105 -14.21 3.87 -38.35
CA THR A 105 -15.46 3.31 -38.90
C THR A 105 -15.41 1.78 -38.93
N GLY A 106 -14.29 1.19 -39.38
CA GLY A 106 -14.11 -0.26 -39.38
C GLY A 106 -14.20 -0.86 -37.99
N PHE A 107 -13.53 -0.24 -37.00
CA PHE A 107 -13.63 -0.64 -35.61
C PHE A 107 -15.06 -0.54 -35.08
N VAL A 108 -15.77 0.57 -35.32
CA VAL A 108 -17.17 0.76 -34.92
C VAL A 108 -18.07 -0.30 -35.55
N VAL A 109 -17.93 -0.57 -36.85
CA VAL A 109 -18.73 -1.58 -37.57
C VAL A 109 -18.46 -2.98 -37.01
N VAL A 110 -17.20 -3.37 -36.83
CA VAL A 110 -16.87 -4.70 -36.30
C VAL A 110 -17.31 -4.83 -34.84
N GLN A 111 -17.10 -3.81 -34.01
CA GLN A 111 -17.51 -3.84 -32.60
C GLN A 111 -19.04 -3.84 -32.45
N SER A 112 -19.78 -3.06 -33.24
CA SER A 112 -21.25 -3.04 -33.19
C SER A 112 -21.90 -4.29 -33.77
N SER A 113 -21.28 -4.91 -34.79
CA SER A 113 -21.81 -6.14 -35.41
C SER A 113 -21.48 -7.41 -34.63
N THR A 114 -20.31 -7.48 -34.00
CA THR A 114 -19.86 -8.70 -33.32
C THR A 114 -19.88 -8.60 -31.80
N GLY A 115 -19.66 -7.40 -31.22
CA GLY A 115 -19.44 -7.21 -29.78
C GLY A 115 -18.19 -7.90 -29.23
N ARG A 116 -17.38 -8.54 -30.09
CA ARG A 116 -16.35 -9.52 -29.69
C ARG A 116 -14.94 -8.94 -29.55
N LEU A 117 -14.64 -7.79 -30.17
CA LEU A 117 -13.31 -7.19 -30.07
C LEU A 117 -13.05 -6.67 -28.66
N LEU A 118 -14.01 -5.96 -28.08
CA LEU A 118 -13.99 -5.55 -26.66
C LEU A 118 -15.28 -6.04 -25.99
N PRO A 119 -15.26 -7.23 -25.38
CA PRO A 119 -16.40 -7.75 -24.64
C PRO A 119 -16.82 -6.79 -23.52
N GLY A 120 -18.12 -6.58 -23.32
CA GLY A 120 -18.66 -5.67 -22.30
C GLY A 120 -18.53 -4.16 -22.64
N ALA A 121 -17.94 -3.80 -23.77
CA ALA A 121 -17.79 -2.40 -24.15
C ALA A 121 -19.12 -1.79 -24.65
N GLY A 122 -19.69 -0.88 -23.86
CA GLY A 122 -20.81 -0.06 -24.29
C GLY A 122 -20.44 0.95 -25.38
N TRP A 123 -21.44 1.59 -25.99
CA TRP A 123 -21.26 2.57 -27.08
C TRP A 123 -20.29 3.71 -26.71
N GLY A 124 -20.29 4.14 -25.44
CA GLY A 124 -19.37 5.17 -24.96
C GLY A 124 -17.89 4.81 -25.13
N TRP A 125 -17.50 3.57 -24.84
CA TRP A 125 -16.13 3.10 -25.03
C TRP A 125 -15.77 3.02 -26.52
N THR A 126 -16.69 2.46 -27.32
CA THR A 126 -16.50 2.33 -28.77
C THR A 126 -16.29 3.69 -29.42
N ALA A 127 -17.12 4.68 -29.07
CA ALA A 127 -17.01 6.05 -29.56
C ALA A 127 -15.70 6.72 -29.09
N ALA A 128 -15.32 6.59 -27.83
CA ALA A 128 -14.09 7.17 -27.29
C ALA A 128 -12.84 6.64 -28.00
N ILE A 129 -12.77 5.32 -28.23
CA ILE A 129 -11.66 4.69 -28.95
C ILE A 129 -11.65 5.11 -30.42
N ALA A 130 -12.82 5.15 -31.08
CA ALA A 130 -12.93 5.62 -32.46
C ALA A 130 -12.42 7.06 -32.60
N VAL A 131 -12.77 7.95 -31.67
CA VAL A 131 -12.25 9.32 -31.62
C VAL A 131 -10.74 9.33 -31.38
N ALA A 132 -10.23 8.50 -30.47
CA ALA A 132 -8.79 8.39 -30.22
C ALA A 132 -8.01 7.97 -31.49
N LEU A 133 -8.54 7.03 -32.29
CA LEU A 133 -7.95 6.63 -33.57
C LEU A 133 -7.86 7.79 -34.57
N VAL A 134 -8.92 8.60 -34.67
CA VAL A 134 -8.93 9.79 -35.53
C VAL A 134 -7.91 10.83 -35.03
N LEU A 135 -7.85 11.09 -33.73
CA LEU A 135 -6.91 12.05 -33.15
C LEU A 135 -5.45 11.60 -33.28
N LEU A 136 -5.18 10.30 -33.09
CA LEU A 136 -3.85 9.71 -33.33
C LEU A 136 -3.38 9.97 -34.76
N SER A 137 -4.27 9.87 -35.74
CA SER A 137 -3.94 10.11 -37.15
C SER A 137 -3.43 11.54 -37.39
N LEU A 138 -4.01 12.54 -36.71
CA LEU A 138 -3.61 13.94 -36.78
C LEU A 138 -2.26 14.16 -36.10
N SER A 139 -2.10 13.66 -34.86
CA SER A 139 -0.85 13.77 -34.09
C SER A 139 0.34 13.21 -34.88
N ASN A 140 0.18 12.00 -35.44
CA ASN A 140 1.24 11.31 -36.17
C ASN A 140 1.72 12.06 -37.42
N VAL A 141 0.81 12.69 -38.19
CA VAL A 141 1.23 13.49 -39.36
C VAL A 141 1.99 14.75 -38.95
N VAL A 142 1.53 15.44 -37.90
CA VAL A 142 2.21 16.63 -37.39
C VAL A 142 3.60 16.26 -36.85
N CYS A 143 3.71 15.14 -36.12
CA CYS A 143 5.00 14.58 -35.71
C CYS A 143 5.91 14.25 -36.89
N GLY A 144 5.36 13.72 -37.99
CA GLY A 144 6.11 13.53 -39.24
C GLY A 144 6.67 14.85 -39.80
N ALA A 145 5.86 15.93 -39.81
CA ALA A 145 6.33 17.25 -40.23
C ALA A 145 7.42 17.81 -39.30
N LEU A 146 7.27 17.65 -37.98
CA LEU A 146 8.28 18.03 -36.98
C LEU A 146 9.58 17.24 -37.15
N GLN A 147 9.48 15.96 -37.51
CA GLN A 147 10.62 15.08 -37.76
C GLN A 147 11.41 15.53 -38.99
N GLY A 148 10.71 15.88 -40.08
CA GLY A 148 11.32 16.48 -41.26
C GLY A 148 12.00 17.82 -40.97
N ALA A 149 11.43 18.62 -40.05
CA ALA A 149 11.98 19.89 -39.59
C ALA A 149 13.09 19.74 -38.51
N ARG A 150 13.48 18.53 -38.14
CA ARG A 150 14.50 18.23 -37.11
C ARG A 150 14.18 18.81 -35.71
N ARG A 151 12.89 18.97 -35.39
CA ARG A 151 12.40 19.42 -34.08
C ARG A 151 12.18 18.23 -33.13
N PHE A 152 13.25 17.48 -32.87
CA PHE A 152 13.20 16.26 -32.07
C PHE A 152 12.73 16.48 -30.62
N ASP A 153 12.99 17.66 -30.04
CA ASP A 153 12.51 18.02 -28.71
C ASP A 153 10.97 18.08 -28.64
N ALA A 154 10.32 18.58 -29.70
CA ALA A 154 8.88 18.67 -29.77
C ALA A 154 8.22 17.29 -29.89
N ILE A 155 8.83 16.39 -30.67
CA ILE A 155 8.38 14.98 -30.79
C ILE A 155 8.53 14.28 -29.44
N ALA A 156 9.71 14.39 -28.82
CA ALA A 156 9.99 13.84 -27.51
C ALA A 156 8.98 14.29 -26.44
N ILE A 157 8.71 15.60 -26.37
CA ILE A 157 7.75 16.16 -25.41
C ILE A 157 6.31 15.72 -25.73
N THR A 158 5.94 15.62 -27.01
CA THR A 158 4.62 15.12 -27.41
C THR A 158 4.41 13.68 -26.91
N SER A 159 5.34 12.77 -27.21
CA SER A 159 5.23 11.36 -26.81
C SER A 159 5.28 11.16 -25.29
N VAL A 160 6.17 11.87 -24.59
CA VAL A 160 6.26 11.78 -23.13
C VAL A 160 5.03 12.39 -22.46
N ALA A 161 4.51 13.52 -22.94
CA ALA A 161 3.32 14.15 -22.37
C ALA A 161 2.06 13.30 -22.58
N GLU A 162 1.90 12.72 -23.78
CA GLU A 162 0.79 11.79 -24.09
C GLU A 162 0.74 10.64 -23.07
N ILE A 163 1.88 9.95 -22.90
CA ILE A 163 1.96 8.79 -22.03
C ILE A 163 1.84 9.23 -20.57
N LEU A 164 2.54 10.29 -20.14
CA LEU A 164 2.48 10.77 -18.76
C LEU A 164 1.04 11.13 -18.35
N VAL A 165 0.29 11.83 -19.20
CA VAL A 165 -1.11 12.17 -18.94
C VAL A 165 -1.97 10.91 -18.88
N LYS A 166 -1.80 9.98 -19.82
CA LYS A 166 -2.49 8.69 -19.82
C LYS A 166 -2.22 7.89 -18.54
N VAL A 167 -0.97 7.81 -18.09
CA VAL A 167 -0.59 7.07 -16.88
C VAL A 167 -1.15 7.74 -15.63
N VAL A 168 -0.91 9.05 -15.47
CA VAL A 168 -1.35 9.78 -14.26
C VAL A 168 -2.87 9.77 -14.14
N LEU A 169 -3.59 10.10 -15.23
CA LEU A 169 -5.05 10.09 -15.22
C LEU A 169 -5.62 8.67 -15.18
N GLY A 170 -4.97 7.70 -15.84
CA GLY A 170 -5.42 6.31 -15.85
C GLY A 170 -5.33 5.68 -14.47
N LEU A 171 -4.19 5.82 -13.80
CA LEU A 171 -4.04 5.41 -12.40
C LEU A 171 -4.98 6.20 -11.49
N ALA A 172 -5.16 7.50 -11.73
CA ALA A 172 -6.13 8.29 -10.98
C ALA A 172 -7.57 7.76 -11.17
N PHE A 173 -8.03 7.51 -12.38
CA PHE A 173 -9.41 7.08 -12.60
C PHE A 173 -9.65 5.64 -12.15
N VAL A 174 -8.65 4.76 -12.28
CA VAL A 174 -8.75 3.36 -11.85
C VAL A 174 -8.60 3.24 -10.34
N ALA A 175 -7.44 3.64 -9.79
CA ALA A 175 -7.17 3.49 -8.35
C ALA A 175 -7.96 4.49 -7.52
N LEU A 176 -8.13 5.73 -8.02
CA LEU A 176 -8.75 6.79 -7.26
C LEU A 176 -10.29 6.80 -7.44
N LEU A 177 -10.79 6.81 -8.67
CA LEU A 177 -12.24 6.91 -8.89
C LEU A 177 -12.98 5.57 -8.98
N GLY A 178 -12.27 4.44 -9.02
CA GLY A 178 -12.87 3.11 -9.18
C GLY A 178 -13.57 2.91 -10.53
N TRP A 179 -13.18 3.67 -11.58
CA TRP A 179 -13.84 3.62 -12.88
C TRP A 179 -13.48 2.39 -13.73
N GLY A 180 -12.66 1.49 -13.21
CA GLY A 180 -12.23 0.27 -13.90
C GLY A 180 -11.68 0.54 -15.30
N VAL A 181 -12.03 -0.31 -16.26
CA VAL A 181 -11.69 -0.14 -17.69
C VAL A 181 -12.13 1.22 -18.26
N SER A 182 -13.25 1.80 -17.81
CA SER A 182 -13.73 3.10 -18.29
C SER A 182 -12.73 4.23 -18.00
N GLY A 183 -12.10 4.18 -16.82
CA GLY A 183 -11.04 5.11 -16.44
C GLY A 183 -9.85 5.05 -17.39
N VAL A 184 -9.45 3.84 -17.79
CA VAL A 184 -8.36 3.63 -18.76
C VAL A 184 -8.71 4.20 -20.13
N VAL A 185 -9.93 3.94 -20.63
CA VAL A 185 -10.39 4.44 -21.95
C VAL A 185 -10.39 5.97 -21.99
N VAL A 186 -10.91 6.62 -20.96
CA VAL A 186 -10.93 8.10 -20.88
C VAL A 186 -9.50 8.66 -20.77
N ALA A 187 -8.64 8.05 -19.96
CA ALA A 187 -7.26 8.49 -19.81
C ALA A 187 -6.45 8.36 -21.11
N VAL A 188 -6.67 7.28 -21.87
CA VAL A 188 -6.09 7.11 -23.21
C VAL A 188 -6.54 8.24 -24.14
N LEU A 189 -7.85 8.52 -24.22
CA LEU A 189 -8.38 9.59 -25.06
C LEU A 189 -7.78 10.95 -24.69
N LEU A 190 -7.73 11.29 -23.40
CA LEU A 190 -7.15 12.55 -22.91
C LEU A 190 -5.64 12.65 -23.19
N GLY A 191 -4.90 11.54 -23.08
CA GLY A 191 -3.49 11.47 -23.48
C GLY A 191 -3.31 11.84 -24.95
N VAL A 192 -4.10 11.24 -25.83
CA VAL A 192 -4.06 11.53 -27.28
C VAL A 192 -4.48 12.98 -27.59
N VAL A 193 -5.49 13.52 -26.90
CA VAL A 193 -5.88 14.93 -27.02
C VAL A 193 -4.70 15.85 -26.67
N VAL A 194 -3.98 15.56 -25.59
CA VAL A 194 -2.77 16.31 -25.21
C VAL A 194 -1.69 16.19 -26.28
N ALA A 195 -1.47 15.00 -26.84
CA ALA A 195 -0.53 14.79 -27.92
C ALA A 195 -0.85 15.67 -29.15
N VAL A 196 -2.12 15.73 -29.56
CA VAL A 196 -2.57 16.60 -30.66
C VAL A 196 -2.34 18.07 -30.34
N VAL A 197 -2.70 18.53 -29.13
CA VAL A 197 -2.53 19.94 -28.74
C VAL A 197 -1.06 20.35 -28.72
N VAL A 198 -0.19 19.50 -28.16
CA VAL A 198 1.26 19.77 -28.05
C VAL A 198 1.93 19.72 -29.42
N SER A 199 1.66 18.69 -30.23
CA SER A 199 2.22 18.56 -31.57
C SER A 199 1.77 19.72 -32.47
N TYR A 200 0.47 20.06 -32.47
CA TYR A 200 -0.08 21.17 -33.26
C TYR A 200 0.56 22.51 -32.88
N ARG A 201 0.64 22.84 -31.57
CA ARG A 201 1.26 24.09 -31.13
C ARG A 201 2.74 24.19 -31.51
N SER A 202 3.44 23.06 -31.50
CA SER A 202 4.85 22.97 -31.85
C SER A 202 5.10 22.98 -33.36
N GLY A 203 4.11 22.59 -34.17
CA GLY A 203 4.19 22.44 -35.62
C GLY A 203 3.35 23.42 -36.44
N GLN A 204 2.60 24.35 -35.82
CA GLN A 204 1.69 25.28 -36.49
C GLN A 204 2.37 26.09 -37.61
N ASP A 205 3.64 26.46 -37.44
CA ASP A 205 4.41 27.21 -38.43
C ASP A 205 4.83 26.35 -39.62
N LYS A 206 4.70 25.03 -39.54
CA LYS A 206 5.02 24.07 -40.61
C LYS A 206 3.78 23.53 -41.33
N LEU A 207 2.58 23.82 -40.82
CA LEU A 207 1.33 23.45 -41.46
C LEU A 207 0.96 24.50 -42.54
N PRO A 208 0.51 24.06 -43.73
CA PRO A 208 0.08 24.97 -44.80
C PRO A 208 -1.36 25.44 -44.62
N GLY A 209 -1.70 26.62 -45.16
CA GLY A 209 -3.08 27.10 -45.29
C GLY A 209 -3.91 26.32 -46.33
N PRO A 210 -5.14 26.75 -46.71
CA PRO A 210 -5.95 26.08 -47.73
C PRO A 210 -5.29 26.10 -49.13
N GLY A 211 -5.52 25.05 -49.94
CA GLY A 211 -5.01 24.96 -51.33
C GLY A 211 -4.91 23.51 -51.86
N PRO A 212 -4.25 23.29 -53.01
CA PRO A 212 -4.22 21.99 -53.70
C PRO A 212 -3.50 20.90 -52.89
N VAL A 213 -3.89 19.64 -53.14
CA VAL A 213 -3.48 18.43 -52.41
C VAL A 213 -2.56 17.58 -53.29
N ALA A 214 -1.59 16.87 -52.68
CA ALA A 214 -0.65 16.03 -53.43
C ALA A 214 -1.35 14.90 -54.20
N GLY A 215 -0.91 14.70 -55.44
CA GLY A 215 -1.37 13.58 -56.27
C GLY A 215 -0.86 12.21 -55.78
N GLY A 216 -1.52 11.14 -56.23
CA GLY A 216 -1.25 9.76 -55.79
C GLY A 216 0.17 9.25 -56.03
N THR A 217 0.93 9.86 -56.95
CA THR A 217 2.32 9.47 -57.26
C THR A 217 3.31 9.77 -56.14
N ALA A 218 3.11 10.86 -55.38
CA ALA A 218 3.92 11.19 -54.21
C ALA A 218 3.65 10.21 -53.05
N LEU A 219 2.41 9.73 -52.94
CA LEU A 219 1.97 8.76 -51.93
C LEU A 219 2.42 7.34 -52.25
N ALA A 220 2.44 6.97 -53.54
CA ALA A 220 2.93 5.66 -53.99
C ALA A 220 4.40 5.40 -53.64
N GLN A 221 5.20 6.44 -53.39
CA GLN A 221 6.60 6.31 -52.99
C GLN A 221 6.80 5.88 -51.52
N GLY A 222 5.84 6.16 -50.63
CA GLY A 222 5.88 5.74 -49.22
C GLY A 222 5.24 4.37 -48.95
N LEU A 223 4.42 3.88 -49.88
CA LEU A 223 3.64 2.65 -49.72
C LEU A 223 4.46 1.39 -49.35
N PRO A 224 5.65 1.14 -49.93
CA PRO A 224 6.43 -0.04 -49.56
C PRO A 224 6.92 -0.02 -48.09
N MET A 225 7.31 1.15 -47.59
CA MET A 225 7.67 1.30 -46.17
C MET A 225 6.44 1.12 -45.28
N ALA A 226 5.28 1.59 -45.78
CA ALA A 226 4.03 1.43 -45.07
C ALA A 226 3.65 -0.03 -44.90
N ILE A 227 3.67 -0.81 -45.98
CA ILE A 227 3.37 -2.25 -45.95
C ILE A 227 4.33 -2.98 -45.01
N GLY A 228 5.63 -2.71 -45.09
CA GLY A 228 6.60 -3.33 -44.19
C GLY A 228 6.34 -3.03 -42.71
N THR A 229 6.07 -1.77 -42.37
CA THR A 229 5.81 -1.32 -40.99
C THR A 229 4.48 -1.85 -40.45
N VAL A 230 3.43 -1.91 -41.28
CA VAL A 230 2.13 -2.51 -40.92
C VAL A 230 2.29 -4.01 -40.67
N SER A 231 2.99 -4.74 -41.55
CA SER A 231 3.25 -6.17 -41.35
C SER A 231 4.07 -6.44 -40.10
N PHE A 232 5.01 -5.56 -39.77
CA PHE A 232 5.75 -5.64 -38.50
C PHE A 232 4.84 -5.38 -37.29
N GLY A 233 3.99 -4.36 -37.35
CA GLY A 233 2.99 -4.09 -36.31
C GLY A 233 2.05 -5.28 -36.09
N MET A 234 1.62 -5.92 -37.17
CA MET A 234 0.86 -7.17 -37.13
C MET A 234 1.61 -8.28 -36.39
N LEU A 235 2.88 -8.50 -36.74
CA LEU A 235 3.74 -9.46 -36.04
C LEU A 235 3.82 -9.20 -34.53
N ALA A 236 3.86 -7.93 -34.15
CA ALA A 236 3.98 -7.51 -32.76
C ALA A 236 2.67 -7.54 -31.95
N THR A 237 1.48 -7.61 -32.56
CA THR A 237 0.21 -7.46 -31.80
C THR A 237 -0.88 -8.47 -32.12
N LEU A 238 -0.81 -9.18 -33.25
CA LEU A 238 -1.91 -10.06 -33.69
C LEU A 238 -2.16 -11.27 -32.78
N ASP A 239 -1.13 -11.73 -32.09
CA ASP A 239 -1.24 -12.85 -31.15
C ASP A 239 -2.21 -12.57 -30.00
N VAL A 240 -2.15 -11.39 -29.38
CA VAL A 240 -3.11 -10.99 -28.33
C VAL A 240 -4.52 -10.81 -28.91
N LEU A 241 -4.63 -10.12 -30.05
CA LEU A 241 -5.92 -9.80 -30.67
C LEU A 241 -6.65 -11.06 -31.15
N LEU A 242 -5.92 -12.01 -31.77
CA LEU A 242 -6.48 -13.24 -32.27
C LEU A 242 -6.65 -14.32 -31.19
N LEU A 243 -5.89 -14.27 -30.10
CA LEU A 243 -6.16 -15.12 -28.93
C LEU A 243 -7.58 -14.89 -28.42
N ASN A 244 -7.96 -13.62 -28.23
CA ASN A 244 -9.33 -13.27 -27.81
C ASN A 244 -10.37 -13.66 -28.89
N ALA A 245 -10.11 -13.31 -30.15
CA ALA A 245 -11.10 -13.52 -31.22
C ALA A 245 -11.33 -15.00 -31.61
N LEU A 246 -10.28 -15.82 -31.65
CA LEU A 246 -10.35 -17.22 -32.08
C LEU A 246 -10.61 -18.19 -30.91
N GLY A 247 -10.17 -17.82 -29.70
CA GLY A 247 -10.23 -18.69 -28.52
C GLY A 247 -11.59 -18.72 -27.81
N HIS A 248 -12.44 -17.71 -28.01
CA HIS A 248 -13.70 -17.55 -27.25
C HIS A 248 -14.65 -18.76 -27.36
N GLY A 249 -14.71 -19.41 -28.53
CA GLY A 249 -15.51 -20.64 -28.75
C GLY A 249 -14.83 -21.94 -28.29
N HIS A 250 -13.61 -21.87 -27.77
CA HIS A 250 -12.76 -23.01 -27.41
C HIS A 250 -12.24 -22.92 -25.96
N GLY A 251 -12.98 -22.24 -25.07
CA GLY A 251 -12.67 -22.18 -23.64
C GLY A 251 -11.63 -21.12 -23.23
N VAL A 252 -11.18 -20.24 -24.13
CA VAL A 252 -10.31 -19.10 -23.78
C VAL A 252 -11.17 -17.97 -23.24
N THR A 253 -10.92 -17.57 -21.99
CA THR A 253 -11.63 -16.48 -21.31
C THR A 253 -10.85 -15.17 -21.41
N VAL A 254 -11.49 -14.06 -21.06
CA VAL A 254 -10.81 -12.74 -20.98
C VAL A 254 -9.69 -12.77 -19.93
N ALA A 255 -9.84 -13.55 -18.87
CA ALA A 255 -8.77 -13.80 -17.90
C ALA A 255 -7.55 -14.52 -18.52
N THR A 256 -7.76 -15.47 -19.46
CA THR A 256 -6.65 -16.07 -20.22
C THR A 256 -5.90 -15.03 -21.05
N VAL A 257 -6.62 -14.06 -21.63
CA VAL A 257 -6.01 -12.94 -22.37
C VAL A 257 -5.22 -12.04 -21.42
N ALA A 258 -5.68 -11.84 -20.20
CA ALA A 258 -4.98 -11.09 -19.16
C ALA A 258 -3.65 -11.76 -18.75
N VAL A 259 -3.66 -13.08 -18.56
CA VAL A 259 -2.45 -13.88 -18.31
C VAL A 259 -1.45 -13.76 -19.47
N TYR A 260 -1.95 -13.85 -20.71
CA TYR A 260 -1.11 -13.63 -21.89
C TYR A 260 -0.54 -12.21 -21.96
N GLN A 261 -1.36 -11.22 -21.63
CA GLN A 261 -0.95 -9.82 -21.63
C GLN A 261 0.14 -9.57 -20.59
N ALA A 262 0.01 -10.10 -19.38
CA ALA A 262 1.03 -10.02 -18.32
C ALA A 262 2.37 -10.64 -18.81
N ALA A 263 2.32 -11.84 -19.39
CA ALA A 263 3.47 -12.48 -20.00
C ALA A 263 4.11 -11.61 -21.11
N SER A 264 3.29 -10.99 -21.96
CA SER A 264 3.76 -10.13 -23.05
C SER A 264 4.44 -8.85 -22.56
N ILE A 265 3.99 -8.29 -21.42
CA ILE A 265 4.56 -7.09 -20.81
C ILE A 265 6.02 -7.35 -20.41
N LEU A 266 6.29 -8.48 -19.75
CA LEU A 266 7.66 -8.85 -19.37
C LEU A 266 8.50 -9.19 -20.60
N ALA A 267 7.98 -10.08 -21.44
CA ALA A 267 8.75 -10.65 -22.54
C ALA A 267 9.09 -9.62 -23.63
N ARG A 268 8.23 -8.62 -23.88
CA ARG A 268 8.46 -7.61 -24.94
C ARG A 268 9.17 -6.35 -24.47
N ALA A 269 9.35 -6.14 -23.16
CA ALA A 269 10.05 -4.95 -22.66
C ALA A 269 11.45 -4.74 -23.30
N PRO A 270 12.29 -5.80 -23.48
CA PRO A 270 13.58 -5.66 -24.18
C PRO A 270 13.45 -5.20 -25.65
N TYR A 271 12.35 -5.54 -26.33
CA TYR A 271 12.14 -5.13 -27.71
C TYR A 271 12.06 -3.61 -27.84
N PHE A 272 11.34 -2.90 -26.97
CA PHE A 272 11.22 -1.44 -27.06
C PHE A 272 12.55 -0.71 -26.81
N LEU A 273 13.39 -1.27 -25.95
CA LEU A 273 14.74 -0.73 -25.76
C LEU A 273 15.59 -0.96 -27.02
N SER A 274 15.44 -2.11 -27.68
CA SER A 274 16.08 -2.38 -28.97
C SER A 274 15.54 -1.49 -30.10
N ASP A 275 14.24 -1.22 -30.11
CA ASP A 275 13.56 -0.38 -31.10
C ASP A 275 14.14 1.04 -31.10
N ALA A 276 14.33 1.62 -29.90
CA ALA A 276 14.97 2.91 -29.72
C ALA A 276 16.44 2.92 -30.20
N ILE A 277 17.20 1.85 -29.96
CA ILE A 277 18.58 1.72 -30.49
C ILE A 277 18.56 1.64 -32.02
N SER A 278 17.61 0.92 -32.59
CA SER A 278 17.46 0.77 -34.05
C SER A 278 17.09 2.09 -34.73
N ASP A 279 16.25 2.90 -34.10
CA ASP A 279 15.92 4.25 -34.55
C ASP A 279 17.15 5.17 -34.51
N ALA A 280 17.96 5.06 -33.44
CA ALA A 280 19.21 5.80 -33.32
C ALA A 280 20.23 5.42 -34.39
N MET A 281 20.25 4.14 -34.77
CA MET A 281 21.16 3.58 -35.77
C MET A 281 20.78 4.02 -37.19
N PHE A 282 19.49 4.21 -37.48
CA PHE A 282 18.98 4.44 -38.83
C PHE A 282 19.76 5.50 -39.64
N PRO A 283 20.06 6.72 -39.11
CA PRO A 283 20.81 7.73 -39.86
C PRO A 283 22.25 7.33 -40.19
N PHE A 284 22.90 6.52 -39.35
CA PHE A 284 24.28 6.06 -39.57
C PHE A 284 24.35 5.02 -40.68
N VAL A 285 23.36 4.12 -40.74
CA VAL A 285 23.24 3.13 -41.83
C VAL A 285 22.87 3.82 -43.14
N ALA A 286 21.97 4.81 -43.09
CA ALA A 286 21.58 5.60 -44.27
C ALA A 286 22.73 6.46 -44.82
N GLY A 287 23.58 7.02 -43.94
CA GLY A 287 24.72 7.87 -44.31
C GLY A 287 25.97 7.10 -44.78
N GLY A 288 25.99 5.77 -44.67
CA GLY A 288 27.11 4.93 -45.11
C GLY A 288 27.31 4.98 -46.63
N ARG A 289 28.54 5.31 -47.06
CA ARG A 289 28.89 5.42 -48.49
C ARG A 289 29.02 4.06 -49.17
N THR A 290 29.50 3.05 -48.45
CA THR A 290 29.62 1.67 -48.94
C THR A 290 28.73 0.71 -48.15
N ALA A 291 28.43 -0.45 -48.73
CA ALA A 291 27.71 -1.52 -48.04
C ALA A 291 28.46 -2.00 -46.77
N ARG A 292 29.79 -1.90 -46.77
CA ARG A 292 30.64 -2.24 -45.62
C ARG A 292 30.50 -1.22 -44.49
N ASP A 293 30.45 0.07 -44.80
CA ASP A 293 30.24 1.13 -43.80
C ASP A 293 28.87 1.00 -43.13
N ALA A 294 27.83 0.75 -43.95
CA ALA A 294 26.47 0.50 -43.47
C ALA A 294 26.40 -0.75 -42.59
N HIS A 295 27.10 -1.84 -42.98
CA HIS A 295 27.19 -3.05 -42.18
C HIS A 295 27.89 -2.82 -40.84
N ASN A 296 29.00 -2.07 -40.82
CA ASN A 296 29.72 -1.75 -39.59
C ASN A 296 28.86 -0.91 -38.62
N ALA A 297 28.13 0.08 -39.16
CA ALA A 297 27.18 0.87 -38.38
C ALA A 297 26.06 0.00 -37.79
N PHE A 298 25.51 -0.92 -38.60
CA PHE A 298 24.53 -1.89 -38.15
C PHE A 298 25.06 -2.81 -37.03
N MET A 299 26.25 -3.39 -37.22
CA MET A 299 26.86 -4.29 -36.23
C MET A 299 27.15 -3.60 -34.89
N THR A 300 27.41 -2.28 -34.92
CA THR A 300 27.60 -1.48 -33.69
C THR A 300 26.32 -1.41 -32.85
N ALA A 301 25.14 -1.48 -33.48
CA ALA A 301 23.86 -1.58 -32.78
C ALA A 301 23.50 -3.05 -32.50
N PHE A 302 23.65 -3.93 -33.48
CA PHE A 302 23.24 -5.34 -33.40
C PHE A 302 23.98 -6.13 -32.33
N GLN A 303 25.21 -5.76 -31.96
CA GLN A 303 25.95 -6.39 -30.86
C GLN A 303 25.26 -6.27 -29.49
N TRP A 304 24.37 -5.29 -29.29
CA TRP A 304 23.60 -5.17 -28.06
C TRP A 304 22.59 -6.31 -27.88
N VAL A 305 22.23 -7.00 -28.99
CA VAL A 305 21.34 -8.17 -28.96
C VAL A 305 21.95 -9.31 -28.14
N PRO A 306 23.11 -9.89 -28.49
CA PRO A 306 23.73 -10.90 -27.64
C PRO A 306 24.21 -10.33 -26.31
N LEU A 307 24.65 -9.07 -26.22
CA LEU A 307 25.22 -8.50 -25.00
C LEU A 307 24.19 -8.21 -23.89
N VAL A 308 22.98 -7.78 -24.24
CA VAL A 308 21.98 -7.30 -23.26
C VAL A 308 20.64 -7.98 -23.46
N PHE A 309 20.10 -7.97 -24.68
CA PHE A 309 18.71 -8.42 -24.90
C PHE A 309 18.54 -9.94 -24.75
N VAL A 310 19.46 -10.74 -25.31
CA VAL A 310 19.42 -12.20 -25.18
C VAL A 310 19.58 -12.65 -23.72
N PRO A 311 20.55 -12.16 -22.93
CA PRO A 311 20.65 -12.47 -21.50
C PRO A 311 19.38 -12.15 -20.70
N LEU A 312 18.78 -10.97 -20.93
CA LEU A 312 17.53 -10.58 -20.25
C LEU A 312 16.37 -11.50 -20.62
N LEU A 313 16.24 -11.86 -21.90
CA LEU A 313 15.21 -12.78 -22.37
C LEU A 313 15.49 -14.22 -21.90
N LEU A 314 16.75 -14.62 -21.72
CA LEU A 314 17.13 -15.94 -21.22
C LEU A 314 16.67 -16.16 -19.77
N VAL A 315 16.63 -15.11 -18.95
CA VAL A 315 16.02 -15.16 -17.60
C VAL A 315 14.55 -15.57 -17.71
N LEU A 316 13.79 -14.96 -18.62
CA LEU A 316 12.37 -15.32 -18.83
C LEU A 316 12.19 -16.69 -19.51
N VAL A 317 13.20 -17.19 -20.22
CA VAL A 317 13.15 -18.53 -20.81
C VAL A 317 13.39 -19.61 -19.75
N ILE A 318 14.38 -19.42 -18.88
CA ILE A 318 14.81 -20.46 -17.92
C ILE A 318 14.05 -20.33 -16.60
N THR A 319 13.96 -19.12 -16.03
CA THR A 319 13.34 -18.81 -14.72
C THR A 319 12.23 -17.76 -14.83
N PRO A 320 11.16 -17.99 -15.61
CA PRO A 320 10.07 -17.03 -15.73
C PRO A 320 9.30 -16.83 -14.42
N GLY A 321 9.10 -17.88 -13.62
CA GLY A 321 8.30 -17.84 -12.39
C GLY A 321 8.80 -16.79 -11.40
N SER A 322 10.10 -16.77 -11.12
CA SER A 322 10.72 -15.80 -10.21
C SER A 322 10.48 -14.33 -10.62
N VAL A 323 10.39 -14.07 -11.93
CA VAL A 323 10.15 -12.71 -12.44
C VAL A 323 8.65 -12.38 -12.49
N VAL A 324 7.80 -13.35 -12.83
CA VAL A 324 6.34 -13.17 -12.84
C VAL A 324 5.84 -12.93 -11.42
N ASP A 325 6.23 -13.76 -10.46
CA ASP A 325 5.83 -13.67 -9.05
C ASP A 325 6.33 -12.38 -8.38
N LEU A 326 7.44 -11.80 -8.88
CA LEU A 326 7.98 -10.54 -8.38
C LEU A 326 7.20 -9.32 -8.89
N VAL A 327 6.68 -9.39 -10.11
CA VAL A 327 6.13 -8.22 -10.82
C VAL A 327 4.60 -8.19 -10.83
N PHE A 328 3.94 -9.36 -10.80
CA PHE A 328 2.48 -9.49 -10.88
C PHE A 328 1.88 -10.17 -9.64
N PRO A 329 0.58 -9.94 -9.35
CA PRO A 329 -0.13 -10.67 -8.30
C PRO A 329 -0.16 -12.18 -8.56
N GLY A 330 -0.34 -12.96 -7.49
CA GLY A 330 -0.29 -14.44 -7.55
C GLY A 330 -1.29 -15.08 -8.53
N GLU A 331 -2.40 -14.41 -8.85
CA GLU A 331 -3.38 -14.86 -9.85
C GLU A 331 -2.82 -14.93 -11.29
N TYR A 332 -1.67 -14.31 -11.55
CA TYR A 332 -0.98 -14.36 -12.84
C TYR A 332 0.12 -15.43 -12.91
N GLY A 333 0.20 -16.35 -11.94
CA GLY A 333 1.20 -17.44 -11.96
C GLY A 333 1.21 -18.26 -13.26
N GLY A 334 0.05 -18.40 -13.93
CA GLY A 334 -0.07 -19.03 -15.25
C GLY A 334 0.65 -18.30 -16.39
N ALA A 335 1.17 -17.09 -16.17
CA ALA A 335 1.89 -16.31 -17.17
C ALA A 335 3.31 -16.83 -17.41
N ALA A 336 3.89 -17.61 -16.49
CA ALA A 336 5.28 -18.04 -16.56
C ALA A 336 5.59 -18.88 -17.82
N ASP A 337 4.78 -19.89 -18.11
CA ASP A 337 4.98 -20.75 -19.29
C ASP A 337 4.73 -20.00 -20.61
N VAL A 338 3.75 -19.09 -20.60
CA VAL A 338 3.47 -18.24 -21.77
C VAL A 338 4.62 -17.25 -22.00
N ALA A 339 5.15 -16.63 -20.95
CA ALA A 339 6.26 -15.69 -21.01
C ALA A 339 7.53 -16.33 -21.56
N ARG A 340 7.81 -17.59 -21.20
CA ARG A 340 8.93 -18.37 -21.76
C ARG A 340 8.88 -18.42 -23.29
N VAL A 341 7.72 -18.71 -23.87
CA VAL A 341 7.57 -18.84 -25.33
C VAL A 341 7.58 -17.45 -26.01
N ILE A 342 6.92 -16.44 -25.42
CA ILE A 342 6.96 -15.07 -25.95
C ILE A 342 8.38 -14.51 -25.92
N ALA A 343 9.18 -14.82 -24.88
CA ALA A 343 10.57 -14.37 -24.78
C ALA A 343 11.41 -14.91 -25.95
N LEU A 344 11.24 -16.18 -26.34
CA LEU A 344 11.88 -16.77 -27.52
C LEU A 344 11.47 -16.07 -28.82
N GLY A 345 10.18 -15.75 -28.98
CA GLY A 345 9.68 -15.00 -30.14
C GLY A 345 10.19 -13.55 -30.17
N THR A 346 10.37 -12.93 -29.01
CA THR A 346 10.82 -11.53 -28.91
C THR A 346 12.25 -11.35 -29.44
N ILE A 347 13.10 -12.38 -29.35
CA ILE A 347 14.42 -12.37 -30.01
C ILE A 347 14.25 -12.21 -31.53
N GLY A 348 13.34 -12.99 -32.14
CA GLY A 348 13.00 -12.89 -33.56
C GLY A 348 12.41 -11.52 -33.92
N LEU A 349 11.57 -10.96 -33.06
CA LEU A 349 10.99 -9.62 -33.23
C LEU A 349 12.08 -8.53 -33.25
N ILE A 350 13.00 -8.57 -32.28
CA ILE A 350 14.15 -7.65 -32.18
C ILE A 350 14.99 -7.72 -33.46
N VAL A 351 15.40 -8.92 -33.86
CA VAL A 351 16.24 -9.12 -35.06
C VAL A 351 15.52 -8.60 -36.31
N THR A 352 14.21 -8.85 -36.42
CA THR A 352 13.39 -8.37 -37.53
C THR A 352 13.33 -6.85 -37.58
N ASP A 353 13.12 -6.17 -36.45
CA ASP A 353 13.08 -4.70 -36.37
C ASP A 353 14.39 -4.07 -36.85
N MET A 354 15.53 -4.53 -36.30
CA MET A 354 16.84 -3.97 -36.65
C MET A 354 17.14 -4.17 -38.14
N LEU A 355 16.85 -5.35 -38.68
CA LEU A 355 17.09 -5.67 -40.09
C LEU A 355 16.17 -4.89 -41.03
N GLN A 356 14.88 -4.77 -40.69
CA GLN A 356 13.91 -3.98 -41.45
C GLN A 356 14.37 -2.53 -41.56
N LYS A 357 14.68 -1.88 -40.43
CA LYS A 357 15.09 -0.47 -40.40
C LYS A 357 16.42 -0.27 -41.14
N ALA A 358 17.37 -1.20 -41.03
CA ALA A 358 18.61 -1.15 -41.81
C ALA A 358 18.37 -1.26 -43.33
N LEU A 359 17.46 -2.13 -43.77
CA LEU A 359 17.10 -2.28 -45.18
C LEU A 359 16.31 -1.08 -45.71
N PHE A 360 15.44 -0.49 -44.90
CA PHE A 360 14.77 0.77 -45.21
C PHE A 360 15.78 1.91 -45.41
N ALA A 361 16.76 2.04 -44.51
CA ALA A 361 17.84 3.02 -44.63
C ALA A 361 18.67 2.87 -45.93
N ARG A 362 18.71 1.66 -46.50
CA ARG A 362 19.42 1.34 -47.74
C ARG A 362 18.53 1.32 -49.00
N GLY A 363 17.26 1.69 -48.87
CA GLY A 363 16.33 1.80 -50.00
C GLY A 363 15.67 0.48 -50.44
N PHE A 364 15.78 -0.60 -49.66
CA PHE A 364 15.20 -1.91 -49.98
C PHE A 364 13.74 -2.08 -49.52
N ALA A 365 13.02 -0.98 -49.30
CA ALA A 365 11.65 -1.01 -48.77
C ALA A 365 10.69 -1.89 -49.61
N ARG A 366 10.82 -1.92 -50.95
CA ARG A 366 10.02 -2.80 -51.83
C ARG A 366 10.27 -4.29 -51.58
N ALA A 367 11.52 -4.67 -51.35
CA ALA A 367 11.88 -6.07 -51.13
C ALA A 367 11.40 -6.55 -49.74
N VAL A 368 11.40 -5.65 -48.75
CA VAL A 368 10.83 -5.88 -47.42
C VAL A 368 9.30 -5.99 -47.48
N ALA A 369 8.65 -5.09 -48.23
CA ALA A 369 7.20 -5.06 -48.43
C ALA A 369 6.61 -6.35 -49.02
N ILE A 370 7.40 -7.14 -49.73
CA ILE A 370 6.97 -8.45 -50.27
C ILE A 370 7.11 -9.54 -49.20
N ARG A 371 8.15 -9.48 -48.36
CA ARG A 371 8.54 -10.58 -47.46
C ARG A 371 7.85 -10.54 -46.10
N LEU A 372 7.71 -9.37 -45.49
CA LEU A 372 7.10 -9.26 -44.17
C LEU A 372 5.61 -9.65 -44.15
N PRO A 373 4.78 -9.33 -45.17
CA PRO A 373 3.43 -9.87 -45.24
C PRO A 373 3.40 -11.40 -45.24
N CYS A 374 4.34 -12.09 -45.91
CA CYS A 374 4.41 -13.55 -45.87
C CYS A 374 4.64 -14.08 -44.45
N ALA A 375 5.46 -13.39 -43.64
CA ALA A 375 5.67 -13.76 -42.25
C ALA A 375 4.43 -13.48 -41.38
N ALA A 376 3.71 -12.37 -41.63
CA ALA A 376 2.44 -12.09 -40.94
C ALA A 376 1.36 -13.13 -41.31
N VAL A 377 1.27 -13.55 -42.58
CA VAL A 377 0.40 -14.65 -43.00
C VAL A 377 0.79 -15.96 -42.32
N LEU A 378 2.08 -16.28 -42.24
CA LEU A 378 2.57 -17.45 -41.52
C LEU A 378 2.17 -17.42 -40.03
N GLN A 379 2.28 -16.26 -39.37
CA GLN A 379 1.80 -16.08 -38.00
C GLN A 379 0.29 -16.35 -37.91
N VAL A 380 -0.53 -15.73 -38.75
CA VAL A 380 -1.99 -15.89 -38.76
C VAL A 380 -2.39 -17.35 -38.99
N LEU A 381 -1.79 -18.03 -39.96
CA LEU A 381 -2.05 -19.46 -40.21
C LEU A 381 -1.73 -20.31 -38.99
N THR A 382 -0.61 -20.02 -38.32
CA THR A 382 -0.21 -20.73 -37.11
C THR A 382 -1.18 -20.44 -35.95
N LEU A 383 -1.63 -19.19 -35.79
CA LEU A 383 -2.61 -18.80 -34.78
C LEU A 383 -3.97 -19.48 -35.00
N VAL A 384 -4.47 -19.53 -36.23
CA VAL A 384 -5.73 -20.19 -36.58
C VAL A 384 -5.69 -21.70 -36.28
N VAL A 385 -4.54 -22.34 -36.47
CA VAL A 385 -4.37 -23.78 -36.21
C VAL A 385 -4.15 -24.09 -34.73
N LEU A 386 -3.34 -23.28 -34.03
CA LEU A 386 -2.88 -23.61 -32.67
C LEU A 386 -3.72 -23.00 -31.55
N VAL A 387 -4.31 -21.81 -31.73
CA VAL A 387 -5.10 -21.15 -30.67
C VAL A 387 -6.31 -22.01 -30.23
N PRO A 388 -7.10 -22.61 -31.14
CA PRO A 388 -8.21 -23.48 -30.74
C PRO A 388 -7.79 -24.73 -29.95
N ARG A 389 -6.54 -25.19 -30.09
CA ARG A 389 -6.03 -26.43 -29.49
C ARG A 389 -5.21 -26.20 -28.21
N LEU A 390 -4.45 -25.10 -28.16
CA LEU A 390 -3.43 -24.83 -27.15
C LEU A 390 -3.63 -23.47 -26.45
N GLY A 391 -4.71 -22.74 -26.74
CA GLY A 391 -5.05 -21.47 -26.11
C GLY A 391 -3.91 -20.44 -26.15
N ALA A 392 -3.56 -19.89 -24.99
CA ALA A 392 -2.49 -18.90 -24.80
C ALA A 392 -1.12 -19.38 -25.28
N ILE A 393 -0.77 -20.65 -25.06
CA ILE A 393 0.51 -21.21 -25.54
C ILE A 393 0.51 -21.29 -27.07
N GLY A 394 -0.61 -21.68 -27.68
CA GLY A 394 -0.79 -21.67 -29.13
C GLY A 394 -0.58 -20.27 -29.73
N ALA A 395 -1.07 -19.23 -29.06
CA ALA A 395 -0.83 -17.84 -29.46
C ALA A 395 0.66 -17.45 -29.37
N ALA A 396 1.34 -17.82 -28.28
CA ALA A 396 2.76 -17.54 -28.10
C ALA A 396 3.65 -18.27 -29.13
N VAL A 397 3.34 -19.52 -29.46
CA VAL A 397 4.03 -20.27 -30.52
C VAL A 397 3.79 -19.62 -31.88
N GLY A 398 2.56 -19.20 -32.18
CA GLY A 398 2.24 -18.46 -33.40
C GLY A 398 3.09 -17.19 -33.55
N PHE A 399 3.18 -16.39 -32.49
CA PHE A 399 4.07 -15.23 -32.41
C PHE A 399 5.54 -15.57 -32.67
N ALA A 400 6.07 -16.61 -32.01
CA ALA A 400 7.46 -17.03 -32.20
C ALA A 400 7.75 -17.49 -33.64
N VAL A 401 6.85 -18.28 -34.23
CA VAL A 401 6.98 -18.76 -35.62
C VAL A 401 6.93 -17.58 -36.61
N GLY A 402 6.00 -16.65 -36.43
CA GLY A 402 5.88 -15.47 -37.28
C GLY A 402 7.12 -14.57 -37.24
N THR A 403 7.59 -14.26 -36.04
CA THR A 403 8.75 -13.37 -35.83
C THR A 403 10.07 -13.97 -36.28
N TRP A 404 10.32 -15.26 -36.04
CA TRP A 404 11.49 -15.96 -36.58
C TRP A 404 11.40 -16.16 -38.09
N GLY A 405 10.20 -16.41 -38.64
CA GLY A 405 9.97 -16.42 -40.08
C GLY A 405 10.32 -15.08 -40.73
N ALA A 406 9.93 -13.97 -40.09
CA ALA A 406 10.28 -12.62 -40.54
C ALA A 406 11.81 -12.39 -40.49
N ALA A 407 12.45 -12.75 -39.37
CA ALA A 407 13.89 -12.61 -39.19
C ALA A 407 14.67 -13.41 -40.25
N ALA A 408 14.22 -14.63 -40.57
CA ALA A 408 14.83 -15.46 -41.61
C ALA A 408 14.65 -14.85 -43.02
N LEU A 409 13.43 -14.46 -43.39
CA LEU A 409 13.13 -13.92 -44.73
C LEU A 409 13.89 -12.61 -45.00
N VAL A 410 13.90 -11.70 -44.02
CA VAL A 410 14.57 -10.40 -44.12
C VAL A 410 16.09 -10.55 -43.92
N GLY A 411 16.54 -11.49 -43.07
CA GLY A 411 17.95 -11.80 -42.86
C GLY A 411 18.63 -12.36 -44.11
N VAL A 412 17.97 -13.27 -44.83
CA VAL A 412 18.48 -13.79 -46.12
C VAL A 412 18.65 -12.65 -47.13
N LEU A 413 17.72 -11.71 -47.18
CA LEU A 413 17.81 -10.51 -48.03
C LEU A 413 19.01 -9.64 -47.62
N TYR A 414 19.18 -9.39 -46.33
CA TYR A 414 20.30 -8.61 -45.79
C TYR A 414 21.66 -9.23 -46.14
N LEU A 415 21.82 -10.54 -45.90
CA LEU A 415 23.05 -11.29 -46.15
C LEU A 415 23.42 -11.33 -47.63
N ARG A 416 22.45 -11.57 -48.53
CA ARG A 416 22.69 -11.60 -49.99
C ARG A 416 23.19 -10.25 -50.51
N HIS A 417 22.70 -9.15 -49.94
CA HIS A 417 23.04 -7.80 -50.42
C HIS A 417 24.33 -7.24 -49.80
N HIS A 418 24.48 -7.32 -48.47
CA HIS A 418 25.62 -6.72 -47.78
C HIS A 418 26.87 -7.61 -47.79
N ARG A 419 26.71 -8.92 -48.10
CA ARG A 419 27.78 -9.92 -48.17
C ARG A 419 28.82 -9.74 -47.05
N PRO A 420 28.39 -9.76 -45.78
CA PRO A 420 29.31 -9.60 -44.66
C PRO A 420 30.35 -10.73 -44.67
N GLY A 421 31.57 -10.43 -44.22
CA GLY A 421 32.61 -11.46 -44.05
C GLY A 421 32.16 -12.54 -43.06
N ARG A 422 32.75 -13.73 -43.14
CA ARG A 422 32.46 -14.80 -42.18
C ARG A 422 32.78 -14.31 -40.75
N PRO A 423 31.86 -14.48 -39.78
CA PRO A 423 32.16 -14.18 -38.39
C PRO A 423 33.33 -15.04 -37.91
N ARG A 424 34.19 -14.48 -37.05
CA ARG A 424 35.30 -15.24 -36.45
C ARG A 424 34.72 -16.31 -35.52
N LEU A 425 35.10 -17.57 -35.74
CA LEU A 425 34.62 -18.71 -34.93
C LEU A 425 34.90 -18.50 -33.44
N ASP A 426 36.05 -17.91 -33.10
CA ASP A 426 36.42 -17.62 -31.71
C ASP A 426 35.42 -16.68 -31.01
N THR A 427 34.97 -15.63 -31.70
CA THR A 427 34.00 -14.67 -31.15
C THR A 427 32.63 -15.33 -30.94
N ILE A 428 32.22 -16.22 -31.84
CA ILE A 428 30.97 -16.98 -31.68
C ILE A 428 31.10 -17.94 -30.49
N ALA A 429 32.20 -18.69 -30.40
CA ALA A 429 32.46 -19.62 -29.30
C ALA A 429 32.48 -18.90 -27.94
N GLN A 430 33.03 -17.68 -27.87
CA GLN A 430 33.04 -16.84 -26.67
C GLN A 430 31.63 -16.37 -26.25
N TRP A 431 30.79 -15.95 -27.20
CA TRP A 431 29.40 -15.59 -26.90
C TRP A 431 28.59 -16.81 -26.44
N VAL A 432 28.74 -17.95 -27.14
CA VAL A 432 28.04 -19.19 -26.81
C VAL A 432 28.47 -19.70 -25.43
N SER A 433 29.77 -19.76 -25.13
CA SER A 433 30.25 -20.21 -23.82
C SER A 433 29.79 -19.30 -22.68
N SER A 434 29.77 -17.98 -22.89
CA SER A 434 29.26 -17.02 -21.92
C SER A 434 27.76 -17.19 -21.66
N LEU A 435 26.97 -17.42 -22.71
CA LEU A 435 25.52 -17.67 -22.59
C LEU A 435 25.20 -19.03 -21.97
N VAL A 436 25.99 -20.08 -22.28
CA VAL A 436 25.86 -21.39 -21.63
C VAL A 436 26.15 -21.29 -20.14
N LEU A 437 27.20 -20.56 -19.75
CA LEU A 437 27.51 -20.32 -18.34
C LEU A 437 26.38 -19.56 -17.64
N LEU A 438 25.85 -18.51 -18.26
CA LEU A 438 24.67 -17.81 -17.75
C LEU A 438 23.47 -18.76 -17.61
N GLY A 439 23.22 -19.59 -18.61
CA GLY A 439 22.14 -20.58 -18.60
C GLY A 439 22.27 -21.59 -17.46
N LEU A 440 23.48 -22.07 -17.16
CA LEU A 440 23.74 -22.96 -16.03
C LEU A 440 23.46 -22.27 -14.69
N VAL A 441 23.86 -21.01 -14.53
CA VAL A 441 23.56 -20.23 -13.31
C VAL A 441 22.06 -20.01 -13.16
N LEU A 442 21.36 -19.68 -14.24
CA LEU A 442 19.90 -19.51 -14.24
C LEU A 442 19.17 -20.83 -13.96
N ALA A 443 19.65 -21.95 -14.48
CA ALA A 443 19.10 -23.27 -14.16
C ALA A 443 19.29 -23.62 -12.67
N GLY A 444 20.43 -23.24 -12.08
CA GLY A 444 20.63 -23.32 -10.63
C GLY A 444 19.68 -22.41 -9.86
N ALA A 445 19.41 -21.20 -10.35
CA ALA A 445 18.41 -20.29 -9.77
C ALA A 445 17.00 -20.90 -9.80
N ALA A 446 16.62 -21.60 -10.87
CA ALA A 446 15.32 -22.27 -10.98
C ALA A 446 15.06 -23.33 -9.90
N LEU A 447 16.13 -23.89 -9.31
CA LEU A 447 16.09 -24.92 -8.29
C LEU A 447 16.29 -24.36 -6.87
N ALA A 448 16.55 -23.06 -6.74
CA ALA A 448 16.86 -22.40 -5.47
C ALA A 448 15.60 -21.83 -4.80
N SER A 449 15.70 -21.53 -3.50
CA SER A 449 14.64 -20.80 -2.77
C SER A 449 14.52 -19.34 -3.24
N ARG A 450 13.34 -18.72 -3.08
CA ARG A 450 12.99 -17.37 -3.58
C ARG A 450 13.91 -16.17 -3.24
N PRO A 451 14.70 -16.16 -2.15
CA PRO A 451 15.70 -15.09 -1.99
C PRO A 451 17.00 -15.41 -2.73
N LEU A 452 17.31 -16.71 -2.87
CA LEU A 452 18.53 -17.20 -3.47
C LEU A 452 18.43 -17.19 -5.00
N ASP A 453 17.27 -17.47 -5.59
CA ASP A 453 17.06 -17.42 -7.04
C ASP A 453 17.26 -16.01 -7.63
N LEU A 454 16.71 -14.96 -7.02
CA LEU A 454 16.88 -13.56 -7.44
C LEU A 454 18.34 -13.11 -7.31
N ALA A 455 19.01 -13.52 -6.23
CA ALA A 455 20.44 -13.25 -6.03
C ALA A 455 21.28 -13.96 -7.11
N LEU A 456 20.96 -15.21 -7.46
CA LEU A 456 21.62 -15.96 -8.52
C LEU A 456 21.36 -15.38 -9.91
N ILE A 457 20.15 -14.89 -10.19
CA ILE A 457 19.83 -14.18 -11.45
C ILE A 457 20.68 -12.91 -11.56
N ALA A 458 20.74 -12.09 -10.51
CA ALA A 458 21.56 -10.88 -10.49
C ALA A 458 23.06 -11.19 -10.62
N ALA A 459 23.55 -12.21 -9.91
CA ALA A 459 24.93 -12.68 -10.00
C ALA A 459 25.25 -13.24 -11.40
N GLY A 460 24.33 -13.97 -12.02
CA GLY A 460 24.47 -14.50 -13.37
C GLY A 460 24.57 -13.40 -14.41
N LEU A 461 23.66 -12.41 -14.38
CA LEU A 461 23.68 -11.28 -15.31
C LEU A 461 24.93 -10.40 -15.14
N THR A 462 25.34 -10.13 -13.90
CA THR A 462 26.56 -9.34 -13.62
C THR A 462 27.82 -10.11 -13.99
N GLY A 463 27.87 -11.42 -13.70
CA GLY A 463 28.95 -12.32 -14.10
C GLY A 463 29.08 -12.43 -15.62
N TYR A 464 27.96 -12.54 -16.33
CA TYR A 464 27.90 -12.52 -17.79
C TYR A 464 28.46 -11.21 -18.36
N ALA A 465 28.02 -10.06 -17.83
CA ALA A 465 28.52 -8.77 -18.26
C ALA A 465 30.03 -8.63 -18.00
N ALA A 466 30.51 -9.06 -16.84
CA ALA A 466 31.93 -9.05 -16.50
C ALA A 466 32.76 -9.97 -17.40
N LEU A 467 32.25 -11.16 -17.73
CA LEU A 467 32.89 -12.10 -18.65
C LEU A 467 32.95 -11.53 -20.08
N ALA A 468 31.86 -10.92 -20.55
CA ALA A 468 31.82 -10.25 -21.85
C ALA A 468 32.82 -9.08 -21.93
N VAL A 469 32.99 -8.31 -20.84
CA VAL A 469 34.03 -7.28 -20.73
C VAL A 469 35.43 -7.91 -20.81
N ARG A 470 35.68 -8.98 -20.04
CA ARG A 470 37.00 -9.63 -19.94
C ARG A 470 37.42 -10.29 -21.25
N LEU A 471 36.48 -10.88 -21.99
CA LEU A 471 36.73 -11.51 -23.28
C LEU A 471 36.86 -10.50 -24.44
N GLY A 472 36.75 -9.20 -24.16
CA GLY A 472 36.90 -8.16 -25.18
C GLY A 472 35.72 -8.12 -26.17
N LEU A 473 34.54 -8.59 -25.76
CA LEU A 473 33.33 -8.60 -26.59
C LEU A 473 32.68 -7.20 -26.67
N LEU A 474 33.19 -6.21 -25.93
CA LEU A 474 32.76 -4.81 -25.94
C LEU A 474 33.61 -3.95 -26.89
N PRO A 475 33.02 -3.01 -27.64
CA PRO A 475 33.78 -2.06 -28.45
C PRO A 475 34.65 -1.13 -27.62
N ASP A 476 35.85 -0.82 -28.14
CA ASP A 476 36.77 0.20 -27.61
C ASP A 476 36.11 1.59 -27.42
N ALA A 477 35.05 1.89 -28.19
CA ALA A 477 34.29 3.12 -28.09
C ALA A 477 33.48 3.26 -26.78
N VAL A 478 33.04 2.13 -26.19
CA VAL A 478 32.32 2.11 -24.90
C VAL A 478 33.31 2.28 -23.75
N LEU A 479 34.45 1.58 -23.80
CA LEU A 479 35.52 1.68 -22.80
C LEU A 479 36.18 3.08 -22.77
N ARG A 480 36.29 3.76 -23.91
CA ARG A 480 36.86 5.13 -23.98
C ARG A 480 35.90 6.22 -23.48
N ARG A 481 34.58 5.99 -23.44
CA ARG A 481 33.59 6.99 -22.95
C ARG A 481 33.30 6.93 -21.45
N VAL A 482 33.75 5.88 -20.76
CA VAL A 482 33.73 5.81 -19.28
C VAL A 482 34.83 6.69 -18.66
N LYS A 483 35.82 7.15 -19.44
CA LYS A 483 36.67 8.29 -19.08
C LYS A 483 35.97 9.59 -19.48
N VAL A 484 35.25 10.18 -18.54
CA VAL A 484 34.60 11.50 -18.66
C VAL A 484 35.60 12.53 -19.23
N PRO A 485 35.36 13.12 -20.42
CA PRO A 485 36.12 14.28 -20.87
C PRO A 485 35.82 15.46 -19.95
N ARG A 486 36.85 16.10 -19.42
CA ARG A 486 36.71 17.39 -18.72
C ARG A 486 36.00 18.38 -19.64
N PRO A 487 34.94 19.08 -19.21
CA PRO A 487 34.42 20.20 -19.98
C PRO A 487 35.50 21.29 -20.09
N PRO A 488 35.58 22.02 -21.22
CA PRO A 488 36.46 23.18 -21.34
C PRO A 488 36.12 24.18 -20.24
N ALA A 489 37.17 24.72 -19.60
CA ALA A 489 37.02 25.70 -18.54
C ALA A 489 36.22 26.91 -19.05
N PRO A 490 35.24 27.41 -18.28
CA PRO A 490 34.61 28.67 -18.63
C PRO A 490 35.66 29.80 -18.62
N PRO A 491 35.54 30.81 -19.49
CA PRO A 491 36.40 31.98 -19.43
C PRO A 491 36.31 32.60 -18.03
N ARG A 492 37.47 32.90 -17.45
CA ARG A 492 37.58 33.59 -16.16
C ARG A 492 36.90 34.95 -16.30
N ALA A 493 35.72 35.08 -15.70
CA ALA A 493 35.16 36.39 -15.40
C ALA A 493 35.96 36.96 -14.22
N GLU A 494 36.58 38.11 -14.43
CA GLU A 494 37.20 38.90 -13.37
C GLU A 494 36.15 39.23 -12.29
N PRO A 495 36.49 39.10 -11.00
CA PRO A 495 35.59 39.51 -9.94
C PRO A 495 35.46 41.04 -9.95
N PRO A 496 34.25 41.61 -9.79
CA PRO A 496 34.10 43.04 -9.61
C PRO A 496 34.73 43.43 -8.26
N THR A 497 35.88 44.09 -8.33
CA THR A 497 36.51 44.80 -7.22
C THR A 497 35.68 46.03 -6.88
N THR A 498 34.73 45.87 -5.96
CA THR A 498 34.15 47.02 -5.25
C THR A 498 34.39 46.84 -3.76
N PRO A 499 35.02 47.83 -3.08
CA PRO A 499 35.26 47.75 -1.65
C PRO A 499 33.92 47.96 -0.93
N ILE A 500 33.42 46.92 -0.27
CA ILE A 500 32.27 47.05 0.62
C ILE A 500 32.72 47.90 1.81
N ARG A 501 32.33 49.17 1.81
CA ARG A 501 32.46 50.09 2.93
C ARG A 501 31.80 49.48 4.17
N SER A 502 32.55 49.44 5.26
CA SER A 502 32.10 49.09 6.60
C SER A 502 31.01 50.06 7.07
N VAL A 503 29.75 49.65 6.94
CA VAL A 503 28.64 50.39 7.53
C VAL A 503 28.64 50.13 9.04
N ARG A 504 29.02 51.19 9.76
CA ARG A 504 28.83 51.39 11.21
C ARG A 504 27.53 50.73 11.71
N ARG A 505 27.67 49.80 12.65
CA ARG A 505 26.57 49.25 13.46
C ARG A 505 25.88 50.40 14.21
N ARG A 506 24.71 50.82 13.73
CA ARG A 506 23.76 51.61 14.55
C ARG A 506 22.98 50.64 15.45
N ARG A 507 23.10 50.92 16.74
CA ARG A 507 22.72 50.10 17.89
C ARG A 507 21.30 50.47 18.37
N TRP A 508 20.23 49.93 17.79
CA TRP A 508 18.85 50.17 18.30
C TRP A 508 17.93 48.94 18.20
N TRP A 509 17.21 48.73 19.30
CA TRP A 509 16.29 47.65 19.70
C TRP A 509 16.94 46.35 20.21
N ARG A 510 17.21 46.33 21.53
CA ARG A 510 17.45 45.12 22.31
C ARG A 510 16.11 44.39 22.50
N LEU A 511 15.82 43.40 21.66
CA LEU A 511 15.14 42.21 22.15
C LEU A 511 16.23 41.37 22.80
N ASP A 512 16.05 41.01 24.06
CA ASP A 512 17.02 40.22 24.79
C ASP A 512 17.27 38.91 24.01
N PRO A 513 18.51 38.52 23.66
CA PRO A 513 18.76 37.25 22.99
C PRO A 513 18.21 36.02 23.73
N ALA A 514 17.87 36.15 25.02
CA ALA A 514 17.17 35.12 25.80
C ALA A 514 15.64 35.09 25.64
N THR A 515 14.97 36.21 25.35
CA THR A 515 13.49 36.27 25.34
C THR A 515 12.85 35.61 24.12
N VAL A 516 13.52 35.60 22.97
CA VAL A 516 12.98 34.99 21.74
C VAL A 516 13.00 33.45 21.81
N PRO A 517 14.10 32.79 22.22
CA PRO A 517 14.09 31.34 22.46
C PRO A 517 13.10 30.93 23.55
N ALA A 518 12.99 31.69 24.64
CA ALA A 518 12.04 31.41 25.72
C ALA A 518 10.57 31.51 25.24
N PHE A 519 10.24 32.52 24.44
CA PHE A 519 8.92 32.65 23.82
C PHE A 519 8.62 31.52 22.83
N CYS A 520 9.59 31.13 22.00
CA CYS A 520 9.44 29.98 21.11
C CYS A 520 9.28 28.67 21.89
N ALA A 521 10.05 28.47 22.96
CA ALA A 521 9.92 27.31 23.83
C ALA A 521 8.52 27.26 24.46
N ALA A 522 8.02 28.37 24.99
CA ALA A 522 6.66 28.45 25.54
C ALA A 522 5.57 28.17 24.50
N LEU A 523 5.72 28.70 23.27
CA LEU A 523 4.77 28.49 22.16
C LEU A 523 4.69 27.04 21.70
N ALA A 524 5.81 26.30 21.78
CA ALA A 524 5.83 24.87 21.51
C ALA A 524 5.38 24.05 22.72
N PHE A 525 5.74 24.45 23.94
CA PHE A 525 5.49 23.68 25.15
C PHE A 525 3.99 23.53 25.45
N VAL A 526 3.23 24.64 25.42
CA VAL A 526 1.81 24.64 25.81
C VAL A 526 0.98 23.64 24.98
N PRO A 527 1.04 23.62 23.63
CA PRO A 527 0.22 22.69 22.85
C PRO A 527 0.54 21.20 23.07
N PHE A 528 1.80 20.85 23.37
CA PHE A 528 2.22 19.46 23.56
C PHE A 528 2.00 18.97 25.00
N TRP A 529 2.19 19.82 26.01
CA TRP A 529 2.12 19.41 27.42
C TRP A 529 0.77 19.61 28.10
N TRP A 530 -0.13 20.40 27.53
CA TRP A 530 -1.43 20.68 28.14
C TRP A 530 -2.31 19.43 28.22
N ASN A 531 -2.84 19.13 29.41
CA ASN A 531 -3.81 18.04 29.62
C ASN A 531 -3.32 16.62 29.24
N LEU A 532 -2.02 16.30 29.31
CA LEU A 532 -1.51 14.97 28.92
C LEU A 532 -2.13 13.77 29.68
N GLY A 533 -2.62 14.01 30.89
CA GLY A 533 -3.31 12.99 31.71
C GLY A 533 -4.69 12.66 31.15
N ALA A 534 -5.55 13.67 30.94
CA ALA A 534 -6.93 13.44 30.52
C ALA A 534 -7.17 13.61 29.00
N GLY A 535 -6.17 13.94 28.19
CA GLY A 535 -6.31 13.97 26.73
C GLY A 535 -5.02 14.23 25.94
N PRO A 536 -4.75 13.52 24.82
CA PRO A 536 -5.64 12.63 24.05
C PRO A 536 -5.87 11.22 24.66
N ASP A 537 -6.91 10.54 24.17
CA ASP A 537 -7.21 9.14 24.50
C ASP A 537 -6.07 8.20 24.05
N THR A 538 -5.90 7.08 24.76
CA THR A 538 -4.81 6.12 24.48
C THR A 538 -5.09 5.25 23.25
N MET A 539 -4.04 4.69 22.67
CA MET A 539 -4.10 3.77 21.53
C MET A 539 -3.34 2.48 21.85
N TYR A 540 -3.63 1.38 21.14
CA TYR A 540 -2.93 0.11 21.35
C TYR A 540 -1.42 0.24 21.32
N ASP A 541 -0.86 0.85 20.27
CA ASP A 541 0.59 1.03 20.14
C ASP A 541 1.19 1.77 21.36
N GLU A 542 0.48 2.76 21.92
CA GLU A 542 0.93 3.50 23.10
C GLU A 542 1.03 2.58 24.32
N VAL A 543 0.00 1.77 24.56
CA VAL A 543 -0.05 0.84 25.69
C VAL A 543 1.00 -0.27 25.54
N SER A 544 1.09 -0.88 24.36
CA SER A 544 2.07 -1.95 24.09
C SER A 544 3.52 -1.46 24.22
N TYR A 545 3.83 -0.25 23.78
CA TYR A 545 5.19 0.30 23.90
C TYR A 545 5.57 0.59 25.35
N VAL A 546 4.62 1.08 26.15
CA VAL A 546 4.84 1.30 27.59
C VAL A 546 5.05 -0.02 28.32
N ILE A 547 4.28 -1.07 28.01
CA ILE A 547 4.49 -2.43 28.56
C ILE A 547 5.88 -2.93 28.21
N ALA A 548 6.31 -2.81 26.95
CA ALA A 548 7.66 -3.20 26.56
C ALA A 548 8.75 -2.39 27.28
N ALA A 549 8.55 -1.10 27.48
CA ALA A 549 9.46 -0.28 28.28
C ALA A 549 9.51 -0.72 29.76
N GLN A 550 8.37 -1.08 30.36
CA GLN A 550 8.31 -1.60 31.73
C GLN A 550 9.02 -2.95 31.84
N ASN A 551 8.77 -3.89 30.92
CA ASN A 551 9.43 -5.20 30.90
C ASN A 551 10.95 -5.08 30.77
N VAL A 552 11.45 -4.11 29.99
CA VAL A 552 12.87 -3.78 29.93
C VAL A 552 13.37 -3.18 31.24
N ALA A 553 12.61 -2.26 31.86
CA ALA A 553 12.98 -1.62 33.12
C ALA A 553 13.00 -2.58 34.32
N GLN A 554 12.16 -3.62 34.29
CA GLN A 554 12.06 -4.64 35.33
C GLN A 554 13.13 -5.73 35.17
N GLY A 555 13.33 -6.24 33.95
CA GLY A 555 14.12 -7.46 33.73
C GLY A 555 14.89 -7.51 32.41
N TRP A 556 15.12 -6.38 31.74
CA TRP A 556 15.78 -6.31 30.43
C TRP A 556 15.08 -7.13 29.32
N SER A 557 13.81 -7.47 29.48
CA SER A 557 13.02 -8.20 28.48
C SER A 557 12.31 -7.23 27.54
N LEU A 558 12.64 -7.23 26.25
CA LEU A 558 11.96 -6.37 25.26
C LEU A 558 10.79 -7.13 24.62
N THR A 559 9.66 -7.15 25.34
CA THR A 559 8.43 -7.86 24.96
C THR A 559 7.20 -7.04 25.35
N TRP A 560 6.12 -7.12 24.57
CA TRP A 560 4.77 -6.68 25.00
C TRP A 560 3.73 -7.80 24.90
N THR A 561 4.15 -8.96 24.44
CA THR A 561 3.47 -10.27 24.49
C THR A 561 4.46 -11.29 25.08
N ALA A 562 4.20 -12.59 24.96
CA ALA A 562 5.20 -13.62 25.28
C ALA A 562 6.43 -13.62 24.35
N GLN A 563 6.40 -12.89 23.22
CA GLN A 563 7.44 -12.90 22.20
C GLN A 563 8.28 -11.61 22.15
N PRO A 564 9.54 -11.68 21.67
CA PRO A 564 10.41 -10.52 21.51
C PRO A 564 9.96 -9.59 20.40
N VAL A 565 10.19 -8.29 20.62
CA VAL A 565 9.83 -7.24 19.68
C VAL A 565 10.85 -7.12 18.55
N PHE A 566 10.47 -7.54 17.33
CA PHE A 566 11.27 -7.31 16.12
C PHE A 566 10.67 -6.30 15.14
N VAL A 567 9.44 -5.85 15.36
CA VAL A 567 8.76 -4.89 14.49
C VAL A 567 9.49 -3.54 14.47
N HIS A 568 10.03 -3.11 15.61
CA HIS A 568 10.73 -1.83 15.75
C HIS A 568 12.12 -1.99 16.37
N PRO A 569 13.11 -1.14 16.01
CA PRO A 569 14.42 -1.23 16.62
C PRO A 569 14.42 -0.75 18.10
N PRO A 570 15.34 -1.23 18.96
CA PRO A 570 15.17 -1.16 20.42
C PRO A 570 15.35 0.22 21.09
N LEU A 571 15.88 1.24 20.40
CA LEU A 571 16.43 2.43 21.07
C LEU A 571 15.37 3.29 21.76
N ALA A 572 14.15 3.39 21.20
CA ALA A 572 13.06 4.13 21.81
C ALA A 572 12.62 3.49 23.14
N PHE A 573 12.40 2.17 23.13
CA PHE A 573 12.02 1.40 24.32
C PHE A 573 13.06 1.47 25.42
N LEU A 574 14.36 1.44 25.08
CA LEU A 574 15.43 1.61 26.07
C LEU A 574 15.43 3.00 26.71
N ALA A 575 15.13 4.04 25.92
CA ALA A 575 15.03 5.41 26.44
C ALA A 575 13.82 5.58 27.38
N GLU A 576 12.69 5.00 27.00
CA GLU A 576 11.47 4.98 27.83
C GLU A 576 11.64 4.14 29.09
N ALA A 577 12.24 2.94 28.99
CA ALA A 577 12.54 2.08 30.12
C ALA A 577 13.46 2.78 31.13
N GLY A 578 14.50 3.46 30.65
CA GLY A 578 15.39 4.25 31.50
C GLY A 578 14.66 5.40 32.20
N TRP A 579 13.68 6.03 31.54
CA TRP A 579 12.85 7.08 32.11
C TRP A 579 11.89 6.56 33.18
N LEU A 580 11.15 5.48 32.90
CA LEU A 580 10.26 4.84 33.86
C LEU A 580 11.03 4.31 35.07
N GLY A 581 12.18 3.68 34.84
CA GLY A 581 13.08 3.21 35.91
C GLY A 581 13.61 4.35 36.77
N ALA A 582 14.05 5.46 36.17
CA ALA A 582 14.57 6.62 36.90
C ALA A 582 13.51 7.33 37.76
N LEU A 583 12.24 7.28 37.36
CA LEU A 583 11.13 7.90 38.07
C LEU A 583 10.40 6.93 39.03
N GLY A 584 10.78 5.65 39.06
CA GLY A 584 10.18 4.65 39.94
C GLY A 584 8.86 4.03 39.44
N PHE A 585 8.58 4.11 38.14
CA PHE A 585 7.34 3.60 37.50
C PHE A 585 7.53 2.25 36.80
N ARG A 586 8.60 1.52 37.12
CA ARG A 586 8.87 0.20 36.52
C ARG A 586 7.80 -0.85 36.91
N ASP A 587 7.28 -0.79 38.13
CA ASP A 587 6.29 -1.74 38.70
C ASP A 587 4.92 -1.08 38.92
N ALA A 588 4.73 0.13 38.40
CA ALA A 588 3.49 0.89 38.57
C ALA A 588 2.38 0.36 37.63
N PRO A 589 1.09 0.58 37.96
CA PRO A 589 -0.01 0.32 37.04
C PRO A 589 0.25 0.92 35.66
N VAL A 590 -0.16 0.22 34.60
CA VAL A 590 0.11 0.63 33.21
C VAL A 590 -0.48 2.01 32.92
N GLU A 591 -1.62 2.36 33.52
CA GLU A 591 -2.26 3.69 33.43
C GLU A 591 -1.29 4.82 33.84
N ASP A 592 -0.68 4.68 35.03
CA ASP A 592 0.28 5.66 35.56
C ASP A 592 1.55 5.72 34.71
N ALA A 593 2.05 4.57 34.26
CA ALA A 593 3.23 4.48 33.42
C ALA A 593 3.03 5.16 32.07
N VAL A 594 1.84 5.03 31.45
CA VAL A 594 1.48 5.73 30.20
C VAL A 594 1.53 7.24 30.41
N HIS A 595 0.93 7.77 31.48
CA HIS A 595 0.94 9.20 31.76
C HIS A 595 2.35 9.76 31.96
N VAL A 596 3.23 9.02 32.66
CA VAL A 596 4.62 9.42 32.89
C VAL A 596 5.45 9.33 31.61
N ALA A 597 5.22 8.32 30.76
CA ALA A 597 5.92 8.18 29.49
C ALA A 597 5.50 9.26 28.47
N ARG A 598 4.24 9.72 28.49
CA ARG A 598 3.75 10.85 27.65
C ARG A 598 4.54 12.13 27.88
N ILE A 599 5.04 12.36 29.09
CA ILE A 599 5.89 13.51 29.43
C ILE A 599 7.19 13.48 28.61
N LEU A 600 7.83 12.32 28.52
CA LEU A 600 9.07 12.15 27.76
C LEU A 600 8.81 12.32 26.26
N ALA A 601 7.79 11.65 25.73
CA ALA A 601 7.41 11.74 24.32
C ALA A 601 7.10 13.20 23.92
N SER A 602 6.24 13.88 24.70
CA SER A 602 5.89 15.30 24.47
C SER A 602 7.10 16.23 24.57
N THR A 603 8.07 15.92 25.44
CA THR A 603 9.34 16.66 25.52
C THR A 603 10.17 16.51 24.24
N MET A 604 10.31 15.28 23.72
CA MET A 604 10.99 15.04 22.45
C MET A 604 10.32 15.79 21.29
N SER A 605 8.99 15.87 21.31
CA SER A 605 8.18 16.58 20.32
C SER A 605 8.38 18.08 20.35
N VAL A 606 8.42 18.69 21.54
CA VAL A 606 8.78 20.10 21.70
C VAL A 606 10.18 20.36 21.15
N LEU A 607 11.15 19.50 21.47
CA LEU A 607 12.51 19.61 20.94
C LEU A 607 12.55 19.46 19.42
N ALA A 608 11.79 18.53 18.84
CA ALA A 608 11.68 18.34 17.40
C ALA A 608 11.15 19.60 16.69
N VAL A 609 10.09 20.21 17.21
CA VAL A 609 9.50 21.45 16.65
C VAL A 609 10.45 22.66 16.81
N LEU A 610 11.21 22.73 17.91
CA LEU A 610 12.27 23.73 18.07
C LEU A 610 13.43 23.52 17.08
N LEU A 611 13.84 22.28 16.84
CA LEU A 611 14.84 21.93 15.81
C LEU A 611 14.34 22.33 14.41
N LEU A 612 13.05 22.12 14.12
CA LEU A 612 12.43 22.53 12.85
C LEU A 612 12.51 24.05 12.64
N ALA A 613 12.20 24.83 13.68
CA ALA A 613 12.37 26.29 13.64
C ALA A 613 13.84 26.68 13.42
N LEU A 614 14.78 26.00 14.08
CA LEU A 614 16.21 26.25 13.92
C LEU A 614 16.70 25.93 12.50
N ILE A 615 16.28 24.80 11.91
CA ILE A 615 16.54 24.45 10.51
C ILE A 615 15.99 25.55 9.58
N THR A 616 14.79 26.06 9.85
CA THR A 616 14.18 27.15 9.08
C THR A 616 15.05 28.41 9.09
N THR A 617 15.64 28.80 10.24
CA THR A 617 16.57 29.95 10.29
C THR A 617 17.81 29.76 9.42
N ARG A 618 18.29 28.51 9.26
CA ARG A 618 19.45 28.15 8.43
C ARG A 618 19.10 28.13 6.94
N LEU A 619 17.89 27.70 6.59
CA LEU A 619 17.39 27.69 5.21
C LEU A 619 16.98 29.09 4.74
N ALA A 620 16.55 29.97 5.63
CA ALA A 620 16.23 31.37 5.34
C ALA A 620 17.47 32.30 5.32
N ALA A 621 18.66 31.77 5.01
CA ALA A 621 19.92 32.53 5.07
C ALA A 621 19.96 33.76 4.15
N ALA A 622 19.12 33.85 3.11
CA ALA A 622 19.02 35.03 2.28
C ALA A 622 18.23 36.20 2.93
N ALA A 623 17.41 35.92 3.95
CA ALA A 623 16.60 36.93 4.63
C ALA A 623 17.39 37.67 5.73
N GLY A 624 17.02 38.91 6.04
CA GLY A 624 17.57 39.64 7.19
C GLY A 624 17.16 39.03 8.54
N GLN A 625 17.93 39.28 9.60
CA GLN A 625 17.78 38.61 10.92
C GLN A 625 16.36 38.67 11.48
N ARG A 626 15.69 39.83 11.47
CA ARG A 626 14.30 39.97 11.94
C ARG A 626 13.34 39.08 11.15
N ARG A 627 13.47 39.07 9.83
CA ARG A 627 12.62 38.26 8.94
C ARG A 627 12.85 36.76 9.15
N ARG A 628 14.09 36.32 9.39
CA ARG A 628 14.39 34.93 9.74
C ARG A 628 13.70 34.48 11.02
N ILE A 629 13.73 35.32 12.06
CA ILE A 629 13.07 35.03 13.33
C ILE A 629 11.56 34.91 13.12
N VAL A 630 10.95 35.82 12.35
CA VAL A 630 9.52 35.76 12.02
C VAL A 630 9.17 34.48 11.26
N LEU A 631 9.94 34.13 10.22
CA LEU A 631 9.70 32.90 9.45
C LEU A 631 9.83 31.64 10.31
N ALA A 632 10.83 31.59 11.19
CA ALA A 632 11.00 30.49 12.13
C ALA A 632 9.86 30.42 13.16
N GLY A 633 9.39 31.56 13.66
CA GLY A 633 8.25 31.64 14.57
C GLY A 633 6.94 31.20 13.91
N VAL A 634 6.75 31.52 12.62
CA VAL A 634 5.58 31.04 11.85
C VAL A 634 5.64 29.53 11.65
N VAL A 635 6.79 28.97 11.25
CA VAL A 635 6.96 27.51 11.13
C VAL A 635 6.72 26.82 12.47
N LEU A 636 7.25 27.39 13.55
CA LEU A 636 7.08 26.87 14.91
C LEU A 636 5.60 26.85 15.32
N ALA A 637 4.89 27.97 15.14
CA ALA A 637 3.46 28.07 15.46
C ALA A 637 2.66 27.05 14.66
N LEU A 638 2.88 26.99 13.34
CA LEU A 638 2.19 26.05 12.46
C LEU A 638 2.43 24.60 12.88
N ALA A 639 3.67 24.22 13.17
CA ALA A 639 4.00 22.86 13.59
C ALA A 639 3.50 22.51 15.00
N ALA A 640 3.53 23.47 15.93
CA ALA A 640 3.05 23.28 17.30
C ALA A 640 1.51 23.22 17.38
N THR A 641 0.80 23.78 16.40
CA THR A 641 -0.67 23.73 16.32
C THR A 641 -1.19 22.75 15.28
N ASP A 642 -0.32 22.03 14.55
CA ASP A 642 -0.76 21.12 13.49
C ASP A 642 -1.48 19.89 14.09
N PRO A 643 -2.73 19.60 13.69
CA PRO A 643 -3.52 18.53 14.29
C PRO A 643 -2.91 17.12 14.14
N ILE A 644 -2.27 16.79 13.01
CA ILE A 644 -1.63 15.48 12.83
C ILE A 644 -0.37 15.38 13.71
N LEU A 645 0.48 16.40 13.70
CA LEU A 645 1.66 16.42 14.57
C LEU A 645 1.24 16.33 16.04
N LEU A 646 0.27 17.11 16.49
CA LEU A 646 -0.21 17.06 17.87
C LEU A 646 -0.80 15.71 18.26
N ARG A 647 -1.57 15.06 17.39
CA ARG A 647 -2.17 13.76 17.69
C ARG A 647 -1.11 12.68 17.94
N TYR A 648 -0.14 12.55 17.05
CA TYR A 648 0.83 11.45 17.11
C TYR A 648 2.10 11.76 17.89
N LEU A 649 2.43 13.04 18.09
CA LEU A 649 3.63 13.43 18.83
C LEU A 649 3.37 13.69 20.32
N ARG A 650 2.13 13.59 20.79
CA ARG A 650 1.78 13.69 22.22
C ARG A 650 1.67 12.34 22.93
N LEU A 651 1.37 11.29 22.17
CA LEU A 651 1.27 9.91 22.65
C LEU A 651 2.65 9.27 22.77
N VAL A 652 2.76 8.20 23.56
CA VAL A 652 3.97 7.36 23.66
C VAL A 652 4.10 6.48 22.42
N LEU A 653 4.35 7.12 21.29
CA LEU A 653 4.70 6.47 20.04
C LEU A 653 6.21 6.64 19.78
N ILE A 654 6.74 5.87 18.84
CA ILE A 654 8.15 5.95 18.45
C ILE A 654 8.42 7.24 17.64
N GLU A 655 7.40 7.78 16.98
CA GLU A 655 7.41 8.98 16.15
C GLU A 655 8.07 10.22 16.81
N PRO A 656 7.71 10.64 18.04
CA PRO A 656 8.40 11.67 18.81
C PRO A 656 9.93 11.56 18.77
N PHE A 657 10.46 10.40 19.16
CA PHE A 657 11.89 10.13 19.23
C PHE A 657 12.51 10.10 17.83
N ALA A 658 11.86 9.41 16.89
CA ALA A 658 12.33 9.26 15.53
C ALA A 658 12.41 10.61 14.79
N LEU A 659 11.39 11.45 14.94
CA LEU A 659 11.36 12.78 14.35
C LEU A 659 12.43 13.69 14.98
N PHE A 660 12.56 13.69 16.31
CA PHE A 660 13.61 14.44 17.01
C PHE A 660 15.00 14.03 16.50
N ALA A 661 15.32 12.74 16.51
CA ALA A 661 16.61 12.22 16.06
C ALA A 661 16.89 12.55 14.58
N SER A 662 15.87 12.44 13.73
CA SER A 662 15.97 12.75 12.30
C SER A 662 16.22 14.24 12.04
N LEU A 663 15.50 15.12 12.72
CA LEU A 663 15.68 16.58 12.59
C LEU A 663 17.02 17.02 13.19
N LEU A 664 17.49 16.37 14.26
CA LEU A 664 18.83 16.60 14.80
C LEU A 664 19.91 16.20 13.79
N ALA A 665 19.81 15.02 13.18
CA ALA A 665 20.71 14.57 12.13
C ALA A 665 20.72 15.53 10.93
N LEU A 666 19.55 15.99 10.50
CA LEU A 666 19.41 16.95 9.41
C LEU A 666 20.03 18.32 9.75
N LEU A 667 19.79 18.82 10.96
CA LEU A 667 20.39 20.07 11.45
C LEU A 667 21.92 19.96 11.51
N LEU A 668 22.46 18.86 12.06
CA LEU A 668 23.90 18.60 12.12
C LEU A 668 24.51 18.52 10.73
N ALA A 669 23.84 17.86 9.77
CA ALA A 669 24.26 17.80 8.38
C ALA A 669 24.33 19.20 7.73
N ILE A 670 23.34 20.05 7.99
CA ILE A 670 23.31 21.44 7.51
C ILE A 670 24.40 22.28 8.20
N TRP A 671 24.62 22.10 9.50
CA TRP A 671 25.58 22.86 10.29
C TRP A 671 27.03 22.51 9.95
N LEU A 672 27.33 21.22 9.80
CA LEU A 672 28.66 20.69 9.52
C LEU A 672 28.99 20.58 8.02
N ARG A 673 28.11 21.02 7.11
CA ARG A 673 28.29 20.84 5.64
C ARG A 673 29.65 21.27 5.08
N ASN A 674 30.25 22.30 5.70
CA ASN A 674 31.53 22.87 5.31
C ASN A 674 32.73 22.29 6.08
N GLN A 675 32.48 21.41 7.05
CA GLN A 675 33.49 20.77 7.87
C GLN A 675 34.14 19.58 7.13
N PRO A 676 35.36 19.19 7.51
CA PRO A 676 36.05 18.05 6.90
C PRO A 676 35.31 16.74 7.17
N ALA A 677 35.49 15.77 6.27
CA ALA A 677 34.87 14.43 6.37
C ALA A 677 35.12 13.74 7.73
N VAL A 678 36.29 13.98 8.34
CA VAL A 678 36.70 13.41 9.64
C VAL A 678 35.81 13.90 10.79
N LEU A 679 35.20 15.08 10.67
CA LEU A 679 34.22 15.56 11.65
C LEU A 679 32.79 15.27 11.19
N TYR A 680 32.51 15.46 9.89
CA TYR A 680 31.17 15.30 9.34
C TYR A 680 30.67 13.86 9.42
N VAL A 681 31.45 12.89 8.94
CA VAL A 681 31.03 11.48 8.85
C VAL A 681 30.75 10.90 10.24
N PRO A 682 31.61 11.10 11.26
CA PRO A 682 31.32 10.59 12.59
C PRO A 682 30.10 11.21 13.24
N VAL A 683 30.01 12.54 13.28
CA VAL A 683 28.94 13.23 14.01
C VAL A 683 27.59 13.04 13.33
N VAL A 684 27.53 13.20 12.00
CA VAL A 684 26.29 12.99 11.25
C VAL A 684 25.95 11.50 11.18
N GLY A 685 26.94 10.62 11.04
CA GLY A 685 26.72 9.18 11.00
C GLY A 685 26.18 8.61 12.31
N LEU A 686 26.66 9.08 13.47
CA LEU A 686 26.11 8.72 14.77
C LEU A 686 24.66 9.18 14.90
N ALA A 687 24.37 10.44 14.55
CA ALA A 687 22.99 10.96 14.59
C ALA A 687 22.05 10.20 13.63
N THR A 688 22.54 9.83 12.45
CA THR A 688 21.82 8.97 11.50
C THR A 688 21.57 7.57 12.08
N GLY A 689 22.57 6.96 12.73
CA GLY A 689 22.43 5.66 13.38
C GLY A 689 21.40 5.67 14.50
N ILE A 690 21.41 6.71 15.36
CA ILE A 690 20.39 6.93 16.40
C ILE A 690 19.00 7.01 15.77
N ALA A 691 18.82 7.79 14.70
CA ALA A 691 17.53 7.90 14.02
C ALA A 691 17.03 6.55 13.45
N LEU A 692 17.92 5.78 12.81
CA LEU A 692 17.58 4.46 12.25
C LEU A 692 17.31 3.40 13.33
N LEU A 693 18.06 3.41 14.44
CA LEU A 693 17.84 2.54 15.61
C LEU A 693 16.64 2.98 16.47
N THR A 694 16.05 4.14 16.18
CA THR A 694 14.77 4.55 16.77
C THR A 694 13.63 4.08 15.87
N LYS A 695 13.66 4.43 14.58
CA LYS A 695 12.69 3.97 13.59
C LYS A 695 13.31 3.94 12.21
N GLU A 696 13.17 2.81 11.52
CA GLU A 696 13.78 2.57 10.21
C GLU A 696 13.27 3.57 9.15
N MET A 697 11.99 3.97 9.25
CA MET A 697 11.36 4.97 8.37
C MET A 697 12.02 6.35 8.41
N SER A 698 12.82 6.64 9.45
CA SER A 698 13.66 7.85 9.53
C SER A 698 14.62 7.98 8.35
N VAL A 699 14.89 6.89 7.61
CA VAL A 699 15.71 6.87 6.38
C VAL A 699 15.32 7.98 5.39
N VAL A 700 14.04 8.30 5.28
CA VAL A 700 13.50 9.34 4.38
C VAL A 700 14.10 10.72 4.69
N LEU A 701 14.30 11.03 5.97
CA LEU A 701 14.84 12.32 6.43
C LEU A 701 16.38 12.32 6.44
N VAL A 702 17.01 11.24 6.88
CA VAL A 702 18.48 11.16 6.96
C VAL A 702 19.15 10.95 5.59
N ALA A 703 18.39 10.59 4.55
CA ALA A 703 18.87 10.53 3.16
C ALA A 703 18.92 11.91 2.46
N VAL A 704 18.29 12.96 3.03
CA VAL A 704 18.25 14.32 2.45
C VAL A 704 19.64 14.89 2.12
N PRO A 705 20.67 14.77 2.97
CA PRO A 705 22.03 15.23 2.64
C PRO A 705 22.67 14.54 1.44
N VAL A 706 22.30 13.28 1.17
CA VAL A 706 22.78 12.51 0.01
C VAL A 706 22.12 13.02 -1.25
N LEU A 707 20.79 13.13 -1.26
CA LEU A 707 20.05 13.64 -2.42
C LEU A 707 20.44 15.09 -2.74
N HIS A 708 20.62 15.95 -1.72
CA HIS A 708 21.14 17.30 -1.90
C HIS A 708 22.49 17.30 -2.65
N ALA A 709 23.40 16.40 -2.29
CA ALA A 709 24.71 16.31 -2.94
C ALA A 709 24.61 15.79 -4.40
N VAL A 710 23.69 14.85 -4.67
CA VAL A 710 23.38 14.35 -6.02
C VAL A 710 22.81 15.47 -6.90
N LEU A 711 21.79 16.19 -6.42
CA LEU A 711 21.20 17.34 -7.12
C LEU A 711 22.25 18.44 -7.38
N GLY A 712 23.22 18.57 -6.49
CA GLY A 712 24.34 19.48 -6.63
C GLY A 712 25.49 19.03 -7.51
N ARG A 713 25.47 17.79 -8.02
CA ARG A 713 26.55 17.17 -8.80
C ARG A 713 27.93 17.30 -8.13
N ASN A 714 27.96 17.25 -6.80
CA ASN A 714 29.19 17.43 -6.02
C ASN A 714 29.66 16.08 -5.46
N GLY A 715 30.56 15.41 -6.19
CA GLY A 715 31.06 14.08 -5.82
C GLY A 715 31.71 14.01 -4.42
N ARG A 716 32.36 15.09 -3.95
CA ARG A 716 32.95 15.14 -2.60
C ARG A 716 31.90 15.29 -1.52
N ALA A 717 30.85 16.07 -1.77
CA ALA A 717 29.71 16.15 -0.84
C ALA A 717 28.95 14.82 -0.82
N PHE A 718 28.77 14.19 -1.98
CA PHE A 718 28.11 12.89 -2.10
C PHE A 718 28.86 11.82 -1.30
N ALA A 719 30.17 11.66 -1.51
CA ALA A 719 30.96 10.66 -0.77
C ALA A 719 30.92 10.88 0.75
N ARG A 720 30.89 12.14 1.22
CA ARG A 720 30.78 12.45 2.66
C ARG A 720 29.39 12.14 3.22
N SER A 721 28.33 12.57 2.54
CA SER A 721 26.95 12.30 2.95
C SER A 721 26.64 10.81 2.89
N ALA A 722 27.08 10.11 1.84
CA ALA A 722 26.93 8.66 1.69
C ALA A 722 27.76 7.91 2.74
N GLY A 723 28.97 8.39 3.05
CA GLY A 723 29.78 7.83 4.15
C GLY A 723 29.12 8.00 5.52
N ALA A 724 28.47 9.14 5.79
CA ALA A 724 27.70 9.35 7.02
C ALA A 724 26.46 8.44 7.07
N LEU A 725 25.73 8.29 5.96
CA LEU A 725 24.61 7.36 5.88
C LEU A 725 25.06 5.91 6.09
N GLY A 726 26.15 5.50 5.44
CA GLY A 726 26.75 4.17 5.61
C GLY A 726 27.21 3.91 7.05
N ALA A 727 27.79 4.90 7.72
CA ALA A 727 28.10 4.83 9.15
C ALA A 727 26.86 4.62 10.02
N GLY A 728 25.76 5.32 9.72
CA GLY A 728 24.48 5.12 10.41
C GLY A 728 23.90 3.72 10.17
N VAL A 729 23.99 3.21 8.95
CA VAL A 729 23.56 1.82 8.61
C VAL A 729 24.41 0.79 9.36
N LEU A 730 25.73 1.01 9.50
CA LEU A 730 26.59 0.12 10.28
C LEU A 730 26.18 0.06 11.76
N LEU A 731 25.75 1.18 12.35
CA LEU A 731 25.20 1.18 13.71
C LEU A 731 23.85 0.46 13.77
N TRP A 732 23.00 0.66 12.76
CA TRP A 732 21.71 -0.02 12.65
C TRP A 732 21.85 -1.55 12.58
N LEU A 733 22.96 -2.09 12.05
CA LEU A 733 23.23 -3.54 12.03
C LEU A 733 23.29 -4.18 13.43
N ALA A 734 23.41 -3.39 14.52
CA ALA A 734 23.24 -3.91 15.88
C ALA A 734 21.88 -4.62 16.07
N PHE A 735 20.83 -4.17 15.36
CA PHE A 735 19.49 -4.72 15.48
C PHE A 735 19.34 -6.15 14.91
N PRO A 736 19.70 -6.44 13.65
CA PRO A 736 19.71 -7.82 13.16
C PRO A 736 20.73 -8.70 13.90
N LEU A 737 21.86 -8.14 14.37
CA LEU A 737 22.81 -8.90 15.18
C LEU A 737 22.23 -9.32 16.53
N TRP A 738 21.36 -8.50 17.13
CA TRP A 738 20.66 -8.86 18.35
C TRP A 738 19.73 -10.07 18.14
N ALA A 739 18.94 -10.08 17.06
CA ALA A 739 18.11 -11.25 16.73
C ALA A 739 18.94 -12.52 16.50
N MET A 740 20.13 -12.40 15.89
CA MET A 740 21.06 -13.53 15.75
C MET A 740 21.61 -14.01 17.10
N GLN A 741 21.92 -13.09 18.03
CA GLN A 741 22.39 -13.42 19.38
C GLN A 741 21.33 -14.14 20.22
N LEU A 742 20.04 -13.82 20.00
CA LEU A 742 18.93 -14.53 20.62
C LEU A 742 18.62 -15.89 19.97
N GLY A 743 19.23 -16.21 18.82
CA GLY A 743 18.92 -17.43 18.06
C GLY A 743 17.60 -17.35 17.28
N LEU A 744 16.98 -16.17 17.19
CA LEU A 744 15.65 -15.94 16.61
C LEU A 744 15.70 -15.28 15.23
N TRP A 745 16.76 -15.55 14.46
CA TRP A 745 16.91 -15.03 13.10
C TRP A 745 15.72 -15.35 12.18
N PRO A 746 15.13 -16.58 12.18
CA PRO A 746 13.97 -16.88 11.34
C PRO A 746 12.80 -15.93 11.60
N GLN A 747 12.42 -15.72 12.86
CA GLN A 747 11.31 -14.85 13.28
C GLN A 747 11.58 -13.39 12.91
N PHE A 748 12.80 -12.88 13.21
CA PHE A 748 13.21 -11.54 12.80
C PHE A 748 13.14 -11.36 11.28
N SER A 749 13.66 -12.32 10.53
CA SER A 749 13.67 -12.25 9.07
C SER A 749 12.26 -12.28 8.50
N ALA A 750 11.37 -13.12 9.04
CA ALA A 750 9.96 -13.19 8.64
C ALA A 750 9.25 -11.85 8.87
N GLU A 751 9.46 -11.21 10.03
CA GLU A 751 8.91 -9.89 10.32
C GLU A 751 9.44 -8.81 9.37
N LYS A 752 10.75 -8.82 9.07
CA LYS A 752 11.33 -7.86 8.11
C LYS A 752 10.90 -8.12 6.68
N PHE A 753 10.70 -9.37 6.27
CA PHE A 753 10.12 -9.69 4.97
C PHE A 753 8.66 -9.26 4.89
N LEU A 754 7.86 -9.47 5.94
CA LEU A 754 6.49 -8.96 6.02
C LEU A 754 6.46 -7.43 5.89
N LEU A 755 7.40 -6.73 6.53
CA LEU A 755 7.55 -5.28 6.35
C LEU A 755 7.91 -4.91 4.91
N VAL A 756 8.73 -5.70 4.22
CA VAL A 756 9.09 -5.51 2.80
C VAL A 756 7.90 -5.83 1.87
N GLU A 757 7.11 -6.85 2.16
CA GLU A 757 5.88 -7.18 1.42
C GLU A 757 4.85 -6.06 1.57
N ARG A 758 4.68 -5.55 2.79
CA ARG A 758 3.92 -4.32 3.05
C ARG A 758 4.54 -3.12 2.33
N LEU A 759 5.87 -3.06 2.23
CA LEU A 759 6.56 -2.00 1.51
C LEU A 759 6.24 -2.05 0.00
N PHE A 760 6.16 -3.23 -0.60
CA PHE A 760 5.79 -3.36 -2.01
C PHE A 760 4.27 -3.32 -2.26
N GLY A 761 3.46 -3.16 -1.22
CA GLY A 761 1.99 -3.17 -1.32
C GLY A 761 1.40 -4.56 -1.56
N LEU A 762 2.20 -5.63 -1.37
CA LEU A 762 1.77 -7.02 -1.52
C LEU A 762 0.81 -7.43 -0.39
N VAL A 763 0.99 -6.84 0.79
CA VAL A 763 0.18 -7.08 1.98
C VAL A 763 -0.30 -5.74 2.53
N GLN A 764 -1.60 -5.47 2.46
CA GLN A 764 -2.23 -4.24 2.95
C GLN A 764 -3.30 -4.58 3.98
N THR A 765 -2.89 -4.88 5.22
CA THR A 765 -3.82 -5.25 6.30
C THR A 765 -4.33 -4.05 7.11
N THR A 766 -3.67 -2.90 7.01
CA THR A 766 -3.98 -1.68 7.80
C THR A 766 -4.06 -0.43 6.92
N GLY A 767 -4.69 0.61 7.46
CA GLY A 767 -4.88 1.92 6.84
C GLY A 767 -5.76 1.92 5.58
N TRP A 768 -5.73 3.02 4.83
CA TRP A 768 -6.76 3.31 3.80
C TRP A 768 -6.62 2.52 2.50
N ASN A 769 -5.56 1.72 2.34
CA ASN A 769 -5.34 0.87 1.17
C ASN A 769 -5.72 -0.60 1.39
N ARG A 770 -6.36 -0.94 2.52
CA ARG A 770 -6.81 -2.32 2.78
C ARG A 770 -7.83 -2.84 1.75
N PRO A 771 -7.94 -4.16 1.52
CA PRO A 771 -8.96 -4.76 0.66
C PRO A 771 -10.37 -4.26 0.99
N GLY A 772 -11.14 -3.89 -0.04
CA GLY A 772 -12.51 -3.36 0.10
C GLY A 772 -12.62 -1.83 0.27
N PHE A 773 -11.50 -1.10 0.37
CA PHE A 773 -11.48 0.37 0.41
C PHE A 773 -11.22 0.95 -0.99
N SER A 774 -12.20 1.67 -1.55
CA SER A 774 -12.02 2.46 -2.78
C SER A 774 -11.48 3.86 -2.47
N PHE A 775 -11.03 4.63 -3.45
CA PHE A 775 -10.71 6.04 -3.18
C PHE A 775 -11.90 6.98 -3.20
N ALA A 776 -13.08 6.57 -3.69
CA ALA A 776 -14.31 7.26 -3.33
C ALA A 776 -14.46 7.27 -1.79
N SER A 777 -14.24 6.12 -1.15
CA SER A 777 -14.16 6.03 0.31
C SER A 777 -12.94 6.74 0.92
N PHE A 778 -11.81 6.88 0.21
CA PHE A 778 -10.70 7.76 0.63
C PHE A 778 -11.11 9.24 0.65
N LEU A 779 -11.76 9.73 -0.42
CA LEU A 779 -12.23 11.11 -0.49
C LEU A 779 -13.27 11.37 0.59
N ASP A 780 -14.20 10.44 0.79
CA ASP A 780 -15.18 10.51 1.86
C ASP A 780 -14.50 10.48 3.24
N ALA A 781 -13.46 9.67 3.43
CA ALA A 781 -12.66 9.64 4.65
C ALA A 781 -11.89 10.95 4.87
N VAL A 782 -11.25 11.52 3.84
CA VAL A 782 -10.54 12.81 3.91
C VAL A 782 -11.51 13.97 4.15
N LEU A 783 -12.70 13.94 3.54
CA LEU A 783 -13.74 14.94 3.75
C LEU A 783 -14.34 14.82 5.16
N ALA A 784 -14.62 13.61 5.63
CA ALA A 784 -15.08 13.33 6.99
C ALA A 784 -14.03 13.75 8.04
N ALA A 785 -12.76 13.48 7.77
CA ALA A 785 -11.63 13.87 8.60
C ALA A 785 -11.22 15.35 8.41
N GLY A 786 -11.80 16.05 7.43
CA GLY A 786 -11.52 17.45 7.12
C GLY A 786 -11.84 18.40 8.27
N SER A 787 -12.83 18.07 9.10
CA SER A 787 -13.16 18.84 10.30
C SER A 787 -12.04 18.84 11.35
N GLU A 788 -11.19 17.80 11.36
CA GLU A 788 -10.08 17.59 12.31
C GLU A 788 -8.72 18.00 11.69
N TYR A 789 -8.46 17.64 10.42
CA TYR A 789 -7.13 17.75 9.79
C TYR A 789 -7.02 18.73 8.62
N ALA A 790 -8.03 19.57 8.35
CA ALA A 790 -8.00 20.48 7.18
C ALA A 790 -6.72 21.34 7.10
N SER A 791 -6.21 21.87 8.22
CA SER A 791 -4.97 22.66 8.21
C SER A 791 -3.76 21.84 7.77
N SER A 792 -3.66 20.58 8.19
CA SER A 792 -2.58 19.67 7.79
C SER A 792 -2.66 19.35 6.31
N TYR A 793 -3.86 19.09 5.77
CA TYR A 793 -4.06 18.85 4.34
C TYR A 793 -3.74 20.08 3.48
N VAL A 794 -4.09 21.28 3.93
CA VAL A 794 -3.71 22.53 3.27
C VAL A 794 -2.19 22.72 3.25
N LEU A 795 -1.50 22.39 4.34
CA LEU A 795 -0.02 22.43 4.41
C LEU A 795 0.62 21.40 3.48
N LEU A 796 0.09 20.18 3.41
CA LEU A 796 0.53 19.16 2.47
C LEU A 796 0.31 19.58 1.01
N ALA A 797 -0.81 20.22 0.68
CA ALA A 797 -1.02 20.80 -0.65
C ALA A 797 -0.05 21.97 -0.93
N GLY A 798 0.16 22.84 0.07
CA GLY A 798 1.10 23.96 -0.01
C GLY A 798 2.54 23.52 -0.23
N GLY A 799 2.98 22.45 0.44
CA GLY A 799 4.31 21.87 0.28
C GLY A 799 4.50 21.22 -1.09
N LEU A 800 3.46 20.61 -1.66
CA LEU A 800 3.48 20.08 -3.03
C LEU A 800 3.59 21.22 -4.04
N GLY A 801 2.85 22.31 -3.82
CA GLY A 801 2.99 23.55 -4.59
C GLY A 801 4.39 24.15 -4.48
N ALA A 802 4.99 24.13 -3.28
CA ALA A 802 6.36 24.57 -3.05
C ALA A 802 7.39 23.71 -3.78
N LEU A 803 7.20 22.38 -3.77
CA LEU A 803 8.02 21.43 -4.54
C LEU A 803 7.94 21.72 -6.04
N ALA A 804 6.73 21.81 -6.59
CA ALA A 804 6.51 22.12 -8.00
C ALA A 804 7.16 23.47 -8.38
N TRP A 805 7.01 24.49 -7.53
CA TRP A 805 7.64 25.78 -7.75
C TRP A 805 9.17 25.70 -7.78
N LEU A 806 9.79 24.99 -6.83
CA LEU A 806 11.25 24.82 -6.76
C LEU A 806 11.81 24.01 -7.94
N VAL A 807 11.10 22.98 -8.41
CA VAL A 807 11.50 22.19 -9.59
C VAL A 807 11.47 23.03 -10.87
N LEU A 808 10.50 23.92 -11.00
CA LEU A 808 10.32 24.77 -12.19
C LEU A 808 11.27 25.97 -12.25
N HIS A 809 11.97 26.30 -11.16
CA HIS A 809 12.83 27.48 -11.06
C HIS A 809 14.30 27.11 -10.78
N ARG A 810 15.23 27.97 -11.21
CA ARG A 810 16.64 27.79 -10.83
C ARG A 810 16.81 28.03 -9.33
N VAL A 811 17.27 27.00 -8.63
CA VAL A 811 17.42 26.99 -7.17
C VAL A 811 18.85 27.30 -6.73
N SER A 812 18.97 28.11 -5.68
CA SER A 812 20.24 28.36 -4.98
C SER A 812 20.72 27.11 -4.21
N GLU A 813 21.95 27.10 -3.70
CA GLU A 813 22.44 26.00 -2.85
C GLU A 813 21.57 25.77 -1.61
N VAL A 814 21.12 26.83 -0.96
CA VAL A 814 20.26 26.71 0.23
C VAL A 814 18.86 26.22 -0.15
N SER A 815 18.34 26.67 -1.30
CA SER A 815 17.06 26.21 -1.84
C SER A 815 17.12 24.74 -2.31
N ARG A 816 18.31 24.22 -2.68
CA ARG A 816 18.50 22.81 -3.05
C ARG A 816 18.34 21.86 -1.86
N TRP A 817 18.68 22.29 -0.64
CA TRP A 817 18.41 21.50 0.57
C TRP A 817 16.91 21.32 0.79
N LEU A 818 16.15 22.42 0.70
CA LEU A 818 14.70 22.36 0.80
C LEU A 818 14.08 21.52 -0.32
N LEU A 819 14.60 21.66 -1.55
CA LEU A 819 14.16 20.83 -2.69
C LEU A 819 14.44 19.34 -2.44
N ALA A 820 15.63 18.97 -1.95
CA ALA A 820 15.97 17.58 -1.63
C ALA A 820 15.07 17.02 -0.53
N TRP A 821 14.76 17.82 0.48
CA TRP A 821 13.87 17.43 1.57
C TRP A 821 12.44 17.21 1.09
N LEU A 822 11.89 18.18 0.35
CA LEU A 822 10.56 18.04 -0.25
C LEU A 822 10.49 16.85 -1.23
N LEU A 823 11.50 16.63 -2.06
CA LEU A 823 11.52 15.50 -2.99
C LEU A 823 11.43 14.16 -2.26
N LEU A 824 12.21 13.95 -1.19
CA LEU A 824 12.18 12.70 -0.43
C LEU A 824 10.88 12.56 0.36
N SER A 825 10.43 13.60 1.05
CA SER A 825 9.17 13.57 1.81
C SER A 825 7.95 13.34 0.92
N TYR A 826 7.87 13.94 -0.26
CA TYR A 826 6.74 13.71 -1.18
C TYR A 826 6.89 12.42 -2.01
N ALA A 827 8.10 11.95 -2.28
CA ALA A 827 8.29 10.60 -2.82
C ALA A 827 7.78 9.56 -1.82
N TYR A 828 8.10 9.75 -0.54
CA TYR A 828 7.58 8.92 0.54
C TYR A 828 6.05 9.02 0.68
N ALA A 829 5.49 10.24 0.66
CA ALA A 829 4.03 10.44 0.72
C ALA A 829 3.30 9.80 -0.47
N CYS A 830 3.83 9.95 -1.68
CA CYS A 830 3.30 9.33 -2.89
C CYS A 830 3.34 7.80 -2.77
N TYR A 831 4.45 7.27 -2.29
CA TYR A 831 4.61 5.86 -2.00
C TYR A 831 3.59 5.35 -0.97
N THR A 832 3.42 6.04 0.17
CA THR A 832 2.44 5.63 1.20
C THR A 832 1.01 5.67 0.70
N VAL A 833 0.68 6.59 -0.22
CA VAL A 833 -0.67 6.71 -0.81
C VAL A 833 -0.91 5.64 -1.87
N LEU A 834 0.05 5.38 -2.75
CA LEU A 834 -0.16 4.49 -3.91
C LEU A 834 0.06 3.01 -3.59
N LEU A 835 0.97 2.68 -2.67
CA LEU A 835 1.45 1.31 -2.45
C LEU A 835 1.49 0.92 -0.96
N GLY A 836 1.81 1.85 -0.06
CA GLY A 836 1.91 1.56 1.38
C GLY A 836 0.56 1.39 2.07
N SER A 837 0.58 1.11 3.38
CA SER A 837 -0.65 0.97 4.19
C SER A 837 -1.44 2.27 4.39
N LEU A 838 -0.90 3.43 4.00
CA LEU A 838 -1.55 4.75 4.15
C LEU A 838 -2.11 5.01 5.57
N ASN A 839 -1.25 4.89 6.59
CA ASN A 839 -1.57 5.28 7.96
C ASN A 839 -1.26 6.76 8.20
N GLU A 840 -2.16 7.48 8.89
CA GLU A 840 -2.03 8.94 9.06
C GLU A 840 -0.82 9.35 9.92
N HIS A 841 -0.35 8.47 10.83
CA HIS A 841 0.87 8.72 11.63
C HIS A 841 2.14 8.85 10.76
N LEU A 842 2.17 8.27 9.56
CA LEU A 842 3.32 8.37 8.66
C LEU A 842 3.52 9.79 8.11
N PHE A 843 2.47 10.63 8.12
CA PHE A 843 2.57 12.02 7.70
C PHE A 843 3.45 12.87 8.63
N VAL A 844 3.79 12.39 9.83
CA VAL A 844 4.76 13.02 10.74
C VAL A 844 6.13 13.21 10.06
N PHE A 845 6.51 12.35 9.12
CA PHE A 845 7.78 12.47 8.37
C PHE A 845 7.68 13.39 7.12
N VAL A 846 6.46 13.77 6.73
CA VAL A 846 6.18 14.57 5.52
C VAL A 846 5.88 16.02 5.87
N LEU A 847 5.05 16.23 6.90
CA LEU A 847 4.58 17.55 7.34
C LEU A 847 5.69 18.56 7.66
N PRO A 848 6.81 18.19 8.32
CA PRO A 848 7.90 19.13 8.56
C PRO A 848 8.45 19.78 7.29
N ALA A 849 8.65 19.00 6.22
CA ALA A 849 9.08 19.51 4.93
C ALA A 849 8.00 20.38 4.28
N ALA A 850 6.73 19.94 4.35
CA ALA A 850 5.60 20.65 3.79
C ALA A 850 5.37 22.03 4.43
N ILE A 851 5.46 22.12 5.77
CA ILE A 851 5.35 23.36 6.53
C ILE A 851 6.48 24.33 6.14
N VAL A 852 7.73 23.88 6.22
CA VAL A 852 8.89 24.71 5.88
C VAL A 852 8.84 25.15 4.40
N GLY A 853 8.49 24.22 3.51
CA GLY A 853 8.32 24.47 2.08
C GLY A 853 7.28 25.54 1.79
N THR A 854 6.07 25.38 2.36
CA THR A 854 4.96 26.32 2.21
C THR A 854 5.36 27.71 2.66
N VAL A 855 5.93 27.84 3.86
CA VAL A 855 6.30 29.14 4.43
C VAL A 855 7.41 29.81 3.61
N LEU A 856 8.52 29.11 3.34
CA LEU A 856 9.68 29.71 2.68
C LEU A 856 9.43 30.03 1.20
N VAL A 857 8.70 29.18 0.47
CA VAL A 857 8.37 29.45 -0.94
C VAL A 857 7.32 30.55 -1.07
N THR A 858 6.30 30.57 -0.21
CA THR A 858 5.32 31.68 -0.18
C THR A 858 6.02 33.00 0.09
N ASP A 859 6.92 33.04 1.08
CA ASP A 859 7.74 34.20 1.41
C ASP A 859 8.59 34.67 0.20
N ALA A 860 9.21 33.74 -0.54
CA ALA A 860 9.99 34.04 -1.73
C ALA A 860 9.13 34.59 -2.88
N VAL A 861 7.98 33.99 -3.16
CA VAL A 861 7.04 34.41 -4.21
C VAL A 861 6.48 35.81 -3.92
N VAL A 862 6.04 36.04 -2.68
CA VAL A 862 5.49 37.32 -2.24
C VAL A 862 6.56 38.40 -2.30
N SER A 863 7.77 38.13 -1.79
CA SER A 863 8.87 39.10 -1.88
C SER A 863 9.22 39.49 -3.32
N ARG A 864 9.28 38.50 -4.22
CA ARG A 864 9.60 38.74 -5.62
C ARG A 864 8.55 39.61 -6.30
N ARG A 865 7.26 39.37 -6.02
CA ARG A 865 6.15 40.18 -6.53
C ARG A 865 6.16 41.59 -5.94
N VAL A 866 6.34 41.74 -4.62
CA VAL A 866 6.43 43.07 -3.98
C VAL A 866 7.60 43.88 -4.53
N ALA A 867 8.75 43.26 -4.76
CA ALA A 867 9.90 43.92 -5.39
C ALA A 867 9.59 44.38 -6.83
N ALA A 868 8.96 43.54 -7.64
CA ALA A 868 8.55 43.89 -9.00
C ALA A 868 7.54 45.05 -9.04
N PHE A 869 6.56 45.08 -8.13
CA PHE A 869 5.59 46.17 -8.05
C PHE A 869 6.18 47.49 -7.53
N ARG A 870 7.15 47.43 -6.60
CA ARG A 870 7.91 48.61 -6.17
C ARG A 870 8.74 49.20 -7.31
N ALA A 871 9.35 48.35 -8.14
CA ALA A 871 10.08 48.79 -9.34
C ALA A 871 9.16 49.46 -10.38
N LEU A 872 7.87 49.11 -10.40
CA LEU A 872 6.84 49.70 -11.27
C LEU A 872 6.17 50.97 -10.71
N GLY A 873 6.66 51.52 -9.58
CA GLY A 873 6.16 52.78 -9.01
C GLY A 873 4.71 52.76 -8.46
N ARG A 874 4.06 51.58 -8.40
CA ARG A 874 2.66 51.47 -7.95
C ARG A 874 2.60 51.19 -6.45
N GLY A 875 2.07 52.15 -5.68
CA GLY A 875 1.89 52.06 -4.20
C GLY A 875 0.97 50.94 -3.68
N ARG A 876 0.47 50.05 -4.55
CA ARG A 876 -0.40 48.91 -4.19
C ARG A 876 0.33 47.71 -3.59
N GLY A 877 1.66 47.74 -3.46
CA GLY A 877 2.47 46.64 -2.91
C GLY A 877 2.06 46.17 -1.51
N ARG A 878 1.46 47.03 -0.68
CA ARG A 878 0.91 46.67 0.65
C ARG A 878 -0.30 45.74 0.58
N ARG A 879 -1.17 45.86 -0.44
CA ARG A 879 -2.38 45.02 -0.59
C ARG A 879 -2.05 43.56 -0.94
N LEU A 880 -0.93 43.33 -1.62
CA LEU A 880 -0.45 41.98 -1.99
C LEU A 880 0.09 41.18 -0.79
N LEU A 881 0.44 41.85 0.31
CA LEU A 881 0.85 41.20 1.57
C LEU A 881 -0.34 40.79 2.43
N VAL A 882 -1.53 41.34 2.19
CA VAL A 882 -2.73 41.07 3.00
C VAL A 882 -3.20 39.63 2.80
N VAL A 883 -3.28 39.16 1.55
CA VAL A 883 -3.78 37.81 1.23
C VAL A 883 -3.00 36.68 1.92
N PRO A 884 -1.65 36.58 1.81
CA PRO A 884 -0.91 35.50 2.48
C PRO A 884 -0.93 35.62 4.01
N VAL A 885 -1.00 36.84 4.57
CA VAL A 885 -1.10 37.05 6.02
C VAL A 885 -2.48 36.64 6.54
N VAL A 886 -3.56 37.03 5.85
CA VAL A 886 -4.93 36.63 6.19
C VAL A 886 -5.09 35.12 6.09
N ALA A 887 -4.56 34.49 5.04
CA ALA A 887 -4.56 33.03 4.90
C ALA A 887 -3.82 32.35 6.05
N LEU A 888 -2.63 32.85 6.42
CA LEU A 888 -1.86 32.32 7.56
C LEU A 888 -2.60 32.49 8.89
N VAL A 889 -3.17 33.67 9.16
CA VAL A 889 -3.94 33.94 10.38
C VAL A 889 -5.18 33.05 10.45
N GLY A 890 -5.91 32.89 9.34
CA GLY A 890 -7.05 31.98 9.27
C GLY A 890 -6.64 30.53 9.53
N MET A 891 -5.50 30.09 9.00
CA MET A 891 -5.00 28.75 9.20
C MET A 891 -4.57 28.50 10.66
N LEU A 892 -3.87 29.46 11.28
CA LEU A 892 -3.51 29.40 12.70
C LEU A 892 -4.74 29.44 13.61
N ALA A 893 -5.75 30.25 13.28
CA ALA A 893 -7.00 30.31 14.02
C ALA A 893 -7.76 28.98 13.94
N PHE A 894 -7.85 28.38 12.75
CA PHE A 894 -8.45 27.06 12.58
C PHE A 894 -7.68 25.96 13.34
N ALA A 895 -6.35 25.93 13.22
CA ALA A 895 -5.49 24.98 13.91
C ALA A 895 -5.62 25.11 15.44
N SER A 896 -5.63 26.35 15.95
CA SER A 896 -5.84 26.63 17.39
C SER A 896 -7.23 26.23 17.86
N ALA A 897 -8.29 26.50 17.07
CA ALA A 897 -9.65 26.07 17.39
C ALA A 897 -9.79 24.54 17.37
N SER A 898 -9.10 23.86 16.44
CA SER A 898 -9.02 22.40 16.41
C SER A 898 -8.35 21.87 17.68
N TRP A 899 -7.19 22.44 18.06
CA TRP A 899 -6.50 22.08 19.30
C TRP A 899 -7.37 22.28 20.54
N VAL A 900 -8.08 23.42 20.65
CA VAL A 900 -9.00 23.67 21.78
C VAL A 900 -10.08 22.59 21.84
N ARG A 901 -10.72 22.27 20.71
CA ARG A 901 -11.78 21.25 20.67
C ARG A 901 -11.28 19.86 21.03
N SER A 902 -10.05 19.50 20.64
CA SER A 902 -9.53 18.14 20.80
C SER A 902 -8.84 17.89 22.14
N TYR A 903 -8.33 18.92 22.82
CA TYR A 903 -7.43 18.73 23.97
C TYR A 903 -7.76 19.55 25.22
N VAL A 904 -8.71 20.49 25.15
CA VAL A 904 -9.21 21.18 26.36
C VAL A 904 -10.20 20.33 27.14
N PRO A 905 -11.16 19.60 26.51
CA PRO A 905 -11.99 18.63 27.21
C PRO A 905 -11.19 17.41 27.66
N ASP A 906 -11.68 16.74 28.70
CA ASP A 906 -11.22 15.41 29.07
C ASP A 906 -11.74 14.39 28.05
N GLY A 907 -10.84 13.55 27.55
CA GLY A 907 -11.05 12.59 26.48
C GLY A 907 -10.33 11.26 26.71
N ASP A 908 -10.04 10.92 27.95
CA ASP A 908 -9.46 9.66 28.46
C ASP A 908 -10.51 8.54 28.57
N GLY A 909 -11.38 8.45 27.56
CA GLY A 909 -12.53 7.55 27.55
C GLY A 909 -12.15 6.09 27.76
N VAL A 910 -11.02 5.65 27.20
CA VAL A 910 -10.56 4.25 27.32
C VAL A 910 -10.21 3.90 28.76
N MET A 911 -9.35 4.67 29.42
CA MET A 911 -8.95 4.36 30.80
C MET A 911 -10.15 4.45 31.76
N ARG A 912 -11.05 5.42 31.55
CA ARG A 912 -12.24 5.59 32.40
C ARG A 912 -13.29 4.51 32.22
N SER A 913 -13.53 4.05 30.99
CA SER A 913 -14.50 2.97 30.77
C SER A 913 -13.92 1.60 31.19
N ALA A 914 -12.61 1.40 31.09
CA ALA A 914 -11.94 0.24 31.68
C ALA A 914 -12.07 0.23 33.20
N ALA A 915 -11.79 1.37 33.86
CA ALA A 915 -11.99 1.51 35.31
C ALA A 915 -13.44 1.24 35.73
N TYR A 916 -14.43 1.73 34.97
CA TYR A 916 -15.85 1.46 35.24
C TYR A 916 -16.20 -0.03 35.20
N VAL A 917 -15.69 -0.78 34.22
CA VAL A 917 -15.97 -2.23 34.10
C VAL A 917 -15.22 -3.03 35.16
N ARG A 918 -13.99 -2.62 35.49
CA ARG A 918 -13.20 -3.20 36.59
C ARG A 918 -13.89 -3.04 37.94
N ASP A 919 -14.48 -1.87 38.20
CA ASP A 919 -15.14 -1.55 39.48
C ASP A 919 -16.56 -2.16 39.61
N ALA A 920 -17.14 -2.68 38.52
CA ALA A 920 -18.52 -3.15 38.50
C ALA A 920 -18.75 -4.56 39.12
N GLU A 921 -17.70 -5.29 39.52
CA GLU A 921 -17.65 -6.63 40.18
C GLU A 921 -18.44 -7.80 39.51
N GLU A 922 -19.38 -7.54 38.60
CA GLU A 922 -20.35 -8.52 38.08
C GLU A 922 -19.95 -9.19 36.75
N SER A 923 -18.88 -8.74 36.08
CA SER A 923 -18.51 -9.24 34.75
C SER A 923 -17.08 -9.79 34.67
N CYS A 924 -16.99 -11.04 34.22
CA CYS A 924 -15.77 -11.79 33.97
C CYS A 924 -15.08 -11.48 32.62
N ALA A 925 -15.87 -11.06 31.63
CA ALA A 925 -15.38 -10.83 30.28
C ALA A 925 -16.18 -9.71 29.60
N VAL A 926 -15.50 -8.98 28.72
CA VAL A 926 -16.07 -7.86 27.95
C VAL A 926 -15.65 -7.97 26.48
N ASN A 927 -16.61 -7.84 25.57
CA ASN A 927 -16.31 -7.80 24.15
C ASN A 927 -16.00 -6.37 23.72
N ALA A 928 -14.78 -6.13 23.26
CA ALA A 928 -14.38 -4.84 22.72
C ALA A 928 -14.43 -4.86 21.20
N ILE A 929 -15.16 -3.92 20.60
CA ILE A 929 -15.17 -3.77 19.14
C ILE A 929 -13.88 -3.06 18.67
N GLY A 930 -13.32 -3.57 17.57
CA GLY A 930 -12.16 -2.98 16.91
C GLY A 930 -10.86 -3.48 17.52
N ASP A 931 -10.10 -2.57 18.11
CA ASP A 931 -8.79 -2.85 18.71
C ASP A 931 -8.96 -3.24 20.19
N SER A 932 -9.23 -4.52 20.43
CA SER A 932 -9.53 -5.09 21.75
C SER A 932 -8.31 -5.11 22.68
N GLY A 933 -7.11 -5.31 22.12
CA GLY A 933 -5.87 -5.46 22.88
C GLY A 933 -5.49 -4.23 23.70
N LYS A 934 -5.99 -3.03 23.36
CA LYS A 934 -5.70 -1.79 24.11
C LYS A 934 -6.33 -1.77 25.51
N TRP A 935 -7.37 -2.59 25.72
CA TRP A 935 -8.17 -2.61 26.93
C TRP A 935 -7.63 -3.55 28.00
N ALA A 936 -7.11 -4.71 27.57
CA ALA A 936 -6.69 -5.79 28.46
C ALA A 936 -5.68 -5.35 29.55
N PRO A 937 -4.69 -4.48 29.27
CA PRO A 937 -3.73 -4.04 30.29
C PRO A 937 -4.34 -3.19 31.42
N PHE A 938 -5.55 -2.65 31.23
CA PHE A 938 -6.25 -1.84 32.24
C PHE A 938 -7.24 -2.66 33.08
N MET A 939 -7.54 -3.89 32.66
CA MET A 939 -8.46 -4.81 33.33
C MET A 939 -7.82 -6.20 33.44
N PRO A 940 -6.73 -6.35 34.23
CA PRO A 940 -5.96 -7.60 34.29
C PRO A 940 -6.77 -8.80 34.80
N ASP A 941 -7.83 -8.54 35.57
CA ASP A 941 -8.70 -9.56 36.15
C ASP A 941 -9.90 -9.91 35.25
N GLN A 942 -10.03 -9.29 34.07
CA GLN A 942 -11.14 -9.51 33.13
C GLN A 942 -10.61 -9.87 31.74
N LEU A 943 -11.27 -10.82 31.09
CA LEU A 943 -10.96 -11.15 29.70
C LEU A 943 -11.54 -10.10 28.75
N VAL A 944 -10.72 -9.62 27.81
CA VAL A 944 -11.20 -8.79 26.70
C VAL A 944 -11.23 -9.61 25.42
N THR A 945 -12.42 -9.79 24.84
CA THR A 945 -12.65 -10.53 23.59
C THR A 945 -12.91 -9.59 22.41
N ASP A 946 -12.87 -10.09 21.17
CA ASP A 946 -13.05 -9.32 19.93
C ASP A 946 -14.00 -9.97 18.90
N TYR A 947 -15.03 -10.68 19.39
CA TYR A 947 -16.00 -11.34 18.53
C TYR A 947 -16.64 -10.40 17.50
N ALA A 948 -16.66 -10.86 16.25
CA ALA A 948 -17.17 -10.11 15.12
C ALA A 948 -18.71 -10.05 15.05
N THR A 949 -19.44 -11.00 15.68
CA THR A 949 -20.91 -11.05 15.65
C THR A 949 -21.51 -11.15 17.05
N GLY A 950 -22.67 -10.52 17.24
CA GLY A 950 -23.36 -10.51 18.52
C GLY A 950 -23.81 -11.90 18.97
N SER A 951 -24.21 -12.74 18.01
CA SER A 951 -24.56 -14.14 18.27
C SER A 951 -23.36 -14.96 18.76
N ALA A 952 -22.18 -14.78 18.17
CA ALA A 952 -20.96 -15.47 18.64
C ALA A 952 -20.57 -15.00 20.05
N ALA A 953 -20.54 -13.69 20.29
CA ALA A 953 -20.25 -13.17 21.63
C ALA A 953 -21.25 -13.68 22.69
N ARG A 954 -22.55 -13.71 22.36
CA ARG A 954 -23.60 -14.21 23.24
C ARG A 954 -23.49 -15.72 23.47
N SER A 955 -23.13 -16.49 22.42
CA SER A 955 -22.93 -17.94 22.50
C SER A 955 -21.71 -18.33 23.32
N HIS A 956 -20.81 -17.40 23.64
CA HIS A 956 -19.72 -17.58 24.61
C HIS A 956 -20.02 -16.91 25.96
N GLY A 957 -21.25 -16.47 26.16
CA GLY A 957 -21.74 -15.96 27.44
C GLY A 957 -21.29 -14.54 27.78
N ILE A 958 -20.82 -13.76 26.81
CA ILE A 958 -20.43 -12.35 27.00
C ILE A 958 -21.68 -11.47 27.16
N GLN A 959 -21.63 -10.53 28.12
CA GLN A 959 -22.75 -9.63 28.43
C GLN A 959 -22.41 -8.15 28.28
N LEU A 960 -21.14 -7.77 28.46
CA LEU A 960 -20.70 -6.39 28.32
C LEU A 960 -20.00 -6.16 26.99
N TYR A 961 -20.26 -5.00 26.40
CA TYR A 961 -19.73 -4.60 25.10
C TYR A 961 -19.21 -3.17 25.16
N PHE A 962 -17.96 -2.95 24.73
CA PHE A 962 -17.46 -1.61 24.44
C PHE A 962 -17.78 -1.25 23.00
N LEU A 963 -18.58 -0.20 22.81
CA LEU A 963 -18.86 0.40 21.50
C LEU A 963 -18.15 1.75 21.40
N SER A 964 -17.55 2.03 20.24
CA SER A 964 -17.00 3.36 19.94
C SER A 964 -17.51 3.86 18.59
N GLY A 965 -17.83 5.15 18.50
CA GLY A 965 -18.38 5.75 17.29
C GLY A 965 -17.40 5.74 16.11
N LYS A 966 -16.08 5.69 16.39
CA LYS A 966 -15.03 5.51 15.39
C LYS A 966 -14.97 4.06 14.91
N ASP A 967 -14.89 3.09 15.81
CA ASP A 967 -14.67 1.69 15.43
C ASP A 967 -15.91 1.12 14.73
N ALA A 968 -17.12 1.55 15.12
CA ALA A 968 -18.36 1.26 14.39
C ALA A 968 -18.38 1.81 12.95
N ALA A 969 -17.64 2.88 12.67
CA ALA A 969 -17.56 3.51 11.36
C ALA A 969 -16.37 3.01 10.50
N THR A 970 -15.34 2.42 11.11
CA THR A 970 -14.10 2.04 10.42
C THR A 970 -13.55 0.67 10.84
N GLY A 971 -13.91 -0.41 10.13
CA GLY A 971 -13.17 -1.69 10.08
C GLY A 971 -13.24 -2.61 11.30
N ASN A 972 -13.34 -3.91 11.04
CA ASN A 972 -13.51 -5.04 11.97
C ASN A 972 -14.79 -5.06 12.83
N ALA A 973 -15.42 -3.91 13.07
CA ALA A 973 -16.83 -3.87 13.43
C ALA A 973 -17.67 -4.17 12.18
N LEU A 974 -18.35 -5.32 12.14
CA LEU A 974 -19.52 -5.40 11.26
C LEU A 974 -20.52 -4.36 11.79
N PRO A 975 -21.02 -3.40 10.98
CA PRO A 975 -22.11 -2.51 11.39
C PRO A 975 -23.28 -3.29 12.01
N GLU A 976 -23.42 -4.56 11.60
CA GLU A 976 -24.33 -5.56 12.15
C GLU A 976 -24.14 -5.81 13.65
N LEU A 977 -22.90 -5.93 14.17
CA LEU A 977 -22.67 -6.13 15.61
C LEU A 977 -23.07 -4.89 16.41
N SER A 978 -22.67 -3.69 15.98
CA SER A 978 -23.05 -2.46 16.68
C SER A 978 -24.57 -2.26 16.65
N ALA A 979 -25.21 -2.47 15.50
CA ALA A 979 -26.67 -2.42 15.39
C ALA A 979 -27.36 -3.47 16.26
N TRP A 980 -26.80 -4.68 16.35
CA TRP A 980 -27.32 -5.76 17.18
C TRP A 980 -27.22 -5.45 18.67
N VAL A 981 -26.08 -4.96 19.15
CA VAL A 981 -25.88 -4.57 20.56
C VAL A 981 -26.84 -3.44 20.93
N MET A 982 -26.95 -2.40 20.10
CA MET A 982 -27.89 -1.29 20.34
C MET A 982 -29.36 -1.73 20.30
N ALA A 983 -29.69 -2.75 19.51
CA ALA A 983 -31.06 -3.27 19.41
C ALA A 983 -31.44 -4.25 20.54
N LYS A 984 -30.47 -4.96 21.12
CA LYS A 984 -30.69 -6.03 22.10
C LYS A 984 -30.22 -5.69 23.52
N GLY A 985 -29.40 -4.66 23.68
CA GLY A 985 -28.79 -4.27 24.94
C GLY A 985 -29.33 -2.98 25.53
N THR A 986 -28.88 -2.69 26.74
CA THR A 986 -29.12 -1.45 27.48
C THR A 986 -27.80 -0.69 27.65
N LEU A 987 -27.83 0.62 27.43
CA LEU A 987 -26.66 1.49 27.66
C LEU A 987 -26.45 1.66 29.17
N GLU A 988 -25.28 1.24 29.67
CA GLU A 988 -24.89 1.35 31.09
C GLU A 988 -24.18 2.67 31.37
N ALA A 989 -23.20 3.02 30.54
CA ALA A 989 -22.39 4.22 30.71
C ALA A 989 -21.85 4.76 29.37
N SER A 990 -21.57 6.05 29.32
CA SER A 990 -20.97 6.72 28.18
C SER A 990 -19.85 7.66 28.62
N PHE A 991 -18.71 7.57 27.95
CA PHE A 991 -17.49 8.28 28.26
C PHE A 991 -17.06 9.15 27.05
N PRO A 992 -16.79 10.45 27.26
CA PRO A 992 -16.38 11.32 26.17
C PRO A 992 -14.99 10.92 25.65
N SER A 993 -14.86 10.83 24.33
CA SER A 993 -13.56 10.64 23.66
C SER A 993 -13.60 11.31 22.30
N VAL A 994 -12.69 12.27 22.06
CA VAL A 994 -12.56 12.90 20.73
C VAL A 994 -11.94 11.91 19.73
N THR A 995 -10.96 11.12 20.19
CA THR A 995 -10.22 10.15 19.35
C THR A 995 -11.13 9.02 18.86
N TYR A 996 -12.04 8.52 19.71
CA TYR A 996 -12.94 7.41 19.40
C TYR A 996 -14.40 7.81 19.16
N ARG A 997 -14.69 9.12 19.17
CA ARG A 997 -16.05 9.70 19.00
C ARG A 997 -17.04 9.21 20.07
N GLY A 998 -16.60 9.18 21.32
CA GLY A 998 -17.33 8.62 22.44
C GLY A 998 -17.12 7.11 22.57
N ILE A 999 -17.11 6.64 23.82
CA ILE A 999 -17.05 5.22 24.18
C ILE A 999 -18.25 4.91 25.05
N GLU A 1000 -18.98 3.87 24.67
CA GLU A 1000 -20.19 3.44 25.36
C GLU A 1000 -20.03 2.02 25.87
N VAL A 1001 -20.53 1.77 27.08
CA VAL A 1001 -20.60 0.45 27.69
C VAL A 1001 -22.05 -0.02 27.61
N TRP A 1002 -22.26 -1.13 26.90
CA TRP A 1002 -23.57 -1.72 26.70
C TRP A 1002 -23.65 -3.08 27.37
N ARG A 1003 -24.81 -3.39 27.96
CA ARG A 1003 -25.11 -4.70 28.51
C ARG A 1003 -26.17 -5.39 27.66
N VAL A 1004 -25.87 -6.59 27.16
CA VAL A 1004 -26.85 -7.46 26.49
C VAL A 1004 -27.17 -8.64 27.42
N PRO A 1005 -28.45 -8.88 27.74
CA PRO A 1005 -28.84 -10.00 28.59
C PRO A 1005 -28.41 -11.35 28.02
N ARG A 1006 -27.92 -12.23 28.90
CA ARG A 1006 -27.60 -13.63 28.56
C ARG A 1006 -28.85 -14.38 28.14
N ASP A 1007 -28.74 -15.27 27.15
CA ASP A 1007 -29.75 -16.32 27.01
C ASP A 1007 -29.41 -17.43 28.00
N PRO A 1008 -30.28 -17.74 28.98
CA PRO A 1008 -30.04 -18.90 29.84
C PRO A 1008 -30.13 -20.21 29.05
N TYR A 1009 -30.80 -20.25 27.89
CA TYR A 1009 -30.99 -21.47 27.09
C TYR A 1009 -30.08 -21.59 25.86
N ASP A 1010 -29.11 -20.67 25.65
CA ASP A 1010 -28.16 -20.81 24.54
C ASP A 1010 -27.27 -22.05 24.79
N PRO A 1011 -27.28 -23.04 23.88
CA PRO A 1011 -26.57 -24.31 24.06
C PRO A 1011 -25.05 -24.17 23.96
N LEU A 1012 -24.48 -23.04 23.58
CA LEU A 1012 -23.03 -22.87 23.50
C LEU A 1012 -22.48 -22.06 24.67
N ALA A 1013 -23.30 -21.20 25.27
CA ALA A 1013 -22.86 -20.37 26.39
C ALA A 1013 -22.58 -21.27 27.60
N ASP A 1014 -21.49 -21.01 28.35
CA ASP A 1014 -21.17 -21.71 29.61
C ASP A 1014 -21.01 -23.24 29.53
N LEU A 1015 -20.75 -23.82 28.35
CA LEU A 1015 -20.78 -25.29 28.17
C LEU A 1015 -19.43 -26.01 28.17
N GLU A 1016 -18.31 -25.36 28.49
CA GLU A 1016 -17.04 -26.09 28.62
C GLU A 1016 -17.09 -26.97 29.90
N PRO A 1017 -16.99 -28.31 29.79
CA PRO A 1017 -16.98 -29.17 30.97
C PRO A 1017 -15.58 -29.18 31.61
N VAL A 1018 -15.53 -29.12 32.93
CA VAL A 1018 -14.32 -29.27 33.75
C VAL A 1018 -14.47 -30.51 34.64
N GLU A 1019 -13.37 -31.02 35.20
CA GLU A 1019 -13.40 -32.14 36.14
C GLU A 1019 -14.46 -31.96 37.23
N ASN A 1020 -15.10 -33.07 37.62
CA ASN A 1020 -16.10 -33.15 38.68
C ASN A 1020 -17.48 -32.51 38.40
N GLY A 1021 -17.87 -32.23 37.15
CA GLY A 1021 -19.25 -31.81 36.82
C GLY A 1021 -19.49 -30.30 36.89
N PHE A 1022 -18.42 -29.51 36.85
CA PHE A 1022 -18.48 -28.08 36.62
C PHE A 1022 -18.58 -27.77 35.12
N TYR A 1023 -19.43 -26.81 34.78
CA TYR A 1023 -19.55 -26.23 33.46
C TYR A 1023 -19.15 -24.77 33.53
N VAL A 1024 -18.29 -24.32 32.62
CA VAL A 1024 -17.70 -22.97 32.61
C VAL A 1024 -17.84 -22.33 31.23
N THR A 1025 -17.70 -21.01 31.16
CA THR A 1025 -17.63 -20.26 29.90
C THR A 1025 -16.56 -20.80 28.95
N THR A 1026 -16.95 -21.01 27.69
CA THR A 1026 -16.14 -21.59 26.60
C THR A 1026 -15.00 -20.70 26.10
N GLU A 1027 -14.90 -19.44 26.55
CA GLU A 1027 -13.73 -18.58 26.30
C GLU A 1027 -13.27 -17.81 27.55
N GLY A 1028 -11.98 -17.99 27.88
CA GLY A 1028 -11.03 -17.07 28.53
C GLY A 1028 -11.28 -16.55 29.95
N SER A 1029 -12.22 -17.07 30.72
CA SER A 1029 -12.08 -17.13 32.19
C SER A 1029 -13.16 -18.04 32.76
N ARG A 1030 -12.79 -19.04 33.56
CA ARG A 1030 -13.75 -19.98 34.19
C ARG A 1030 -14.53 -19.36 35.37
N CYS A 1031 -14.62 -18.03 35.44
CA CYS A 1031 -15.21 -17.34 36.59
C CYS A 1031 -16.74 -17.21 36.51
N ALA A 1032 -17.36 -17.63 35.40
CA ALA A 1032 -18.80 -17.86 35.28
C ALA A 1032 -19.07 -19.32 34.89
N GLY A 1033 -20.06 -19.93 35.53
CA GLY A 1033 -20.32 -21.35 35.36
C GLY A 1033 -21.36 -21.89 36.34
N TYR A 1034 -21.65 -23.17 36.25
CA TYR A 1034 -22.57 -23.85 37.15
C TYR A 1034 -22.20 -25.32 37.36
N TYR A 1035 -22.60 -25.85 38.50
CA TYR A 1035 -22.33 -27.23 38.90
C TYR A 1035 -23.53 -28.14 38.63
N VAL A 1036 -23.32 -29.20 37.86
CA VAL A 1036 -24.31 -30.27 37.64
C VAL A 1036 -23.56 -31.61 37.53
N ALA A 1037 -23.58 -32.38 38.62
CA ALA A 1037 -22.87 -33.67 38.71
C ALA A 1037 -23.81 -34.85 38.98
N ASP A 1038 -23.36 -36.04 38.57
CA ASP A 1038 -23.94 -37.28 39.06
C ASP A 1038 -23.29 -37.62 40.41
N THR A 1039 -24.10 -37.94 41.41
CA THR A 1039 -23.63 -38.31 42.75
C THR A 1039 -24.02 -39.76 43.07
N PRO A 1040 -23.40 -40.42 44.06
CA PRO A 1040 -23.81 -41.77 44.48
C PRO A 1040 -25.30 -41.86 44.88
N VAL A 1041 -25.91 -40.74 45.26
CA VAL A 1041 -27.31 -40.65 45.68
C VAL A 1041 -28.27 -40.44 44.50
N GLY A 1042 -27.80 -39.94 43.35
CA GLY A 1042 -28.66 -39.68 42.18
C GLY A 1042 -27.91 -39.16 40.95
N ALA A 1043 -28.32 -39.62 39.77
CA ALA A 1043 -27.75 -39.27 38.46
C ALA A 1043 -28.37 -37.99 37.85
N LEU A 1044 -28.24 -36.84 38.52
CA LEU A 1044 -28.84 -35.56 38.09
C LEU A 1044 -28.23 -34.98 36.79
N SER A 1045 -26.92 -35.09 36.57
CA SER A 1045 -26.28 -34.64 35.32
C SER A 1045 -26.74 -35.47 34.13
N SER A 1046 -26.82 -36.78 34.30
CA SER A 1046 -27.34 -37.68 33.27
C SER A 1046 -28.82 -37.41 32.99
N THR A 1047 -29.61 -37.11 34.01
CA THR A 1047 -31.03 -36.71 33.87
C THR A 1047 -31.20 -35.39 33.13
N TRP A 1048 -30.39 -34.39 33.50
CA TRP A 1048 -30.39 -33.08 32.87
C TRP A 1048 -30.04 -33.18 31.38
N ARG A 1049 -29.00 -33.94 31.03
CA ARG A 1049 -28.62 -34.21 29.62
C ARG A 1049 -29.71 -34.96 28.85
N ASP A 1050 -30.34 -35.96 29.46
CA ASP A 1050 -31.42 -36.74 28.84
C ASP A 1050 -32.65 -35.88 28.48
N LEU A 1051 -33.00 -34.92 29.36
CA LEU A 1051 -34.07 -33.95 29.12
C LEU A 1051 -33.72 -32.86 28.10
N GLY A 1052 -32.52 -32.88 27.52
CA GLY A 1052 -32.07 -31.92 26.51
C GLY A 1052 -31.08 -30.86 27.02
N GLY A 1053 -30.58 -31.00 28.25
CA GLY A 1053 -29.52 -30.16 28.82
C GLY A 1053 -29.90 -28.69 28.94
N LYS A 1054 -28.90 -27.79 28.87
CA LYS A 1054 -29.09 -26.34 29.00
C LYS A 1054 -30.10 -25.79 27.98
N ALA A 1055 -30.08 -26.29 26.74
CA ALA A 1055 -30.93 -25.84 25.65
C ALA A 1055 -32.43 -25.99 25.92
N VAL A 1056 -32.79 -27.01 26.72
CA VAL A 1056 -34.19 -27.35 27.00
C VAL A 1056 -34.55 -27.08 28.46
N VAL A 1057 -33.71 -27.48 29.41
CA VAL A 1057 -33.99 -27.38 30.86
C VAL A 1057 -33.50 -26.05 31.45
N GLY A 1058 -32.49 -25.43 30.85
CA GLY A 1058 -31.84 -24.23 31.37
C GLY A 1058 -30.73 -24.53 32.40
N PRO A 1059 -30.05 -23.50 32.91
CA PRO A 1059 -29.01 -23.61 33.93
C PRO A 1059 -29.63 -23.90 35.31
N PRO A 1060 -28.84 -24.42 36.28
CA PRO A 1060 -29.30 -24.59 37.65
C PRO A 1060 -29.49 -23.23 38.33
N ALA A 1061 -30.60 -23.06 39.04
CA ALA A 1061 -30.89 -21.91 39.89
C ALA A 1061 -30.35 -22.12 41.33
N THR A 1062 -30.06 -23.36 41.71
CA THR A 1062 -29.64 -23.77 43.06
C THR A 1062 -28.45 -24.73 43.01
N GLY A 1063 -27.74 -24.86 44.14
CA GLY A 1063 -26.89 -26.01 44.39
C GLY A 1063 -27.69 -27.31 44.45
N GLN A 1064 -27.00 -28.44 44.46
CA GLN A 1064 -27.62 -29.76 44.65
C GLN A 1064 -27.82 -30.02 46.14
N TRP A 1065 -28.97 -30.58 46.53
CA TRP A 1065 -29.19 -31.08 47.89
C TRP A 1065 -29.92 -32.43 47.88
N THR A 1066 -30.13 -33.01 49.06
CA THR A 1066 -30.82 -34.29 49.22
C THR A 1066 -32.15 -34.14 49.97
N GLU A 1067 -33.20 -34.76 49.45
CA GLU A 1067 -34.51 -34.94 50.11
C GLU A 1067 -34.73 -36.44 50.36
N GLY A 1068 -34.44 -36.92 51.57
CA GLY A 1068 -34.50 -38.36 51.88
C GLY A 1068 -33.43 -39.15 51.14
N THR A 1069 -33.83 -40.08 50.27
CA THR A 1069 -32.94 -40.89 49.40
C THR A 1069 -32.71 -40.27 48.02
N ARG A 1070 -33.30 -39.09 47.74
CA ARG A 1070 -33.28 -38.46 46.40
C ARG A 1070 -32.35 -37.26 46.36
N ALA A 1071 -31.58 -37.15 45.29
CA ALA A 1071 -30.87 -35.92 44.91
C ALA A 1071 -31.85 -34.96 44.22
N VAL A 1072 -31.80 -33.68 44.58
CA VAL A 1072 -32.67 -32.62 44.05
C VAL A 1072 -31.83 -31.41 43.63
N GLN A 1073 -32.15 -30.83 42.47
CA GLN A 1073 -31.60 -29.55 42.03
C GLN A 1073 -32.66 -28.79 41.24
N VAL A 1074 -32.78 -27.47 41.48
CA VAL A 1074 -33.67 -26.60 40.73
C VAL A 1074 -32.92 -26.03 39.54
N PHE A 1075 -33.51 -26.15 38.36
CA PHE A 1075 -33.10 -25.51 37.12
C PHE A 1075 -34.12 -24.45 36.74
N ASP A 1076 -33.77 -23.54 35.83
CA ASP A 1076 -34.71 -22.52 35.35
C ASP A 1076 -36.03 -23.16 34.90
N GLY A 1077 -35.97 -24.16 34.02
CA GLY A 1077 -37.13 -24.79 33.39
C GLY A 1077 -37.83 -25.89 34.19
N ALA A 1078 -37.14 -26.56 35.11
CA ALA A 1078 -37.69 -27.68 35.87
C ALA A 1078 -36.95 -27.94 37.18
N VAL A 1079 -37.54 -28.79 38.02
CA VAL A 1079 -36.92 -29.28 39.25
C VAL A 1079 -36.61 -30.75 39.05
N LEU A 1080 -35.33 -31.11 39.01
CA LEU A 1080 -34.94 -32.49 38.73
C LEU A 1080 -34.74 -33.26 40.02
N ILE A 1081 -35.21 -34.51 40.03
CA ILE A 1081 -35.05 -35.45 41.13
C ILE A 1081 -34.49 -36.77 40.61
N ALA A 1082 -33.50 -37.34 41.29
CA ALA A 1082 -32.90 -38.63 40.93
C ALA A 1082 -32.62 -39.49 42.17
N GLU A 1083 -32.69 -40.82 42.02
CA GLU A 1083 -32.52 -41.79 43.11
C GLU A 1083 -31.66 -42.96 42.63
N GLY A 1084 -30.45 -43.11 43.20
CA GLY A 1084 -29.48 -44.10 42.76
C GLY A 1084 -28.90 -43.85 41.35
N PRO A 1085 -28.31 -44.87 40.70
CA PRO A 1085 -27.61 -44.71 39.41
C PRO A 1085 -28.54 -44.64 38.19
N GLN A 1086 -29.87 -44.71 38.38
CA GLN A 1086 -30.84 -44.64 37.29
C GLN A 1086 -31.11 -43.17 36.90
N LEU A 1087 -31.56 -42.96 35.65
CA LEU A 1087 -32.04 -41.65 35.20
C LEU A 1087 -33.23 -41.21 36.07
N GLY A 1088 -33.17 -39.96 36.51
CA GLY A 1088 -34.22 -39.28 37.27
C GLY A 1088 -35.34 -38.74 36.39
N ALA A 1089 -36.16 -37.86 36.98
CA ALA A 1089 -37.32 -37.25 36.33
C ALA A 1089 -37.53 -35.80 36.78
N ALA A 1090 -38.32 -35.05 36.01
CA ALA A 1090 -38.81 -33.74 36.42
C ALA A 1090 -39.90 -33.89 37.49
N ARG A 1091 -39.72 -33.23 38.64
CA ARG A 1091 -40.65 -33.24 39.77
C ARG A 1091 -41.99 -32.63 39.34
N PRO A 1092 -43.13 -33.32 39.58
CA PRO A 1092 -44.44 -32.85 39.14
C PRO A 1092 -44.92 -31.63 39.95
N ILE A 1093 -44.53 -30.42 39.53
CA ILE A 1093 -44.73 -29.17 40.28
C ILE A 1093 -45.70 -28.19 39.61
N VAL A 1094 -46.02 -28.39 38.33
CA VAL A 1094 -46.83 -27.44 37.53
C VAL A 1094 -48.24 -27.27 38.10
N ALA A 1095 -48.89 -28.37 38.50
CA ALA A 1095 -50.22 -28.33 39.11
C ALA A 1095 -50.20 -27.66 40.50
N ASP A 1096 -49.15 -27.89 41.29
CA ASP A 1096 -48.99 -27.23 42.60
C ASP A 1096 -48.78 -25.72 42.44
N LEU A 1097 -47.99 -25.29 41.45
CA LEU A 1097 -47.81 -23.87 41.13
C LEU A 1097 -49.12 -23.21 40.72
N ALA A 1098 -49.89 -23.84 39.81
CA ALA A 1098 -51.16 -23.31 39.35
C ALA A 1098 -52.19 -23.18 40.49
N ASN A 1099 -52.16 -24.10 41.47
CA ASN A 1099 -53.12 -24.11 42.58
C ASN A 1099 -52.69 -23.23 43.76
N ARG A 1100 -51.40 -23.25 44.14
CA ARG A 1100 -50.89 -22.58 45.34
C ARG A 1100 -50.37 -21.17 45.07
N ALA A 1101 -49.96 -20.87 43.83
CA ALA A 1101 -49.49 -19.55 43.41
C ALA A 1101 -50.16 -19.07 42.10
N PRO A 1102 -51.52 -19.03 42.02
CA PRO A 1102 -52.26 -18.77 40.79
C PRO A 1102 -52.06 -17.36 40.19
N THR A 1103 -51.62 -16.39 41.00
CA THR A 1103 -51.28 -15.04 40.55
C THR A 1103 -49.93 -15.03 39.82
N ALA A 1104 -48.90 -15.64 40.42
CA ALA A 1104 -47.57 -15.75 39.84
C ALA A 1104 -47.58 -16.64 38.58
N TYR A 1105 -48.31 -17.77 38.61
CA TYR A 1105 -48.48 -18.66 37.46
C TYR A 1105 -49.08 -17.95 36.24
N ARG A 1106 -50.09 -17.09 36.45
CA ARG A 1106 -50.69 -16.27 35.38
C ARG A 1106 -49.79 -15.12 34.94
N ALA A 1107 -49.07 -14.48 35.87
CA ALA A 1107 -48.12 -13.41 35.55
C ALA A 1107 -46.96 -13.93 34.68
N ALA A 1108 -46.52 -15.17 34.91
CA ALA A 1108 -45.56 -15.89 34.06
C ALA A 1108 -46.16 -16.37 32.72
N GLN A 1109 -47.42 -16.03 32.42
CA GLN A 1109 -48.12 -16.39 31.18
C GLN A 1109 -48.08 -17.90 30.87
N LEU A 1110 -48.20 -18.75 31.88
CA LEU A 1110 -48.24 -20.21 31.70
C LEU A 1110 -49.66 -20.68 31.28
N PRO A 1111 -49.77 -21.76 30.49
CA PRO A 1111 -51.05 -22.21 29.95
C PRO A 1111 -51.99 -22.71 31.07
N PRO A 1112 -53.32 -22.47 30.95
CA PRO A 1112 -54.29 -22.95 31.92
C PRO A 1112 -54.38 -24.48 31.88
N LEU A 1113 -54.53 -25.09 33.04
CA LEU A 1113 -54.69 -26.55 33.18
C LEU A 1113 -56.14 -26.94 32.93
N THR A 1114 -56.38 -27.99 32.15
CA THR A 1114 -57.74 -28.47 31.85
C THR A 1114 -57.96 -29.87 32.41
N GLN A 1115 -57.32 -30.89 31.83
CA GLN A 1115 -57.42 -32.29 32.27
C GLN A 1115 -56.15 -33.05 31.89
N ALA A 1116 -55.62 -33.85 32.82
CA ALA A 1116 -54.47 -34.71 32.58
C ALA A 1116 -54.81 -35.87 31.63
N ALA A 1117 -53.93 -36.15 30.67
CA ALA A 1117 -54.05 -37.31 29.79
C ALA A 1117 -54.03 -38.62 30.60
N ARG A 1118 -54.92 -39.56 30.29
CA ARG A 1118 -55.02 -40.86 31.00
C ARG A 1118 -54.67 -42.05 30.11
N THR A 1119 -54.78 -41.90 28.80
CA THR A 1119 -54.47 -42.92 27.80
C THR A 1119 -53.47 -42.39 26.75
N ASP A 1120 -52.92 -43.29 25.94
CA ASP A 1120 -52.04 -42.93 24.81
C ASP A 1120 -52.78 -42.10 23.77
N ASP A 1121 -54.04 -42.45 23.49
CA ASP A 1121 -54.91 -41.70 22.59
C ASP A 1121 -55.19 -40.29 23.11
N ASP A 1122 -55.44 -40.12 24.42
CA ASP A 1122 -55.57 -38.79 25.05
C ASP A 1122 -54.27 -37.99 24.92
N THR A 1123 -53.12 -38.65 25.08
CA THR A 1123 -51.80 -38.01 25.01
C THR A 1123 -51.54 -37.49 23.59
N LEU A 1124 -51.76 -38.33 22.58
CA LEU A 1124 -51.60 -37.96 21.17
C LEU A 1124 -52.61 -36.88 20.75
N ALA A 1125 -53.84 -36.91 21.26
CA ALA A 1125 -54.86 -35.90 20.97
C ALA A 1125 -54.49 -34.50 21.52
N LEU A 1126 -53.70 -34.43 22.60
CA LEU A 1126 -53.22 -33.17 23.18
C LEU A 1126 -51.92 -32.65 22.53
N LEU A 1127 -51.17 -33.52 21.85
CA LEU A 1127 -49.87 -33.21 21.22
C LEU A 1127 -50.03 -32.69 19.78
N THR A 1128 -50.66 -31.53 19.64
CA THR A 1128 -51.04 -30.97 18.32
C THR A 1128 -49.97 -30.11 17.65
N ASP A 1129 -48.96 -29.65 18.40
CA ASP A 1129 -47.84 -28.86 17.84
C ASP A 1129 -46.64 -29.76 17.55
N PRO A 1130 -46.20 -29.89 16.29
CA PRO A 1130 -45.20 -30.88 15.90
C PRO A 1130 -43.83 -30.68 16.58
N THR A 1131 -43.48 -29.46 16.95
CA THR A 1131 -42.21 -29.17 17.62
C THR A 1131 -42.26 -29.53 19.11
N ILE A 1132 -43.36 -29.21 19.80
CA ILE A 1132 -43.58 -29.65 21.19
C ILE A 1132 -43.70 -31.18 21.26
N THR A 1133 -44.40 -31.80 20.30
CA THR A 1133 -44.50 -33.25 20.17
C THR A 1133 -43.13 -33.89 19.97
N ALA A 1134 -42.31 -33.34 19.08
CA ALA A 1134 -40.95 -33.81 18.85
C ALA A 1134 -40.05 -33.69 20.08
N ALA A 1135 -40.17 -32.61 20.85
CA ALA A 1135 -39.41 -32.40 22.08
C ALA A 1135 -39.86 -33.32 23.23
N TYR A 1136 -41.14 -33.67 23.29
CA TYR A 1136 -41.69 -34.54 24.33
C TYR A 1136 -41.43 -36.03 24.05
N ALA A 1137 -41.75 -36.51 22.84
CA ALA A 1137 -41.75 -37.95 22.52
C ALA A 1137 -41.15 -38.31 21.14
N GLY A 1138 -40.48 -37.36 20.47
CA GLY A 1138 -39.85 -37.57 19.15
C GLY A 1138 -40.77 -37.28 17.96
N VAL A 1139 -40.19 -37.19 16.75
CA VAL A 1139 -40.87 -36.76 15.52
C VAL A 1139 -42.02 -37.71 15.11
N ASN A 1140 -41.89 -39.00 15.45
CA ASN A 1140 -42.93 -40.02 15.27
C ASN A 1140 -43.01 -40.84 16.57
N PRO A 1141 -43.88 -40.46 17.52
CA PRO A 1141 -43.90 -41.07 18.85
C PRO A 1141 -44.38 -42.51 18.79
N THR A 1142 -43.54 -43.46 19.23
CA THR A 1142 -43.94 -44.85 19.48
C THR A 1142 -44.53 -44.98 20.89
N PRO A 1143 -45.31 -46.04 21.19
CA PRO A 1143 -45.80 -46.27 22.56
C PRO A 1143 -44.66 -46.31 23.60
N GLU A 1144 -43.53 -46.93 23.25
CA GLU A 1144 -42.32 -46.95 24.08
C GLU A 1144 -41.74 -45.55 24.32
N ALA A 1145 -41.74 -44.68 23.30
CA ALA A 1145 -41.29 -43.30 23.42
C ALA A 1145 -42.24 -42.46 24.29
N LEU A 1146 -43.55 -42.70 24.23
CA LEU A 1146 -44.55 -42.04 25.09
C LEU A 1146 -44.43 -42.46 26.56
N ASP A 1147 -44.16 -43.74 26.83
CA ASP A 1147 -43.89 -44.21 28.19
C ASP A 1147 -42.63 -43.59 28.77
N ALA A 1148 -41.53 -43.55 27.99
CA ALA A 1148 -40.30 -42.89 28.41
C ALA A 1148 -40.51 -41.39 28.66
N ALA A 1149 -41.26 -40.70 27.80
CA ALA A 1149 -41.58 -39.28 27.93
C ALA A 1149 -42.41 -38.97 29.19
N ARG A 1150 -43.39 -39.83 29.52
CA ARG A 1150 -44.20 -39.73 30.74
C ARG A 1150 -43.38 -39.89 32.01
N VAL A 1151 -42.40 -40.79 32.01
CA VAL A 1151 -41.49 -40.95 33.15
C VAL A 1151 -40.60 -39.72 33.31
N ARG A 1152 -40.10 -39.17 32.20
CA ARG A 1152 -39.15 -38.04 32.19
C ARG A 1152 -39.77 -36.68 32.58
N LEU A 1153 -40.85 -36.27 31.90
CA LEU A 1153 -41.45 -34.93 32.03
C LEU A 1153 -42.87 -34.96 32.61
N GLY A 1154 -43.51 -36.14 32.68
CA GLY A 1154 -44.87 -36.30 33.18
C GLY A 1154 -45.94 -36.19 32.09
N VAL A 1155 -47.19 -36.51 32.44
CA VAL A 1155 -48.34 -36.47 31.52
C VAL A 1155 -48.70 -35.03 31.11
N PRO A 1156 -49.19 -34.79 29.88
CA PRO A 1156 -49.78 -33.51 29.50
C PRO A 1156 -50.97 -33.14 30.40
N LEU A 1157 -51.04 -31.88 30.83
CA LEU A 1157 -52.08 -31.33 31.70
C LEU A 1157 -53.09 -30.43 30.96
N GLY A 1158 -52.97 -30.34 29.64
CA GLY A 1158 -53.87 -29.59 28.78
C GLY A 1158 -53.38 -29.52 27.32
N PRO A 1159 -54.19 -28.95 26.42
CA PRO A 1159 -53.82 -28.78 25.03
C PRO A 1159 -52.75 -27.68 24.88
N VAL A 1160 -52.08 -27.69 23.73
CA VAL A 1160 -51.21 -26.60 23.31
C VAL A 1160 -52.01 -25.28 23.22
N LYS A 1161 -51.42 -24.18 23.70
CA LYS A 1161 -52.05 -22.86 23.65
C LYS A 1161 -51.05 -21.77 23.27
N GLU A 1162 -51.45 -20.89 22.36
CA GLU A 1162 -50.75 -19.64 22.09
C GLU A 1162 -51.05 -18.62 23.21
N MET A 1163 -49.98 -18.09 23.79
CA MET A 1163 -50.01 -17.16 24.92
C MET A 1163 -49.94 -15.70 24.42
N PRO A 1164 -50.31 -14.70 25.25
CA PRO A 1164 -50.34 -13.29 24.82
C PRO A 1164 -49.00 -12.71 24.34
N ASP A 1165 -47.88 -13.32 24.75
CA ASP A 1165 -46.53 -13.01 24.29
C ASP A 1165 -46.18 -13.65 22.92
N GLY A 1166 -47.12 -14.36 22.30
CA GLY A 1166 -46.94 -15.05 21.02
C GLY A 1166 -46.24 -16.40 21.14
N ALA A 1167 -45.87 -16.85 22.35
CA ALA A 1167 -45.28 -18.16 22.56
C ALA A 1167 -46.36 -19.24 22.59
N VAL A 1168 -46.07 -20.39 21.98
CA VAL A 1168 -46.92 -21.57 22.01
C VAL A 1168 -46.47 -22.46 23.16
N ARG A 1169 -47.34 -22.70 24.15
CA ARG A 1169 -47.01 -23.42 25.39
C ARG A 1169 -47.91 -24.62 25.63
N GLN A 1170 -47.38 -25.67 26.24
CA GLN A 1170 -48.13 -26.82 26.72
C GLN A 1170 -47.62 -27.26 28.11
N ALA A 1171 -48.54 -27.44 29.04
CA ALA A 1171 -48.22 -27.89 30.39
C ALA A 1171 -48.13 -29.42 30.46
N PHE A 1172 -47.08 -29.91 31.13
CA PHE A 1172 -46.88 -31.29 31.56
C PHE A 1172 -46.75 -31.32 33.08
N ALA A 1173 -46.84 -32.49 33.71
CA ALA A 1173 -46.78 -32.56 35.17
C ALA A 1173 -45.49 -31.96 35.74
N GLY A 1174 -44.34 -32.27 35.12
CA GLY A 1174 -42.99 -31.88 35.56
C GLY A 1174 -42.46 -30.56 34.99
N GLY A 1175 -43.10 -29.96 33.99
CA GLY A 1175 -42.65 -28.72 33.37
C GLY A 1175 -43.61 -28.22 32.29
N VAL A 1176 -43.35 -27.04 31.73
CA VAL A 1176 -44.15 -26.47 30.63
C VAL A 1176 -43.25 -26.33 29.42
N LEU A 1177 -43.52 -27.06 28.34
CA LEU A 1177 -42.79 -26.85 27.08
C LEU A 1177 -43.34 -25.61 26.39
N GLU A 1178 -42.42 -24.76 25.91
CA GLU A 1178 -42.71 -23.57 25.13
C GLU A 1178 -41.92 -23.55 23.83
N ARG A 1179 -42.55 -23.00 22.79
CA ARG A 1179 -41.97 -22.66 21.50
C ARG A 1179 -42.26 -21.21 21.19
N GLU A 1180 -41.22 -20.39 21.07
CA GLU A 1180 -41.37 -18.99 20.63
C GLU A 1180 -41.87 -18.89 19.18
N ALA A 1181 -42.47 -17.76 18.82
CA ALA A 1181 -42.95 -17.51 17.46
C ALA A 1181 -41.79 -17.59 16.44
N GLY A 1182 -41.87 -18.57 15.53
CA GLY A 1182 -40.84 -18.81 14.51
C GLY A 1182 -39.66 -19.70 14.94
N ALA A 1183 -39.61 -20.16 16.19
CA ALA A 1183 -38.59 -21.09 16.66
C ALA A 1183 -38.84 -22.52 16.14
N THR A 1184 -37.76 -23.23 15.78
CA THR A 1184 -37.79 -24.62 15.28
C THR A 1184 -37.59 -25.67 16.37
N HIS A 1185 -37.37 -25.25 17.61
CA HIS A 1185 -37.16 -26.09 18.78
C HIS A 1185 -38.07 -25.64 19.93
N ALA A 1186 -38.32 -26.54 20.89
CA ALA A 1186 -39.04 -26.24 22.13
C ALA A 1186 -38.10 -26.36 23.32
N ARG A 1187 -38.35 -25.54 24.35
CA ARG A 1187 -37.63 -25.54 25.64
C ARG A 1187 -38.62 -25.54 26.80
N LEU A 1188 -38.15 -25.70 28.02
CA LEU A 1188 -39.01 -25.58 29.21
C LEU A 1188 -39.10 -24.11 29.65
N ALA A 1189 -40.32 -23.60 29.76
CA ALA A 1189 -40.60 -22.32 30.40
C ALA A 1189 -40.08 -22.32 31.85
N PRO A 1190 -39.72 -21.17 32.45
CA PRO A 1190 -38.95 -21.09 33.70
C PRO A 1190 -39.76 -21.43 34.98
N VAL A 1191 -40.35 -22.62 35.01
CA VAL A 1191 -41.24 -23.13 36.05
C VAL A 1191 -40.46 -23.48 37.33
N GLY A 1192 -39.22 -23.96 37.20
CA GLY A 1192 -38.37 -24.27 38.36
C GLY A 1192 -37.96 -23.02 39.10
N LYS A 1193 -37.53 -21.98 38.38
CA LYS A 1193 -37.26 -20.64 38.94
C LYS A 1193 -38.51 -20.04 39.58
N LEU A 1194 -39.66 -20.11 38.89
CA LEU A 1194 -40.92 -19.63 39.45
C LEU A 1194 -41.30 -20.34 40.76
N ALA A 1195 -41.07 -21.66 40.86
CA ALA A 1195 -41.32 -22.42 42.09
C ALA A 1195 -40.41 -22.00 43.26
N LEU A 1196 -39.18 -21.61 42.95
CA LEU A 1196 -38.25 -21.05 43.93
C LEU A 1196 -38.71 -19.66 44.38
N ASP A 1197 -39.03 -18.76 43.43
CA ASP A 1197 -39.39 -17.37 43.68
C ASP A 1197 -40.66 -17.23 44.54
N VAL A 1198 -41.65 -18.11 44.34
CA VAL A 1198 -42.89 -18.12 45.13
C VAL A 1198 -42.77 -18.90 46.44
N GLY A 1199 -41.59 -19.44 46.75
CA GLY A 1199 -41.29 -20.20 47.97
C GLY A 1199 -42.00 -21.55 48.07
N LEU A 1200 -42.40 -22.14 46.93
CA LEU A 1200 -42.98 -23.49 46.86
C LEU A 1200 -41.91 -24.56 47.15
N LEU A 1201 -40.66 -24.26 46.82
CA LEU A 1201 -39.47 -25.01 47.21
C LEU A 1201 -38.62 -24.18 48.16
N ARG A 1202 -38.05 -24.84 49.18
CA ARG A 1202 -37.17 -24.22 50.17
C ARG A 1202 -35.88 -25.01 50.29
N PRO A 1203 -34.89 -24.75 49.42
CA PRO A 1203 -33.59 -25.39 49.55
C PRO A 1203 -32.91 -24.98 50.87
N PRO A 1204 -32.07 -25.87 51.45
CA PRO A 1204 -31.23 -25.54 52.59
C PRO A 1204 -30.28 -24.37 52.26
N ASP A 1205 -29.79 -23.66 53.28
CA ASP A 1205 -29.00 -22.43 53.10
C ASP A 1205 -27.80 -22.61 52.15
N GLU A 1206 -27.15 -23.77 52.21
CA GLU A 1206 -25.98 -24.15 51.39
C GLU A 1206 -26.32 -24.33 49.90
N ALA A 1207 -27.59 -24.61 49.55
CA ALA A 1207 -28.04 -24.84 48.18
C ALA A 1207 -28.89 -23.68 47.63
N ARG A 1208 -29.06 -22.57 48.35
CA ARG A 1208 -29.94 -21.46 47.92
C ARG A 1208 -29.47 -20.75 46.65
N SER A 1209 -28.17 -20.75 46.39
CA SER A 1209 -27.57 -20.24 45.17
C SER A 1209 -26.90 -21.37 44.41
N ALA A 1210 -26.75 -21.23 43.09
CA ALA A 1210 -25.89 -22.11 42.32
C ALA A 1210 -24.46 -22.13 42.91
N GLU A 1211 -23.83 -23.30 42.93
CA GLU A 1211 -22.44 -23.41 43.38
C GLU A 1211 -21.51 -22.69 42.38
N PRO A 1212 -20.64 -21.79 42.86
CA PRO A 1212 -19.68 -21.12 42.00
C PRO A 1212 -18.65 -22.13 41.47
N PRO A 1213 -18.17 -21.99 40.23
CA PRO A 1213 -17.11 -22.82 39.71
C PRO A 1213 -15.81 -22.65 40.53
N PRO A 1214 -14.96 -23.68 40.63
CA PRO A 1214 -13.68 -23.58 41.32
C PRO A 1214 -12.78 -22.54 40.63
N PRO A 1215 -11.95 -21.80 41.40
CA PRO A 1215 -10.97 -20.88 40.82
C PRO A 1215 -9.97 -21.64 39.94
N LEU A 1216 -9.58 -21.03 38.82
CA LEU A 1216 -8.61 -21.60 37.88
C LEU A 1216 -7.22 -21.80 38.52
N LEU A 1217 -6.59 -22.92 38.19
CA LEU A 1217 -5.13 -23.03 38.17
C LEU A 1217 -4.62 -22.17 37.00
N ALA A 1218 -3.56 -21.40 37.22
CA ALA A 1218 -2.96 -20.54 36.20
C ALA A 1218 -2.69 -21.33 34.91
N GLU A 1219 -3.06 -20.76 33.75
CA GLU A 1219 -2.74 -21.33 32.44
C GLU A 1219 -1.23 -21.58 32.32
N GLU A 1220 -0.87 -22.69 31.69
CA GLU A 1220 0.51 -23.02 31.34
C GLU A 1220 1.08 -21.90 30.47
N ALA A 1221 1.97 -21.10 31.07
CA ALA A 1221 2.70 -20.06 30.36
C ALA A 1221 3.43 -20.69 29.16
N GLU A 1222 3.27 -20.08 27.97
CA GLU A 1222 4.05 -20.43 26.79
C GLU A 1222 5.55 -20.51 27.15
N GLU A 1223 6.25 -21.49 26.56
CA GLU A 1223 7.69 -21.65 26.80
C GLU A 1223 8.42 -20.32 26.54
N PRO A 1224 9.19 -19.79 27.52
CA PRO A 1224 9.77 -18.46 27.39
C PRO A 1224 10.85 -18.44 26.32
N GLU A 1225 10.58 -17.75 25.20
CA GLU A 1225 11.59 -17.41 24.20
C GLU A 1225 12.68 -16.52 24.83
N PRO A 1226 13.92 -16.53 24.28
CA PRO A 1226 14.96 -15.61 24.74
C PRO A 1226 14.63 -14.17 24.35
N THR A 1227 14.45 -13.31 25.35
CA THR A 1227 13.86 -11.96 25.19
C THR A 1227 14.76 -10.81 25.66
N SER A 1228 15.94 -11.14 26.20
CA SER A 1228 16.85 -10.14 26.78
C SER A 1228 17.40 -9.16 25.73
N VAL A 1229 17.33 -7.85 26.03
CA VAL A 1229 17.90 -6.77 25.22
C VAL A 1229 19.33 -6.40 25.63
N GLU A 1230 19.89 -7.01 26.69
CA GLU A 1230 21.27 -6.74 27.13
C GLU A 1230 22.32 -6.98 26.03
N PRO A 1231 22.27 -8.08 25.23
CA PRO A 1231 23.24 -8.32 24.17
C PRO A 1231 23.25 -7.21 23.10
N PHE A 1232 22.08 -6.63 22.81
CA PHE A 1232 21.96 -5.47 21.93
C PHE A 1232 22.70 -4.26 22.49
N VAL A 1233 22.50 -3.93 23.76
CA VAL A 1233 23.14 -2.76 24.41
C VAL A 1233 24.66 -2.92 24.44
N GLN A 1234 25.15 -4.12 24.76
CA GLN A 1234 26.59 -4.43 24.74
C GLN A 1234 27.17 -4.27 23.32
N THR A 1235 26.49 -4.85 22.32
CA THR A 1235 26.90 -4.78 20.91
C THR A 1235 26.91 -3.34 20.41
N LEU A 1236 25.86 -2.57 20.70
CA LEU A 1236 25.77 -1.15 20.36
C LEU A 1236 26.88 -0.34 21.04
N GLY A 1237 27.16 -0.60 22.32
CA GLY A 1237 28.24 0.03 23.07
C GLY A 1237 29.60 -0.20 22.42
N VAL A 1238 29.90 -1.44 22.01
CA VAL A 1238 31.13 -1.80 21.29
C VAL A 1238 31.21 -1.11 19.93
N LEU A 1239 30.12 -1.10 19.16
CA LEU A 1239 30.06 -0.45 17.86
C LEU A 1239 30.27 1.07 17.97
N VAL A 1240 29.63 1.73 18.94
CA VAL A 1240 29.79 3.17 19.20
C VAL A 1240 31.21 3.48 19.67
N ALA A 1241 31.78 2.69 20.59
CA ALA A 1241 33.15 2.87 21.05
C ALA A 1241 34.17 2.69 19.93
N GLY A 1242 34.02 1.64 19.11
CA GLY A 1242 34.84 1.40 17.92
C GLY A 1242 34.70 2.52 16.89
N PHE A 1243 33.49 3.01 16.67
CA PHE A 1243 33.21 4.13 15.78
C PHE A 1243 33.89 5.44 16.25
N LEU A 1244 33.83 5.76 17.54
CA LEU A 1244 34.51 6.91 18.13
C LEU A 1244 36.04 6.76 18.07
N ALA A 1245 36.57 5.58 18.36
CA ALA A 1245 38.00 5.29 18.30
C ALA A 1245 38.57 5.43 16.88
N LEU A 1246 37.91 4.86 15.87
CA LEU A 1246 38.30 5.01 14.46
C LEU A 1246 38.28 6.48 14.01
N SER A 1247 37.29 7.24 14.49
CA SER A 1247 37.16 8.67 14.21
C SER A 1247 38.30 9.49 14.85
N ALA A 1248 38.69 9.16 16.08
CA ALA A 1248 39.81 9.79 16.78
C ALA A 1248 41.15 9.49 16.09
N VAL A 1249 41.41 8.23 15.72
CA VAL A 1249 42.64 7.81 15.02
C VAL A 1249 42.76 8.51 13.66
N GLY A 1250 41.66 8.58 12.89
CA GLY A 1250 41.61 9.32 11.63
C GLY A 1250 41.93 10.82 11.76
N GLY A 1251 41.53 11.42 12.88
CA GLY A 1251 41.90 12.80 13.26
C GLY A 1251 43.38 12.97 13.54
N VAL A 1252 43.97 12.07 14.35
CA VAL A 1252 45.38 12.12 14.77
C VAL A 1252 46.34 11.86 13.60
N VAL A 1253 46.06 10.88 12.74
CA VAL A 1253 46.88 10.57 11.55
C VAL A 1253 46.94 11.76 10.58
N ARG A 1254 45.85 12.53 10.47
CA ARG A 1254 45.78 13.70 9.60
C ARG A 1254 46.49 14.93 10.21
N LEU A 1255 46.43 15.10 11.53
CA LEU A 1255 47.22 16.10 12.26
C LEU A 1255 48.72 15.83 12.12
N ARG A 1256 49.15 14.56 12.21
CA ARG A 1256 50.54 14.15 11.94
C ARG A 1256 50.94 14.42 10.48
N ARG A 1257 50.11 14.09 9.49
CA ARG A 1257 50.38 14.40 8.07
C ARG A 1257 50.44 15.91 7.76
N ARG A 1258 49.74 16.76 8.53
CA ARG A 1258 49.87 18.23 8.42
C ARG A 1258 51.16 18.76 9.07
N ARG A 1259 51.64 18.15 10.15
CA ARG A 1259 52.95 18.48 10.75
C ARG A 1259 54.15 17.98 9.93
N PHE A 1260 53.97 16.98 9.07
CA PHE A 1260 55.03 16.39 8.23
C PHE A 1260 55.02 16.85 6.76
N ARG A 1261 54.35 17.95 6.41
CA ARG A 1261 54.64 18.67 5.16
C ARG A 1261 55.60 19.82 5.49
N PRO A 1262 56.90 19.73 5.15
CA PRO A 1262 57.74 20.91 5.08
C PRO A 1262 57.20 21.80 3.95
N ASP A 1263 57.20 23.11 4.20
CA ASP A 1263 56.88 24.14 3.21
C ASP A 1263 57.77 23.97 1.97
N LEU A 1264 57.19 23.48 0.87
CA LEU A 1264 57.71 23.66 -0.48
C LEU A 1264 56.87 24.76 -1.12
N VAL A 1265 57.22 25.99 -0.79
CA VAL A 1265 56.85 27.20 -1.52
C VAL A 1265 58.15 27.78 -2.07
N GLU A 1266 58.06 28.23 -3.32
CA GLU A 1266 59.10 28.85 -4.16
C GLU A 1266 60.08 27.89 -4.85
N VAL A 1267 59.86 27.67 -6.15
CA VAL A 1267 60.62 28.32 -7.22
C VAL A 1267 59.96 28.01 -8.59
N THR A 1268 59.79 29.08 -9.38
CA THR A 1268 59.53 29.16 -10.84
C THR A 1268 58.14 28.93 -11.45
N ARG A 1269 57.59 30.07 -11.92
CA ARG A 1269 56.83 30.38 -13.16
C ARG A 1269 55.53 29.63 -13.50
#